data_AF-A0A916G6G3-F1
#
_entry.id   AF-A0A916G6G3-F1
#
_cell.length_a   1.000
_cell.length_b   1.000
_cell.length_c   1.000
_cell.angle_alpha   90.00
_cell.angle_beta   90.00
_cell.angle_gamma   90.00
#
_symmetry.space_group_name_H-M   'P 1'
#
loop_
_entity.id
_entity.type
_entity.pdbx_description
1 polymer ?
#
loop_
_entity_poly.entity_id
_entity_poly.type
_entity_poly.pdbx_seq_one_letter_code
_entity_poly.pdbx_strand_id
1 'polypeptide(L)'
;MTPLRLFSVLALSLSASLTCPAIQPQGAAPAAAPPAELQTVAERSGYKATSTSDEVRTFLDSLAAGSKLLKVSSLGKSGDGKEIPLAILADPPVEKAEEAARSGKVLVLCIGNIHAGEVDGKEGLLALLRDIAAKPEAHADLLKNIIIAAVPNYNADGNDKMGKDTRPGQVGPEEGQGRRENAAGLDLNRDFVKVEAPETRALLKFIRVWDPAVVIDTHTTNGSYHRYVLTYGGAKNPAGDKAIIEYVNKAMLPGVGARVKEKHGLETFFYGNFERDHTAWEDYPDEPRYGVPCIGMRNRIAILTEAYSYATYEQRVKAQAAFVAECLAWAGEKKDEIKSLIARADEAAVSAGRDPGESDTVAIRSRQQAFDAKVTVLGYVERMEGQRRVRTDTPKDYEVEHVANFVADATVRRAYAYVLPQSAGKIVEVLQRHGVQVDELRERVEVDAEIYRVDKVTRPQRPFQGHHTQKLEVTPRVEPRTLEPGMFVVKTSQKLGVLASYLLEPGSADGLATWNVFDDGMAEGSDFAVMRLVTQTAVLTVACRALEEDRQPIRSITFEDLRGPDAPNLSGSPTGGHEWLDDGEHFRQNREGKLRVFAARTGRTVAAIDTEAAANALAALPPIGEKAAKQVAGRARWNDDRTAFFAEHENDLYYATLDGTRALRLTSTPEAEELASFSPDGKFVAFVRSNDLWVVDVVDGVERALTVGGSETLRRGKADWVYFEEIFGRSWKVYWWSPDSARIAFMEVDSSKVPGFAIVNNSQIKQRVEDTLYPKAGEPNPRAKVFTVSAAGGDPSEVDLSAYEPDNMLVTRLFWRPDSSGLVVCVTNRVQNWMDLLAAPAAGGSARVLFRETTKAWIEESPTLRFLKDGSFLFGSERSGWRHLYHYDKEGNLLKQVTDGEWECRGVARIDDAEGVAYITGTKDNLIGENLYRVKLDGSEITRLTFEAGSHRVAVAPKGDLFVDSWSSSGQTPRVMLRSLTDGSVVRVLDTNPVRDLEKYRLGESTHLQITTPDGFAMEATLVKPPDFDPTKKYPVWFMTYAGPHAPTIGDTWNGAGPARTWDQALATAGILAFRADPRSASGKGAVSAWACYKQLGQQELKDIESAITWITENSWADKSRVGMAGHSYGGYITSYAMTHSTLFAAGIAGAPVTDWREYDSIYTERYMLTPQENPEGYKAGSVIEAAKNLHGRLLLSHGMMDDNVHLQNNTRLIRALQEANKPFEMMLYPDSRHGIGGRHYQQLQVDFIMRTMLDKAAPSSEGAPPNGAERRRRRPS
;
A
#
# COMPACT_ATOMS: atom_id res chain seq x y z
N MET A 1 -7.23 31.05 -32.87
CA MET A 1 -7.62 32.47 -32.83
C MET A 1 -6.54 33.24 -32.07
N THR A 2 -6.07 34.34 -32.67
CA THR A 2 -5.13 35.36 -32.16
C THR A 2 -5.86 36.38 -31.25
N PRO A 3 -5.23 37.42 -30.65
CA PRO A 3 -3.79 37.66 -30.36
C PRO A 3 -3.45 38.40 -29.01
N LEU A 4 -2.14 38.50 -28.73
CA LEU A 4 -1.34 39.62 -28.16
C LEU A 4 -1.84 40.53 -27.01
N ARG A 5 -0.87 40.90 -26.13
CA ARG A 5 -0.37 42.30 -26.05
C ARG A 5 1.12 42.38 -25.66
N LEU A 6 1.85 43.24 -26.39
CA LEU A 6 3.25 43.65 -26.18
C LEU A 6 3.30 45.10 -25.67
N PHE A 7 4.50 45.56 -25.25
CA PHE A 7 5.10 46.94 -25.27
C PHE A 7 5.90 47.20 -23.97
N SER A 8 7.07 47.86 -23.92
CA SER A 8 7.87 48.60 -24.93
C SER A 8 9.39 48.53 -24.62
N VAL A 9 10.22 49.00 -25.57
CA VAL A 9 11.71 49.07 -25.54
C VAL A 9 12.17 50.55 -25.69
N LEU A 10 13.49 50.83 -25.60
CA LEU A 10 14.24 52.10 -25.82
C LEU A 10 14.26 53.09 -24.62
N ALA A 11 15.26 53.98 -24.37
CA ALA A 11 16.69 54.16 -24.76
C ALA A 11 17.27 55.35 -23.90
N LEU A 12 18.54 55.85 -23.92
CA LEU A 12 19.79 55.59 -24.68
C LEU A 12 21.05 56.10 -23.89
N SER A 13 22.24 55.54 -24.14
CA SER A 13 23.60 56.16 -24.14
C SER A 13 24.15 57.14 -23.05
N LEU A 14 25.28 56.71 -22.46
CA LEU A 14 26.60 57.41 -22.29
C LEU A 14 26.89 58.55 -21.26
N SER A 15 28.16 58.47 -20.82
CA SER A 15 29.13 59.51 -20.40
C SER A 15 29.13 60.11 -18.97
N ALA A 16 30.06 59.59 -18.16
CA ALA A 16 31.12 60.28 -17.40
C ALA A 16 30.79 61.49 -16.49
N SER A 17 31.20 61.40 -15.20
CA SER A 17 32.37 62.16 -14.65
C SER A 17 32.56 62.00 -13.13
N LEU A 18 33.80 61.70 -12.74
CA LEU A 18 34.52 62.03 -11.49
C LEU A 18 33.80 62.76 -10.35
N THR A 19 33.90 62.25 -9.12
CA THR A 19 34.71 62.88 -8.03
C THR A 19 34.84 61.97 -6.80
N CYS A 20 35.98 62.09 -6.10
CA CYS A 20 36.26 61.49 -4.79
C CYS A 20 36.33 62.64 -3.74
N PRO A 21 36.16 62.40 -2.42
CA PRO A 21 37.35 62.03 -1.64
C PRO A 21 37.14 61.11 -0.42
N ALA A 22 38.29 60.62 0.07
CA ALA A 22 38.58 59.70 1.16
C ALA A 22 38.05 60.01 2.59
N ILE A 23 38.10 58.99 3.46
CA ILE A 23 38.99 58.91 4.65
C ILE A 23 39.14 57.43 5.11
N GLN A 24 40.27 57.08 5.74
CA GLN A 24 40.70 55.71 6.11
C GLN A 24 40.07 55.17 7.41
N PRO A 25 40.25 53.88 7.78
CA PRO A 25 41.43 53.53 8.59
C PRO A 25 42.12 52.17 8.32
N GLN A 26 43.45 52.17 8.51
CA GLN A 26 44.34 51.14 9.10
C GLN A 26 44.13 49.63 8.85
N GLY A 27 45.20 48.99 8.34
CA GLY A 27 45.77 47.81 9.01
C GLY A 27 45.32 46.41 8.56
N ALA A 28 45.52 46.04 7.30
CA ALA A 28 45.46 44.64 6.86
C ALA A 28 46.85 43.99 6.87
N ALA A 29 46.94 42.79 7.48
CA ALA A 29 48.07 41.87 7.33
C ALA A 29 48.26 41.48 5.83
N PRO A 30 49.47 41.03 5.41
CA PRO A 30 49.74 40.81 3.98
C PRO A 30 48.74 39.85 3.36
N ALA A 31 48.25 40.21 2.17
CA ALA A 31 47.32 39.39 1.41
C ALA A 31 47.90 37.99 1.22
N ALA A 32 47.14 36.96 1.60
CA ALA A 32 47.47 35.59 1.28
C ALA A 32 47.61 35.47 -0.25
N ALA A 33 48.66 34.77 -0.68
CA ALA A 33 48.89 34.48 -2.09
C ALA A 33 47.67 33.78 -2.71
N PRO A 34 47.45 33.89 -4.04
CA PRO A 34 46.42 33.10 -4.71
C PRO A 34 46.63 31.61 -4.39
N PRO A 35 45.55 30.79 -4.32
CA PRO A 35 45.70 29.36 -4.09
C PRO A 35 46.63 28.77 -5.14
N ALA A 36 47.59 27.95 -4.71
CA ALA A 36 48.34 27.13 -5.65
C ALA A 36 47.34 26.29 -6.47
N GLU A 37 47.58 26.18 -7.77
CA GLU A 37 46.75 25.32 -8.63
C GLU A 37 46.70 23.92 -8.01
N LEU A 38 45.48 23.41 -7.74
CA LEU A 38 45.28 22.09 -7.13
C LEU A 38 45.73 21.01 -8.13
N GLN A 39 47.01 20.65 -8.10
CA GLN A 39 47.58 19.62 -8.97
C GLN A 39 47.34 18.23 -8.40
N THR A 40 47.00 17.29 -9.29
CA THR A 40 46.97 15.85 -8.98
C THR A 40 48.36 15.34 -8.61
N VAL A 41 48.45 14.11 -8.07
CA VAL A 41 49.75 13.52 -7.70
C VAL A 41 50.57 13.23 -8.95
N ALA A 42 49.92 12.85 -10.05
CA ALA A 42 50.57 12.77 -11.36
C ALA A 42 51.13 14.13 -11.81
N GLU A 43 50.32 15.20 -11.88
CA GLU A 43 50.81 16.50 -12.37
C GLU A 43 51.95 17.07 -11.52
N ARG A 44 51.80 17.09 -10.18
CA ARG A 44 52.80 17.69 -9.28
C ARG A 44 54.13 16.92 -9.22
N SER A 45 54.12 15.63 -9.59
CA SER A 45 55.33 14.80 -9.69
C SER A 45 55.98 14.83 -11.08
N GLY A 46 55.39 15.54 -12.06
CA GLY A 46 55.81 15.45 -13.46
C GLY A 46 55.53 14.08 -14.07
N TYR A 47 54.40 13.46 -13.70
CA TYR A 47 53.95 12.13 -14.10
C TYR A 47 54.92 11.00 -13.71
N LYS A 48 55.49 11.10 -12.50
CA LYS A 48 56.40 10.08 -11.92
C LYS A 48 55.76 9.25 -10.81
N ALA A 49 54.72 9.78 -10.17
CA ALA A 49 54.01 9.16 -9.05
C ALA A 49 52.48 9.12 -9.29
N THR A 50 51.78 8.35 -8.47
CA THR A 50 50.31 8.28 -8.42
C THR A 50 49.83 8.33 -6.97
N SER A 51 48.60 8.80 -6.79
CA SER A 51 47.97 9.01 -5.49
C SER A 51 47.73 7.74 -4.67
N THR A 52 48.05 7.78 -3.38
CA THR A 52 47.49 6.90 -2.36
C THR A 52 46.02 7.24 -2.06
N SER A 53 45.28 6.35 -1.42
CA SER A 53 43.86 6.54 -1.10
C SER A 53 43.61 7.79 -0.26
N ASP A 54 44.49 8.07 0.71
CA ASP A 54 44.44 9.27 1.55
C ASP A 54 44.69 10.55 0.76
N GLU A 55 45.55 10.51 -0.26
CA GLU A 55 45.81 11.65 -1.14
C GLU A 55 44.65 11.91 -2.11
N VAL A 56 44.02 10.86 -2.66
CA VAL A 56 42.78 10.98 -3.43
C VAL A 56 41.71 11.68 -2.59
N ARG A 57 41.55 11.24 -1.33
CA ARG A 57 40.58 11.81 -0.41
C ARG A 57 40.90 13.26 -0.08
N THR A 58 42.15 13.55 0.29
CA THR A 58 42.64 14.91 0.60
C THR A 58 42.44 15.86 -0.59
N PHE A 59 42.72 15.41 -1.81
CA PHE A 59 42.50 16.21 -3.02
C PHE A 59 41.02 16.54 -3.23
N LEU A 60 40.14 15.55 -3.11
CA LEU A 60 38.69 15.73 -3.29
C LEU A 60 38.08 16.63 -2.21
N ASP A 61 38.43 16.43 -0.93
CA ASP A 61 37.99 17.31 0.15
C ASP A 61 38.49 18.75 -0.05
N SER A 62 39.73 18.94 -0.52
CA SER A 62 40.28 20.27 -0.84
C SER A 62 39.52 20.94 -1.99
N LEU A 63 39.14 20.17 -3.01
CA LEU A 63 38.38 20.67 -4.16
C LEU A 63 36.93 21.03 -3.76
N ALA A 64 36.31 20.22 -2.89
CA ALA A 64 34.96 20.48 -2.38
C ALA A 64 34.92 21.72 -1.47
N ALA A 65 35.96 21.97 -0.68
CA ALA A 65 36.10 23.22 0.07
C ALA A 65 36.17 24.46 -0.84
N GLY A 66 36.67 24.31 -2.07
CA GLY A 66 36.75 25.36 -3.09
C GLY A 66 35.52 25.53 -3.97
N SER A 67 34.59 24.57 -4.03
CA SER A 67 33.47 24.59 -4.98
C SER A 67 32.14 24.15 -4.38
N LYS A 68 31.14 25.05 -4.41
CA LYS A 68 29.78 24.79 -3.90
C LYS A 68 28.99 23.76 -4.72
N LEU A 69 29.45 23.44 -5.93
CA LEU A 69 28.82 22.50 -6.84
C LEU A 69 29.26 21.05 -6.61
N LEU A 70 30.39 20.86 -5.91
CA LEU A 70 30.99 19.56 -5.64
C LEU A 70 30.62 19.08 -4.23
N LYS A 71 30.14 17.85 -4.13
CA LYS A 71 29.89 17.13 -2.89
C LYS A 71 30.74 15.88 -2.85
N VAL A 72 31.51 15.71 -1.77
CA VAL A 72 32.36 14.54 -1.56
C VAL A 72 31.81 13.73 -0.41
N SER A 73 31.71 12.42 -0.63
CA SER A 73 31.15 11.43 0.28
C SER A 73 31.88 10.10 0.08
N SER A 74 31.30 9.01 0.56
CA SER A 74 31.80 7.66 0.37
C SER A 74 30.77 6.82 -0.39
N LEU A 75 31.25 6.00 -1.32
CA LEU A 75 30.45 4.95 -1.95
C LEU A 75 30.13 3.82 -0.94
N GLY A 76 31.06 3.56 -0.02
CA GLY A 76 31.06 2.46 0.93
C GLY A 76 32.47 2.15 1.43
N LYS A 77 32.64 1.02 2.12
CA LYS A 77 33.94 0.57 2.61
C LYS A 77 34.49 -0.62 1.81
N SER A 78 35.81 -0.63 1.62
CA SER A 78 36.56 -1.75 1.03
C SER A 78 36.75 -2.92 2.00
N GLY A 79 37.39 -4.00 1.53
CA GLY A 79 37.73 -5.17 2.34
C GLY A 79 38.65 -4.86 3.54
N ASP A 80 39.70 -4.05 3.36
CA ASP A 80 40.57 -3.54 4.45
C ASP A 80 39.90 -2.39 5.25
N GLY A 81 38.63 -2.05 4.98
CA GLY A 81 37.83 -1.09 5.74
C GLY A 81 38.01 0.39 5.38
N LYS A 82 38.68 0.69 4.26
CA LYS A 82 38.93 2.05 3.77
C LYS A 82 37.67 2.64 3.14
N GLU A 83 37.50 3.97 3.22
CA GLU A 83 36.43 4.67 2.52
C GLU A 83 36.71 4.73 1.01
N ILE A 84 35.74 4.34 0.18
CA ILE A 84 35.81 4.41 -1.27
C ILE A 84 35.28 5.79 -1.71
N PRO A 85 36.13 6.73 -2.18
CA PRO A 85 35.72 8.12 -2.36
C PRO A 85 34.72 8.29 -3.51
N LEU A 86 33.61 8.98 -3.22
CA LEU A 86 32.56 9.35 -4.18
C LEU A 86 32.46 10.88 -4.28
N ALA A 87 32.58 11.40 -5.49
CA ALA A 87 32.49 12.83 -5.80
C ALA A 87 31.29 13.08 -6.71
N ILE A 88 30.39 14.00 -6.34
CA ILE A 88 29.18 14.35 -7.09
C ILE A 88 29.23 15.85 -7.44
N LEU A 89 29.23 16.17 -8.74
CA LEU A 89 29.32 17.52 -9.28
C LEU A 89 28.04 17.87 -10.05
N ALA A 90 27.31 18.90 -9.61
CA ALA A 90 26.05 19.34 -10.20
C ALA A 90 25.74 20.83 -9.92
N ASP A 91 24.99 21.47 -10.83
CA ASP A 91 24.45 22.83 -10.63
C ASP A 91 22.93 22.92 -10.92
N PRO A 92 22.04 23.03 -9.91
CA PRO A 92 22.36 23.12 -8.49
C PRO A 92 22.97 21.82 -7.95
N PRO A 93 23.73 21.88 -6.84
CA PRO A 93 24.30 20.70 -6.19
C PRO A 93 23.19 19.77 -5.69
N VAL A 94 23.48 18.47 -5.69
CA VAL A 94 22.59 17.40 -5.19
C VAL A 94 23.35 16.55 -4.18
N GLU A 95 22.66 16.14 -3.11
CA GLU A 95 23.20 15.23 -2.08
C GLU A 95 22.47 13.88 -2.07
N LYS A 96 21.28 13.81 -2.68
CA LYS A 96 20.41 12.62 -2.66
C LYS A 96 19.90 12.22 -4.04
N ALA A 97 19.64 10.93 -4.22
CA ALA A 97 19.14 10.38 -5.48
C ALA A 97 17.78 10.97 -5.90
N GLU A 98 16.90 11.29 -4.95
CA GLU A 98 15.60 11.90 -5.22
C GLU A 98 15.72 13.35 -5.72
N GLU A 99 16.82 14.05 -5.39
CA GLU A 99 17.15 15.37 -5.94
C GLU A 99 17.70 15.23 -7.37
N ALA A 100 18.59 14.26 -7.58
CA ALA A 100 19.10 13.93 -8.91
C ALA A 100 17.98 13.54 -9.89
N ALA A 101 17.06 12.65 -9.48
CA ALA A 101 15.91 12.24 -10.28
C ALA A 101 14.97 13.40 -10.61
N ARG A 102 14.64 14.26 -9.63
CA ARG A 102 13.79 15.44 -9.83
C ARG A 102 14.42 16.52 -10.70
N SER A 103 15.75 16.58 -10.79
CA SER A 103 16.44 17.56 -11.65
C SER A 103 16.24 17.30 -13.15
N GLY A 104 15.83 16.08 -13.53
CA GLY A 104 15.59 15.69 -14.92
C GLY A 104 16.86 15.59 -15.78
N LYS A 105 18.05 15.72 -15.18
CA LYS A 105 19.35 15.60 -15.83
C LYS A 105 19.72 14.15 -16.17
N VAL A 106 20.76 13.97 -16.97
CA VAL A 106 21.43 12.67 -17.15
C VAL A 106 22.51 12.52 -16.08
N LEU A 107 22.39 11.50 -15.23
CA LEU A 107 23.46 11.11 -14.31
C LEU A 107 24.48 10.24 -15.07
N VAL A 108 25.75 10.66 -15.05
CA VAL A 108 26.89 9.90 -15.54
C VAL A 108 27.74 9.45 -14.37
N LEU A 109 28.05 8.16 -14.29
CA LEU A 109 28.95 7.56 -13.31
C LEU A 109 30.30 7.24 -13.96
N CYS A 110 31.37 7.84 -13.49
CA CYS A 110 32.74 7.58 -13.95
C CYS A 110 33.53 6.80 -12.89
N ILE A 111 34.08 5.64 -13.27
CA ILE A 111 34.81 4.73 -12.39
C ILE A 111 36.29 4.73 -12.81
N GLY A 112 37.18 4.85 -11.82
CA GLY A 112 38.62 4.72 -12.00
C GLY A 112 39.22 3.74 -11.01
N ASN A 113 40.38 3.18 -11.38
CA ASN A 113 41.17 2.31 -10.52
C ASN A 113 40.46 1.01 -10.10
N ILE A 114 39.61 0.43 -10.95
CA ILE A 114 38.99 -0.88 -10.68
C ILE A 114 40.04 -2.00 -10.59
N HIS A 115 41.06 -1.93 -11.44
CA HIS A 115 42.34 -2.61 -11.24
C HIS A 115 43.33 -1.58 -10.69
N ALA A 116 43.88 -1.75 -9.50
CA ALA A 116 44.59 -0.63 -8.85
C ALA A 116 45.99 -0.32 -9.41
N GLY A 117 46.45 -1.05 -10.42
CA GLY A 117 47.60 -0.69 -11.27
C GLY A 117 47.23 0.18 -12.49
N GLU A 118 45.95 0.35 -12.77
CA GLU A 118 45.43 1.06 -13.97
C GLU A 118 45.12 2.52 -13.59
N VAL A 119 46.14 3.16 -13.03
CA VAL A 119 46.05 4.42 -12.28
C VAL A 119 45.86 5.67 -13.15
N ASP A 120 45.94 5.56 -14.47
CA ASP A 120 45.72 6.71 -15.37
C ASP A 120 44.26 7.19 -15.38
N GLY A 121 43.28 6.28 -15.29
CA GLY A 121 41.87 6.65 -15.14
C GLY A 121 41.61 7.45 -13.86
N LYS A 122 42.21 7.02 -12.73
CA LYS A 122 42.12 7.70 -11.43
C LYS A 122 42.58 9.16 -11.50
N GLU A 123 43.83 9.40 -11.92
CA GLU A 123 44.38 10.76 -11.98
C GLU A 123 43.67 11.61 -13.06
N GLY A 124 43.28 11.00 -14.18
CA GLY A 124 42.53 11.68 -15.24
C GLY A 124 41.15 12.16 -14.77
N LEU A 125 40.44 11.35 -13.99
CA LEU A 125 39.17 11.75 -13.36
C LEU A 125 39.36 12.84 -12.31
N LEU A 126 40.44 12.80 -11.51
CA LEU A 126 40.74 13.85 -10.52
C LEU A 126 41.05 15.20 -11.19
N ALA A 127 41.86 15.20 -12.26
CA ALA A 127 42.15 16.39 -13.05
C ALA A 127 40.88 16.95 -13.72
N LEU A 128 40.05 16.09 -14.30
CA LEU A 128 38.80 16.49 -14.95
C LEU A 128 37.78 17.08 -13.96
N LEU A 129 37.61 16.46 -12.78
CA LEU A 129 36.75 17.00 -11.71
C LEU A 129 37.20 18.39 -11.28
N ARG A 130 38.51 18.59 -11.11
CA ARG A 130 39.09 19.91 -10.79
C ARG A 130 38.78 20.91 -11.89
N ASP A 131 39.07 20.59 -13.13
CA ASP A 131 38.96 21.54 -14.24
C ASP A 131 37.53 22.06 -14.39
N ILE A 132 36.54 21.18 -14.25
CA ILE A 132 35.12 21.55 -14.25
C ILE A 132 34.74 22.35 -12.99
N ALA A 133 35.14 21.89 -11.80
CA ALA A 133 34.77 22.51 -10.53
C ALA A 133 35.45 23.89 -10.26
N ALA A 134 36.62 24.13 -10.86
CA ALA A 134 37.38 25.37 -10.76
C ALA A 134 36.94 26.45 -11.77
N LYS A 135 36.27 26.05 -12.87
CA LYS A 135 35.77 26.95 -13.93
C LYS A 135 34.29 26.68 -14.24
N PRO A 136 33.38 26.69 -13.25
CA PRO A 136 31.99 26.25 -13.44
C PRO A 136 31.25 27.03 -14.52
N GLU A 137 31.51 28.34 -14.65
CA GLU A 137 30.96 29.21 -15.70
C GLU A 137 31.29 28.70 -17.13
N ALA A 138 32.49 28.15 -17.33
CA ALA A 138 32.92 27.58 -18.62
C ALA A 138 32.28 26.22 -18.92
N HIS A 139 31.63 25.61 -17.94
CA HIS A 139 30.96 24.31 -18.02
C HIS A 139 29.47 24.39 -17.67
N ALA A 140 28.88 25.58 -17.62
CA ALA A 140 27.48 25.79 -17.26
C ALA A 140 26.51 25.03 -18.18
N ASP A 141 26.74 25.04 -19.51
CA ASP A 141 25.92 24.30 -20.48
C ASP A 141 25.99 22.77 -20.31
N LEU A 142 27.11 22.25 -19.78
CA LEU A 142 27.29 20.85 -19.41
C LEU A 142 26.48 20.53 -18.14
N LEU A 143 26.77 21.24 -17.05
CA LEU A 143 26.16 20.99 -15.72
C LEU A 143 24.65 21.30 -15.69
N LYS A 144 24.14 22.11 -16.61
CA LYS A 144 22.70 22.30 -16.87
C LYS A 144 21.98 21.00 -17.25
N ASN A 145 22.67 20.10 -17.98
CA ASN A 145 22.07 18.90 -18.55
C ASN A 145 22.50 17.59 -17.86
N ILE A 146 23.66 17.56 -17.20
CA ILE A 146 24.18 16.35 -16.53
C ILE A 146 24.47 16.53 -15.03
N ILE A 147 24.54 15.41 -14.33
CA ILE A 147 25.16 15.26 -13.02
C ILE A 147 26.34 14.31 -13.21
N ILE A 148 27.51 14.66 -12.68
CA ILE A 148 28.71 13.82 -12.75
C ILE A 148 28.91 13.18 -11.38
N ALA A 149 28.78 11.87 -11.29
CA ALA A 149 29.25 11.08 -10.16
C ALA A 149 30.57 10.40 -10.55
N ALA A 150 31.58 10.49 -9.70
CA ALA A 150 32.90 9.93 -9.96
C ALA A 150 33.40 9.14 -8.76
N VAL A 151 33.97 7.96 -9.02
CA VAL A 151 34.65 7.09 -8.07
C VAL A 151 36.08 6.90 -8.56
N PRO A 152 37.01 7.84 -8.30
CA PRO A 152 38.34 7.81 -8.93
C PRO A 152 39.22 6.67 -8.43
N ASN A 153 38.99 6.21 -7.19
CA ASN A 153 39.77 5.15 -6.54
C ASN A 153 38.86 4.03 -6.04
N TYR A 154 38.35 3.21 -6.97
CA TYR A 154 37.40 2.15 -6.65
C TYR A 154 38.06 0.99 -5.87
N ASN A 155 39.22 0.49 -6.31
CA ASN A 155 39.98 -0.53 -5.58
C ASN A 155 40.99 0.10 -4.58
N ALA A 156 40.47 0.71 -3.51
CA ALA A 156 41.28 1.37 -2.48
C ALA A 156 42.28 0.42 -1.76
N ASP A 157 41.96 -0.88 -1.69
CA ASP A 157 42.82 -1.87 -1.02
C ASP A 157 44.03 -2.26 -1.87
N GLY A 158 43.81 -2.48 -3.16
CA GLY A 158 44.87 -2.70 -4.14
C GLY A 158 45.71 -1.45 -4.37
N ASN A 159 45.11 -0.25 -4.29
CA ASN A 159 45.77 1.01 -4.64
C ASN A 159 47.05 1.23 -3.83
N ASP A 160 46.96 1.14 -2.51
CA ASP A 160 48.08 1.49 -1.63
C ASP A 160 49.12 0.36 -1.52
N LYS A 161 48.88 -0.79 -2.16
CA LYS A 161 49.83 -1.90 -2.31
C LYS A 161 50.79 -1.58 -3.49
N MET A 162 51.40 -0.40 -3.43
CA MET A 162 52.26 0.17 -4.47
C MET A 162 53.55 -0.64 -4.66
N GLY A 163 53.95 -0.82 -5.92
CA GLY A 163 55.25 -1.37 -6.28
C GLY A 163 55.61 -1.11 -7.74
N LYS A 164 56.88 -1.29 -8.09
CA LYS A 164 57.37 -1.07 -9.47
C LYS A 164 57.06 -2.24 -10.41
N ASP A 165 56.96 -3.45 -9.84
CA ASP A 165 56.74 -4.70 -10.59
C ASP A 165 55.29 -5.22 -10.49
N THR A 166 54.34 -4.42 -9.98
CA THR A 166 52.93 -4.82 -9.80
C THR A 166 52.15 -4.99 -11.11
N ARG A 167 52.64 -4.43 -12.23
CA ARG A 167 52.06 -4.58 -13.57
C ARG A 167 53.16 -4.62 -14.65
N PRO A 168 53.88 -5.75 -14.79
CA PRO A 168 55.02 -5.84 -15.70
C PRO A 168 54.59 -5.67 -17.16
N GLY A 169 55.30 -4.82 -17.91
CA GLY A 169 55.06 -4.54 -19.33
C GLY A 169 54.37 -3.21 -19.64
N GLN A 170 53.81 -2.55 -18.64
CA GLN A 170 53.26 -1.19 -18.76
C GLN A 170 54.35 -0.13 -18.52
N VAL A 171 54.27 1.00 -19.24
CA VAL A 171 55.06 2.21 -18.96
C VAL A 171 54.39 2.98 -17.81
N GLY A 172 54.49 2.42 -16.60
CA GLY A 172 53.90 2.99 -15.37
C GLY A 172 54.66 4.21 -14.81
N PRO A 173 54.14 4.87 -13.76
CA PRO A 173 54.90 5.82 -12.94
C PRO A 173 56.23 5.23 -12.41
N GLU A 174 57.29 6.04 -12.39
CA GLU A 174 58.63 5.66 -11.91
C GLU A 174 58.65 5.20 -10.44
N GLU A 175 57.74 5.73 -9.61
CA GLU A 175 57.64 5.40 -8.18
C GLU A 175 56.83 4.12 -7.91
N GLY A 176 56.13 3.59 -8.92
CA GLY A 176 55.29 2.40 -8.82
C GLY A 176 53.80 2.71 -8.74
N GLN A 177 53.00 1.64 -8.77
CA GLN A 177 51.54 1.67 -8.87
C GLN A 177 50.93 0.49 -8.10
N GLY A 178 49.62 0.55 -7.82
CA GLY A 178 48.93 -0.43 -6.99
C GLY A 178 48.79 -1.82 -7.63
N ARG A 179 48.22 -2.74 -6.86
CA ARG A 179 48.00 -4.14 -7.24
C ARG A 179 46.61 -4.35 -7.84
N ARG A 180 46.50 -5.28 -8.81
CA ARG A 180 45.23 -5.57 -9.52
C ARG A 180 44.10 -6.00 -8.58
N GLU A 181 44.37 -6.95 -7.69
CA GLU A 181 43.36 -7.54 -6.81
C GLU A 181 43.07 -6.68 -5.56
N ASN A 182 41.87 -6.80 -4.98
CA ASN A 182 41.52 -6.19 -3.70
C ASN A 182 42.16 -6.95 -2.50
N ALA A 183 41.81 -6.59 -1.26
CA ALA A 183 42.32 -7.26 -0.06
C ALA A 183 42.11 -8.78 -0.02
N ALA A 184 40.98 -9.27 -0.54
CA ALA A 184 40.64 -10.69 -0.59
C ALA A 184 41.31 -11.45 -1.76
N GLY A 185 42.08 -10.77 -2.62
CA GLY A 185 42.65 -11.37 -3.82
C GLY A 185 41.65 -11.50 -4.98
N LEU A 186 40.51 -10.79 -4.92
CA LEU A 186 39.51 -10.76 -5.99
C LEU A 186 39.83 -9.69 -7.04
N ASP A 187 39.56 -10.02 -8.30
CA ASP A 187 39.55 -9.10 -9.44
C ASP A 187 38.16 -8.44 -9.51
N LEU A 188 38.05 -7.16 -9.14
CA LEU A 188 36.75 -6.48 -9.01
C LEU A 188 35.97 -6.41 -10.34
N ASN A 189 36.65 -6.40 -11.49
CA ASN A 189 36.02 -6.48 -12.80
C ASN A 189 35.60 -7.92 -13.20
N ARG A 190 35.53 -8.84 -12.23
CA ARG A 190 35.01 -10.21 -12.41
C ARG A 190 33.94 -10.56 -11.37
N ASP A 191 33.61 -9.62 -10.50
CA ASP A 191 32.75 -9.83 -9.36
C ASP A 191 31.28 -9.43 -9.61
N PHE A 192 30.98 -8.83 -10.76
CA PHE A 192 29.64 -8.25 -11.03
C PHE A 192 28.50 -9.28 -10.98
N VAL A 193 28.73 -10.57 -11.26
CA VAL A 193 27.69 -11.62 -11.15
C VAL A 193 27.54 -12.19 -9.73
N LYS A 194 28.66 -12.43 -9.04
CA LYS A 194 28.67 -13.12 -7.73
C LYS A 194 28.55 -12.16 -6.54
N VAL A 195 28.94 -10.90 -6.73
CA VAL A 195 28.78 -9.78 -5.79
C VAL A 195 29.32 -10.08 -4.39
N GLU A 196 30.54 -10.61 -4.33
CA GLU A 196 31.20 -10.98 -3.07
C GLU A 196 32.01 -9.84 -2.48
N ALA A 197 32.61 -9.00 -3.31
CA ALA A 197 33.48 -7.92 -2.85
C ALA A 197 32.66 -6.76 -2.25
N PRO A 198 33.04 -6.21 -1.08
CA PRO A 198 32.39 -5.03 -0.49
C PRO A 198 32.34 -3.83 -1.44
N GLU A 199 33.37 -3.67 -2.27
CA GLU A 199 33.45 -2.64 -3.31
C GLU A 199 32.30 -2.79 -4.33
N THR A 200 32.08 -4.00 -4.87
CA THR A 200 30.99 -4.30 -5.82
C THR A 200 29.62 -4.10 -5.21
N ARG A 201 29.44 -4.46 -3.93
CA ARG A 201 28.20 -4.21 -3.18
C ARG A 201 27.92 -2.72 -3.05
N ALA A 202 28.93 -1.91 -2.73
CA ALA A 202 28.83 -0.45 -2.63
C ALA A 202 28.48 0.18 -4.00
N LEU A 203 29.14 -0.26 -5.07
CA LEU A 203 28.91 0.20 -6.44
C LEU A 203 27.50 -0.16 -6.94
N LEU A 204 27.07 -1.42 -6.79
CA LEU A 204 25.72 -1.83 -7.19
C LEU A 204 24.63 -1.15 -6.35
N LYS A 205 24.87 -0.89 -5.06
CA LYS A 205 23.98 -0.07 -4.22
C LYS A 205 23.84 1.35 -4.76
N PHE A 206 24.94 2.01 -5.16
CA PHE A 206 24.87 3.31 -5.82
C PHE A 206 24.10 3.24 -7.13
N ILE A 207 24.40 2.28 -8.02
CA ILE A 207 23.71 2.11 -9.31
C ILE A 207 22.20 1.87 -9.12
N ARG A 208 21.81 1.07 -8.12
CA ARG A 208 20.41 0.76 -7.82
C ARG A 208 19.65 1.95 -7.23
N VAL A 209 20.30 2.79 -6.43
CA VAL A 209 19.67 3.94 -5.75
C VAL A 209 19.66 5.21 -6.62
N TRP A 210 20.75 5.48 -7.34
CA TRP A 210 20.92 6.69 -8.15
C TRP A 210 20.57 6.52 -9.64
N ASP A 211 20.45 5.27 -10.14
CA ASP A 211 20.10 4.90 -11.52
C ASP A 211 20.86 5.68 -12.62
N PRO A 212 22.22 5.61 -12.64
CA PRO A 212 23.03 6.31 -13.64
C PRO A 212 22.70 5.86 -15.06
N ALA A 213 22.39 6.82 -15.92
CA ALA A 213 22.02 6.59 -17.32
C ALA A 213 23.22 6.16 -18.17
N VAL A 214 24.41 6.67 -17.83
CA VAL A 214 25.69 6.38 -18.48
C VAL A 214 26.68 5.95 -17.40
N VAL A 215 27.39 4.84 -17.62
CA VAL A 215 28.53 4.41 -16.80
C VAL A 215 29.77 4.35 -17.68
N ILE A 216 30.86 4.97 -17.23
CA ILE A 216 32.16 4.99 -17.90
C ILE A 216 33.17 4.33 -16.96
N ASP A 217 33.74 3.21 -17.39
CA ASP A 217 34.74 2.45 -16.64
C ASP A 217 36.11 2.59 -17.32
N THR A 218 37.11 3.05 -16.55
CA THR A 218 38.41 3.46 -17.09
C THR A 218 39.51 2.46 -16.74
N HIS A 219 40.13 1.91 -17.79
CA HIS A 219 41.08 0.80 -17.77
C HIS A 219 42.35 1.11 -18.57
N THR A 220 43.36 0.24 -18.43
CA THR A 220 44.59 0.28 -19.23
C THR A 220 44.83 -1.07 -19.91
N THR A 221 44.99 -1.14 -21.23
CA THR A 221 45.11 -2.43 -21.93
C THR A 221 46.54 -2.94 -21.96
N ASN A 222 46.75 -4.22 -21.62
CA ASN A 222 48.03 -4.94 -21.80
C ASN A 222 48.22 -5.49 -23.23
N GLY A 223 47.47 -4.94 -24.19
CA GLY A 223 47.22 -5.55 -25.49
C GLY A 223 48.38 -5.57 -26.50
N SER A 224 48.00 -5.87 -27.75
CA SER A 224 48.90 -5.90 -28.92
C SER A 224 49.50 -4.52 -29.27
N TYR A 225 50.57 -4.48 -30.08
CA TYR A 225 51.23 -3.22 -30.41
C TYR A 225 50.48 -2.41 -31.49
N HIS A 226 49.83 -1.32 -31.09
CA HIS A 226 49.05 -0.44 -31.97
C HIS A 226 49.37 1.05 -31.76
N ARG A 227 48.90 1.92 -32.67
CA ARG A 227 49.21 3.37 -32.68
C ARG A 227 48.18 4.25 -31.96
N TYR A 228 47.04 3.69 -31.54
CA TYR A 228 46.05 4.40 -30.73
C TYR A 228 46.57 4.60 -29.30
N VAL A 229 46.38 5.80 -28.72
CA VAL A 229 46.76 6.10 -27.32
C VAL A 229 45.68 5.61 -26.35
N LEU A 230 44.43 5.53 -26.81
CA LEU A 230 43.28 5.00 -26.08
C LEU A 230 42.37 4.27 -27.06
N THR A 231 41.83 3.13 -26.63
CA THR A 231 40.76 2.41 -27.33
C THR A 231 39.50 2.37 -26.46
N TYR A 232 38.35 2.03 -27.03
CA TYR A 232 37.06 2.09 -26.32
C TYR A 232 36.12 0.95 -26.70
N GLY A 233 35.11 0.66 -25.87
CA GLY A 233 34.07 -0.32 -26.18
C GLY A 233 32.73 -0.01 -25.53
N GLY A 234 31.63 -0.37 -26.20
CA GLY A 234 30.31 -0.38 -25.59
C GLY A 234 29.98 -1.71 -24.92
N ALA A 235 28.76 -1.84 -24.40
CA ALA A 235 28.14 -3.15 -24.17
C ALA A 235 27.87 -3.87 -25.51
N LYS A 236 27.98 -5.21 -25.50
CA LYS A 236 28.00 -6.04 -26.73
C LYS A 236 27.17 -7.32 -26.60
N ASN A 237 26.80 -7.72 -25.37
CA ASN A 237 26.10 -8.97 -25.11
C ASN A 237 24.71 -8.98 -25.79
N PRO A 238 24.37 -10.02 -26.58
CA PRO A 238 23.13 -10.07 -27.36
C PRO A 238 21.85 -10.21 -26.52
N ALA A 239 21.96 -10.39 -25.20
CA ALA A 239 20.82 -10.29 -24.28
C ALA A 239 20.43 -8.84 -23.96
N GLY A 240 21.36 -7.88 -24.05
CA GLY A 240 21.10 -6.47 -23.78
C GLY A 240 20.21 -5.81 -24.85
N ASP A 241 19.63 -4.64 -24.53
CA ASP A 241 18.78 -3.93 -25.48
C ASP A 241 19.53 -3.56 -26.77
N LYS A 242 19.03 -4.05 -27.90
CA LYS A 242 19.65 -3.86 -29.21
C LYS A 242 19.77 -2.39 -29.59
N ALA A 243 18.78 -1.55 -29.28
CA ALA A 243 18.80 -0.14 -29.67
C ALA A 243 19.86 0.64 -28.88
N ILE A 244 20.08 0.32 -27.60
CA ILE A 244 21.18 0.85 -26.79
C ILE A 244 22.53 0.36 -27.33
N ILE A 245 22.69 -0.94 -27.58
CA ILE A 245 23.94 -1.51 -28.12
C ILE A 245 24.29 -0.88 -29.48
N GLU A 246 23.31 -0.72 -30.37
CA GLU A 246 23.52 -0.08 -31.67
C GLU A 246 23.78 1.42 -31.55
N TYR A 247 23.08 2.15 -30.67
CA TYR A 247 23.35 3.58 -30.42
C TYR A 247 24.79 3.81 -29.93
N VAL A 248 25.23 3.03 -28.94
CA VAL A 248 26.55 3.18 -28.34
C VAL A 248 27.65 2.87 -29.36
N ASN A 249 27.56 1.73 -30.05
CA ASN A 249 28.61 1.25 -30.94
C ASN A 249 28.55 1.83 -32.37
N LYS A 250 27.42 2.36 -32.84
CA LYS A 250 27.30 2.94 -34.20
C LYS A 250 27.22 4.46 -34.23
N ALA A 251 26.80 5.13 -33.16
CA ALA A 251 26.66 6.59 -33.12
C ALA A 251 27.55 7.25 -32.05
N MET A 252 27.40 6.87 -30.77
CA MET A 252 28.05 7.58 -29.66
C MET A 252 29.57 7.41 -29.68
N LEU A 253 30.10 6.19 -29.64
CA LEU A 253 31.55 5.97 -29.53
C LEU A 253 32.32 6.43 -30.78
N PRO A 254 31.86 6.19 -32.03
CA PRO A 254 32.49 6.79 -33.20
C PRO A 254 32.45 8.32 -33.19
N GLY A 255 31.35 8.92 -32.75
CA GLY A 255 31.19 10.38 -32.64
C GLY A 255 32.09 11.00 -31.57
N VAL A 256 32.23 10.37 -30.41
CA VAL A 256 33.19 10.76 -29.37
C VAL A 256 34.63 10.61 -29.87
N GLY A 257 34.98 9.48 -30.49
CA GLY A 257 36.32 9.26 -31.04
C GLY A 257 36.73 10.31 -32.08
N ALA A 258 35.80 10.73 -32.94
CA ALA A 258 36.02 11.81 -33.89
C ALA A 258 36.29 13.17 -33.19
N ARG A 259 35.52 13.51 -32.15
CA ARG A 259 35.74 14.74 -31.34
C ARG A 259 37.06 14.71 -30.59
N VAL A 260 37.45 13.56 -30.05
CA VAL A 260 38.72 13.37 -29.35
C VAL A 260 39.90 13.59 -30.31
N LYS A 261 39.80 13.08 -31.54
CA LYS A 261 40.78 13.35 -32.60
C LYS A 261 40.82 14.82 -33.00
N GLU A 262 39.65 15.45 -33.22
CA GLU A 262 39.54 16.85 -33.65
C GLU A 262 40.09 17.85 -32.61
N LYS A 263 39.68 17.70 -31.34
CA LYS A 263 40.00 18.67 -30.28
C LYS A 263 41.33 18.40 -29.58
N HIS A 264 41.73 17.14 -29.45
CA HIS A 264 42.88 16.73 -28.64
C HIS A 264 44.00 16.06 -29.46
N GLY A 265 43.80 15.82 -30.76
CA GLY A 265 44.80 15.22 -31.65
C GLY A 265 45.08 13.74 -31.39
N LEU A 266 44.23 13.06 -30.62
CA LEU A 266 44.43 11.66 -30.22
C LEU A 266 43.68 10.70 -31.14
N GLU A 267 44.41 9.79 -31.80
CA GLU A 267 43.82 8.67 -32.53
C GLU A 267 43.23 7.66 -31.53
N THR A 268 41.95 7.34 -31.71
CA THR A 268 41.19 6.38 -30.89
C THR A 268 40.39 5.43 -31.78
N PHE A 269 40.14 4.22 -31.30
CA PHE A 269 39.42 3.18 -32.05
C PHE A 269 38.72 2.17 -31.12
N PHE A 270 37.92 1.28 -31.68
CA PHE A 270 37.33 0.18 -30.91
C PHE A 270 38.40 -0.72 -30.32
N TYR A 271 38.21 -1.09 -29.06
CA TYR A 271 39.06 -2.01 -28.32
C TYR A 271 39.16 -3.35 -29.05
N GLY A 272 40.37 -3.90 -29.04
CA GLY A 272 40.66 -5.25 -29.48
C GLY A 272 42.16 -5.50 -29.42
N ASN A 273 42.56 -6.67 -29.90
CA ASN A 273 43.94 -7.12 -29.98
C ASN A 273 44.17 -7.77 -31.33
N PHE A 274 45.36 -7.60 -31.88
CA PHE A 274 45.76 -8.41 -33.03
C PHE A 274 45.83 -9.89 -32.67
N GLU A 275 45.14 -10.71 -33.45
CA GLU A 275 45.41 -12.15 -33.56
C GLU A 275 46.89 -12.35 -33.95
N ARG A 276 47.45 -13.53 -33.64
CA ARG A 276 48.86 -13.85 -33.81
C ARG A 276 49.42 -13.44 -35.17
N ASP A 277 48.73 -13.67 -36.28
CA ASP A 277 49.27 -13.38 -37.62
C ASP A 277 48.76 -12.05 -38.20
N HIS A 278 48.25 -11.15 -37.34
CA HIS A 278 47.72 -9.82 -37.67
C HIS A 278 46.63 -9.87 -38.76
N THR A 279 45.80 -10.93 -38.74
CA THR A 279 44.69 -11.15 -39.70
C THR A 279 43.33 -10.71 -39.15
N ALA A 280 43.16 -10.74 -37.83
CA ALA A 280 41.96 -10.32 -37.12
C ALA A 280 42.28 -9.34 -35.98
N TRP A 281 41.29 -8.52 -35.63
CA TRP A 281 41.24 -7.65 -34.45
C TRP A 281 40.17 -8.20 -33.50
N GLU A 282 40.61 -8.89 -32.45
CA GLU A 282 39.78 -9.66 -31.53
C GLU A 282 39.48 -8.90 -30.24
N ASP A 283 38.21 -8.86 -29.88
CA ASP A 283 37.65 -8.14 -28.75
C ASP A 283 37.55 -9.01 -27.48
N TYR A 284 37.28 -8.39 -26.32
CA TYR A 284 37.11 -9.12 -25.05
C TYR A 284 35.72 -9.79 -24.93
N PRO A 285 35.56 -10.83 -24.07
CA PRO A 285 34.30 -11.56 -23.93
C PRO A 285 33.14 -10.72 -23.40
N ASP A 286 31.92 -10.96 -23.87
CA ASP A 286 30.70 -10.24 -23.52
C ASP A 286 30.02 -10.70 -22.20
N GLU A 287 30.78 -11.36 -21.32
CA GLU A 287 30.29 -12.00 -20.10
C GLU A 287 29.93 -10.97 -18.99
N PRO A 288 28.75 -11.07 -18.32
CA PRO A 288 28.35 -10.15 -17.24
C PRO A 288 29.23 -10.08 -15.99
N ARG A 289 30.21 -10.97 -15.80
CA ARG A 289 31.24 -10.82 -14.76
C ARG A 289 31.99 -9.48 -14.86
N TYR A 290 32.08 -8.92 -16.07
CA TYR A 290 32.66 -7.60 -16.34
C TYR A 290 31.61 -6.50 -16.23
N GLY A 291 32.02 -5.31 -15.77
CA GLY A 291 31.12 -4.18 -15.50
C GLY A 291 30.33 -3.75 -16.74
N VAL A 292 30.99 -3.55 -17.89
CA VAL A 292 30.35 -2.98 -19.08
C VAL A 292 29.25 -3.88 -19.68
N PRO A 293 29.44 -5.20 -19.89
CA PRO A 293 28.35 -6.11 -20.23
C PRO A 293 27.24 -6.18 -19.17
N CYS A 294 27.59 -6.19 -17.88
CA CYS A 294 26.60 -6.19 -16.80
C CYS A 294 25.69 -4.96 -16.85
N ILE A 295 26.24 -3.76 -17.01
CA ILE A 295 25.47 -2.50 -17.08
C ILE A 295 24.64 -2.43 -18.36
N GLY A 296 25.16 -2.95 -19.48
CA GLY A 296 24.40 -3.04 -20.74
C GLY A 296 23.10 -3.85 -20.62
N MET A 297 23.14 -4.99 -19.91
CA MET A 297 21.94 -5.80 -19.62
C MET A 297 20.95 -5.14 -18.63
N ARG A 298 21.29 -3.98 -18.05
CA ARG A 298 20.41 -3.18 -17.19
C ARG A 298 19.73 -2.04 -17.96
N ASN A 299 19.75 -2.07 -19.29
CA ASN A 299 19.28 -1.01 -20.18
C ASN A 299 19.95 0.36 -19.90
N ARG A 300 21.25 0.37 -19.59
CA ARG A 300 22.03 1.59 -19.37
C ARG A 300 23.18 1.64 -20.34
N ILE A 301 23.63 2.86 -20.68
CA ILE A 301 24.79 3.04 -21.54
C ILE A 301 26.04 2.70 -20.72
N ALA A 302 26.86 1.79 -21.22
CA ALA A 302 28.11 1.38 -20.60
C ALA A 302 29.26 1.60 -21.58
N ILE A 303 30.33 2.24 -21.11
CA ILE A 303 31.51 2.62 -21.89
C ILE A 303 32.76 2.10 -21.17
N LEU A 304 33.53 1.28 -21.87
CA LEU A 304 34.89 0.90 -21.53
C LEU A 304 35.84 1.89 -22.19
N THR A 305 36.81 2.43 -21.45
CA THR A 305 37.99 3.11 -22.01
C THR A 305 39.26 2.36 -21.63
N GLU A 306 40.16 2.18 -22.59
CA GLU A 306 41.32 1.29 -22.48
C GLU A 306 42.56 2.03 -22.98
N ALA A 307 43.27 2.68 -22.06
CA ALA A 307 44.49 3.42 -22.36
C ALA A 307 45.64 2.46 -22.71
N TYR A 308 46.48 2.85 -23.66
CA TYR A 308 47.49 1.96 -24.23
C TYR A 308 48.71 1.79 -23.30
N SER A 309 48.97 0.61 -22.74
CA SER A 309 50.03 0.40 -21.73
C SER A 309 51.45 0.79 -22.18
N TYR A 310 51.72 0.85 -23.50
CA TYR A 310 53.03 1.27 -24.03
C TYR A 310 53.13 2.77 -24.37
N ALA A 311 52.03 3.55 -24.25
CA ALA A 311 52.11 5.01 -24.19
C ALA A 311 52.67 5.46 -22.85
N THR A 312 53.29 6.64 -22.76
CA THR A 312 53.80 7.16 -21.49
C THR A 312 52.66 7.37 -20.48
N TYR A 313 52.97 7.33 -19.18
CA TYR A 313 51.97 7.54 -18.15
C TYR A 313 51.26 8.90 -18.30
N GLU A 314 51.99 9.97 -18.64
CA GLU A 314 51.43 11.28 -18.98
C GLU A 314 50.41 11.21 -20.13
N GLN A 315 50.76 10.53 -21.24
CA GLN A 315 49.86 10.38 -22.38
C GLN A 315 48.58 9.64 -22.00
N ARG A 316 48.66 8.59 -21.16
CA ARG A 316 47.49 7.84 -20.70
C ARG A 316 46.57 8.68 -19.82
N VAL A 317 47.11 9.36 -18.80
CA VAL A 317 46.32 10.24 -17.91
C VAL A 317 45.55 11.30 -18.71
N LYS A 318 46.23 11.96 -19.65
CA LYS A 318 45.62 12.99 -20.51
C LYS A 318 44.59 12.40 -21.48
N ALA A 319 44.85 11.22 -22.04
CA ALA A 319 43.90 10.55 -22.95
C ALA A 319 42.62 10.11 -22.24
N GLN A 320 42.71 9.57 -21.02
CA GLN A 320 41.55 9.23 -20.20
C GLN A 320 40.71 10.48 -19.89
N ALA A 321 41.34 11.55 -19.39
CA ALA A 321 40.66 12.81 -19.08
C ALA A 321 39.96 13.40 -20.32
N ALA A 322 40.64 13.44 -21.46
CA ALA A 322 40.09 13.96 -22.72
C ALA A 322 38.91 13.11 -23.24
N PHE A 323 39.02 11.78 -23.21
CA PHE A 323 37.94 10.92 -23.70
C PHE A 323 36.71 10.98 -22.80
N VAL A 324 36.90 10.92 -21.47
CA VAL A 324 35.79 11.07 -20.51
C VAL A 324 35.13 12.44 -20.66
N ALA A 325 35.89 13.53 -20.84
CA ALA A 325 35.32 14.86 -21.06
C ALA A 325 34.41 14.92 -22.30
N GLU A 326 34.81 14.30 -23.42
CA GLU A 326 33.99 14.25 -24.63
C GLU A 326 32.78 13.30 -24.50
N CYS A 327 32.87 12.22 -23.71
CA CYS A 327 31.69 11.42 -23.32
C CYS A 327 30.68 12.24 -22.48
N LEU A 328 31.17 13.04 -21.52
CA LEU A 328 30.32 13.93 -20.71
C LEU A 328 29.64 15.00 -21.58
N ALA A 329 30.40 15.63 -22.48
CA ALA A 329 29.86 16.59 -23.45
C ALA A 329 28.77 15.97 -24.33
N TRP A 330 29.02 14.78 -24.90
CA TRP A 330 28.03 14.04 -25.68
C TRP A 330 26.78 13.73 -24.85
N ALA A 331 26.93 13.26 -23.60
CA ALA A 331 25.80 12.97 -22.72
C ALA A 331 24.95 14.20 -22.38
N GLY A 332 25.58 15.38 -22.23
CA GLY A 332 24.89 16.65 -22.02
C GLY A 332 24.15 17.15 -23.27
N GLU A 333 24.79 17.09 -24.43
CA GLU A 333 24.18 17.46 -25.71
C GLU A 333 23.04 16.53 -26.13
N LYS A 334 23.15 15.23 -25.83
CA LYS A 334 22.20 14.19 -26.20
C LYS A 334 21.27 13.76 -25.06
N LYS A 335 21.13 14.58 -24.03
CA LYS A 335 20.37 14.27 -22.80
C LYS A 335 18.99 13.66 -23.07
N ASP A 336 18.18 14.30 -23.91
CA ASP A 336 16.79 13.87 -24.16
C ASP A 336 16.72 12.62 -25.06
N GLU A 337 17.68 12.45 -25.97
CA GLU A 337 17.84 11.24 -26.81
C GLU A 337 18.20 10.03 -25.96
N ILE A 338 19.20 10.16 -25.07
CA ILE A 338 19.65 9.12 -24.13
C ILE A 338 18.51 8.73 -23.17
N LYS A 339 17.82 9.72 -22.57
CA LYS A 339 16.70 9.43 -21.66
C LYS A 339 15.53 8.76 -22.38
N SER A 340 15.20 9.17 -23.60
CA SER A 340 14.15 8.54 -24.41
C SER A 340 14.51 7.12 -24.84
N LEU A 341 15.78 6.86 -25.17
CA LEU A 341 16.29 5.53 -25.48
C LEU A 341 16.19 4.58 -24.27
N ILE A 342 16.69 5.02 -23.12
CA ILE A 342 16.64 4.24 -21.87
C ILE A 342 15.21 4.00 -21.40
N ALA A 343 14.34 5.01 -21.46
CA ALA A 343 12.93 4.86 -21.06
C ALA A 343 12.19 3.82 -21.93
N ARG A 344 12.41 3.83 -23.25
CA ARG A 344 11.83 2.82 -24.16
C ARG A 344 12.38 1.42 -23.91
N ALA A 345 13.67 1.28 -23.63
CA ALA A 345 14.26 -0.02 -23.29
C ALA A 345 13.73 -0.56 -21.96
N ASP A 346 13.62 0.28 -20.91
CA ASP A 346 12.99 -0.06 -19.63
C ASP A 346 11.51 -0.45 -19.81
N GLU A 347 10.74 0.27 -20.63
CA GLU A 347 9.33 -0.03 -20.91
C GLU A 347 9.17 -1.33 -21.71
N ALA A 348 9.97 -1.55 -22.75
CA ALA A 348 9.98 -2.78 -23.53
C ALA A 348 10.35 -3.99 -22.67
N ALA A 349 11.37 -3.85 -21.81
CA ALA A 349 11.77 -4.87 -20.87
C ALA A 349 10.65 -5.20 -19.88
N VAL A 350 9.96 -4.21 -19.31
CA VAL A 350 8.80 -4.45 -18.44
C VAL A 350 7.65 -5.12 -19.20
N SER A 351 7.33 -4.63 -20.39
CA SER A 351 6.18 -5.09 -21.20
C SER A 351 6.32 -6.56 -21.60
N ALA A 352 7.46 -6.94 -22.19
CA ALA A 352 7.73 -8.32 -22.61
C ALA A 352 7.86 -9.33 -21.45
N GLY A 353 7.85 -8.87 -20.19
CA GLY A 353 7.75 -9.73 -19.01
C GLY A 353 6.33 -9.89 -18.44
N ARG A 354 5.35 -9.06 -18.87
CA ARG A 354 3.97 -9.11 -18.34
C ARG A 354 3.20 -10.33 -18.81
N ASP A 355 3.36 -10.68 -20.08
CA ASP A 355 2.75 -11.85 -20.72
C ASP A 355 3.67 -12.34 -21.86
N PRO A 356 4.73 -13.12 -21.54
CA PRO A 356 5.77 -13.45 -22.53
C PRO A 356 5.28 -14.42 -23.60
N GLY A 357 5.37 -14.02 -24.87
CA GLY A 357 5.09 -14.86 -26.03
C GLY A 357 6.19 -15.90 -26.30
N GLU A 358 6.05 -16.66 -27.38
CA GLU A 358 7.10 -17.60 -27.83
C GLU A 358 8.29 -16.89 -28.47
N SER A 359 8.07 -15.71 -29.06
CA SER A 359 9.12 -14.87 -29.66
C SER A 359 9.95 -14.09 -28.63
N ASP A 360 9.44 -13.92 -27.41
CA ASP A 360 10.15 -13.23 -26.34
C ASP A 360 11.23 -14.15 -25.77
N THR A 361 12.46 -13.96 -26.25
CA THR A 361 13.60 -14.80 -25.88
C THR A 361 14.75 -13.98 -25.29
N VAL A 362 15.53 -14.60 -24.41
CA VAL A 362 16.75 -14.04 -23.82
C VAL A 362 17.93 -14.88 -24.29
N ALA A 363 18.99 -14.24 -24.80
CA ALA A 363 20.24 -14.92 -25.11
C ALA A 363 20.94 -15.32 -23.81
N ILE A 364 21.16 -16.62 -23.60
CA ILE A 364 21.84 -17.15 -22.40
C ILE A 364 23.28 -17.55 -22.71
N ARG A 365 23.59 -17.82 -23.99
CA ARG A 365 24.95 -18.00 -24.51
C ARG A 365 25.13 -17.21 -25.79
N SER A 366 26.33 -16.70 -25.98
CA SER A 366 26.77 -15.91 -27.13
C SER A 366 27.97 -16.58 -27.80
N ARG A 367 28.21 -16.23 -29.06
CA ARG A 367 29.47 -16.51 -29.76
C ARG A 367 29.95 -15.26 -30.50
N GLN A 368 31.25 -15.05 -30.45
CA GLN A 368 31.94 -13.98 -31.16
C GLN A 368 32.07 -14.34 -32.65
N GLN A 369 31.91 -13.35 -33.52
CA GLN A 369 32.12 -13.49 -34.97
C GLN A 369 32.67 -12.18 -35.57
N ALA A 370 33.18 -12.27 -36.80
CA ALA A 370 33.57 -11.09 -37.56
C ALA A 370 32.35 -10.23 -37.95
N PHE A 371 32.58 -8.93 -38.12
CA PHE A 371 31.71 -8.08 -38.92
C PHE A 371 31.97 -8.30 -40.42
N ASP A 372 30.95 -8.10 -41.27
CA ASP A 372 31.05 -8.27 -42.74
C ASP A 372 32.10 -7.35 -43.38
N ALA A 373 32.36 -6.20 -42.75
CA ALA A 373 33.35 -5.23 -43.19
C ALA A 373 34.66 -5.39 -42.39
N LYS A 374 35.77 -5.54 -43.12
CA LYS A 374 37.12 -5.41 -42.56
C LYS A 374 37.39 -3.98 -42.11
N VAL A 375 38.34 -3.83 -41.19
CA VAL A 375 38.77 -2.54 -40.63
C VAL A 375 40.27 -2.35 -40.82
N THR A 376 40.70 -1.09 -40.95
CA THR A 376 42.11 -0.72 -40.96
C THR A 376 42.56 -0.41 -39.54
N VAL A 377 43.42 -1.26 -38.98
CA VAL A 377 44.00 -1.08 -37.64
C VAL A 377 45.41 -0.50 -37.77
N LEU A 378 45.66 0.59 -37.06
CA LEU A 378 46.94 1.29 -37.08
C LEU A 378 47.94 0.55 -36.18
N GLY A 379 48.86 -0.20 -36.79
CA GLY A 379 49.83 -1.04 -36.09
C GLY A 379 51.29 -0.61 -36.26
N TYR A 380 52.19 -1.51 -35.85
CA TYR A 380 53.63 -1.41 -36.06
C TYR A 380 54.16 -2.64 -36.79
N VAL A 381 55.37 -2.56 -37.35
CA VAL A 381 56.13 -3.76 -37.73
C VAL A 381 56.69 -4.41 -36.46
N GLU A 382 56.44 -5.70 -36.27
CA GLU A 382 56.97 -6.47 -35.15
C GLU A 382 58.14 -7.36 -35.61
N ARG A 383 59.15 -7.55 -34.76
CA ARG A 383 60.24 -8.51 -34.96
C ARG A 383 60.29 -9.55 -33.85
N MET A 384 60.81 -10.73 -34.16
CA MET A 384 61.08 -11.76 -33.15
C MET A 384 62.44 -11.49 -32.49
N GLU A 385 62.46 -11.42 -31.17
CA GLU A 385 63.68 -11.51 -30.35
C GLU A 385 63.57 -12.76 -29.46
N GLY A 386 64.26 -13.83 -29.86
CA GLY A 386 64.05 -15.16 -29.29
C GLY A 386 62.63 -15.65 -29.55
N GLN A 387 61.89 -16.00 -28.49
CA GLN A 387 60.47 -16.39 -28.56
C GLN A 387 59.49 -15.21 -28.36
N ARG A 388 59.98 -13.99 -28.11
CA ARG A 388 59.14 -12.82 -27.83
C ARG A 388 59.01 -11.93 -29.06
N ARG A 389 57.81 -11.42 -29.34
CA ARG A 389 57.64 -10.32 -30.31
C ARG A 389 57.96 -8.98 -29.66
N VAL A 390 58.72 -8.18 -30.38
CA VAL A 390 59.16 -6.85 -29.99
C VAL A 390 58.76 -5.86 -31.08
N ARG A 391 58.10 -4.78 -30.68
CA ARG A 391 57.70 -3.68 -31.56
C ARG A 391 58.93 -3.02 -32.19
N THR A 392 58.88 -2.69 -33.47
CA THR A 392 59.76 -1.67 -34.06
C THR A 392 59.00 -0.36 -34.21
N ASP A 393 59.68 0.77 -34.24
CA ASP A 393 59.00 2.08 -34.36
C ASP A 393 58.53 2.39 -35.81
N THR A 394 58.62 1.42 -36.73
CA THR A 394 58.10 1.55 -38.10
C THR A 394 56.57 1.35 -38.09
N PRO A 395 55.77 2.37 -38.45
CA PRO A 395 54.32 2.24 -38.53
C PRO A 395 53.93 1.32 -39.70
N LYS A 396 52.87 0.52 -39.51
CA LYS A 396 52.25 -0.27 -40.57
C LYS A 396 50.76 -0.40 -40.30
N ASP A 397 49.95 -0.18 -41.33
CA ASP A 397 48.50 -0.37 -41.24
C ASP A 397 48.13 -1.76 -41.74
N TYR A 398 47.19 -2.38 -41.03
CA TYR A 398 46.75 -3.76 -41.25
C TYR A 398 45.25 -3.75 -41.56
N GLU A 399 44.87 -4.29 -42.72
CA GLU A 399 43.47 -4.54 -43.07
C GLU A 399 43.07 -5.92 -42.52
N VAL A 400 42.21 -5.93 -41.50
CA VAL A 400 41.92 -7.11 -40.68
C VAL A 400 40.43 -7.35 -40.51
N GLU A 401 40.05 -8.58 -40.21
CA GLU A 401 38.69 -8.92 -39.81
C GLU A 401 38.39 -8.34 -38.42
N HIS A 402 37.26 -7.65 -38.25
CA HIS A 402 36.88 -7.08 -36.96
C HIS A 402 36.03 -8.08 -36.18
N VAL A 403 36.66 -8.81 -35.25
CA VAL A 403 36.05 -9.91 -34.49
C VAL A 403 35.54 -9.36 -33.15
N ALA A 404 34.46 -8.60 -33.24
CA ALA A 404 33.84 -7.87 -32.13
C ALA A 404 32.29 -7.91 -32.17
N ASN A 405 31.72 -8.71 -33.05
CA ASN A 405 30.28 -8.89 -33.19
C ASN A 405 29.84 -10.12 -32.37
N PHE A 406 28.98 -9.94 -31.37
CA PHE A 406 28.46 -11.04 -30.55
C PHE A 406 27.03 -11.36 -30.95
N VAL A 407 26.79 -12.63 -31.30
CA VAL A 407 25.46 -13.15 -31.65
C VAL A 407 25.05 -14.24 -30.69
N ALA A 408 23.75 -14.44 -30.51
CA ALA A 408 23.25 -15.52 -29.66
C ALA A 408 23.67 -16.89 -30.22
N ASP A 409 24.28 -17.70 -29.35
CA ASP A 409 24.60 -19.11 -29.56
C ASP A 409 23.48 -20.01 -29.01
N ALA A 410 22.88 -19.61 -27.89
CA ALA A 410 21.67 -20.20 -27.35
C ALA A 410 20.76 -19.15 -26.72
N THR A 411 19.47 -19.26 -26.98
CA THR A 411 18.41 -18.47 -26.36
C THR A 411 17.49 -19.37 -25.55
N VAL A 412 16.74 -18.76 -24.64
CA VAL A 412 15.63 -19.38 -23.92
C VAL A 412 14.39 -18.49 -24.04
N ARG A 413 13.19 -19.07 -24.07
CA ARG A 413 11.95 -18.29 -23.92
C ARG A 413 11.97 -17.55 -22.58
N ARG A 414 11.57 -16.30 -22.55
CA ARG A 414 11.45 -15.53 -21.32
C ARG A 414 10.33 -16.10 -20.46
N ALA A 415 10.62 -16.43 -19.20
CA ALA A 415 9.59 -16.83 -18.25
C ALA A 415 8.76 -15.61 -17.79
N TYR A 416 7.48 -15.81 -17.46
CA TYR A 416 6.69 -14.82 -16.73
C TYR A 416 7.28 -14.58 -15.33
N ALA A 417 7.66 -15.65 -14.63
CA ALA A 417 8.38 -15.57 -13.37
C ALA A 417 9.31 -16.78 -13.14
N TYR A 418 10.37 -16.57 -12.37
CA TYR A 418 11.16 -17.64 -11.76
C TYR A 418 10.71 -17.85 -10.31
N VAL A 419 10.71 -19.11 -9.83
CA VAL A 419 10.36 -19.45 -8.45
C VAL A 419 11.51 -20.21 -7.80
N LEU A 420 11.95 -19.73 -6.64
CA LEU A 420 13.07 -20.28 -5.87
C LEU A 420 12.58 -20.82 -4.51
N PRO A 421 13.19 -21.88 -3.96
CA PRO A 421 12.84 -22.41 -2.64
C PRO A 421 13.22 -21.44 -1.51
N GLN A 422 12.57 -21.60 -0.35
CA GLN A 422 12.87 -20.82 0.87
C GLN A 422 14.35 -20.86 1.28
N SER A 423 15.08 -21.93 0.95
CA SER A 423 16.52 -22.08 1.21
C SER A 423 17.41 -21.16 0.35
N ALA A 424 16.89 -20.57 -0.72
CA ALA A 424 17.66 -19.76 -1.67
C ALA A 424 18.03 -18.35 -1.17
N GLY A 425 18.05 -18.10 0.15
CA GLY A 425 18.27 -16.76 0.73
C GLY A 425 19.52 -16.04 0.21
N LYS A 426 20.66 -16.74 0.08
CA LYS A 426 21.90 -16.16 -0.50
C LYS A 426 21.73 -15.70 -1.95
N ILE A 427 20.98 -16.45 -2.76
CA ILE A 427 20.68 -16.12 -4.16
C ILE A 427 19.77 -14.90 -4.22
N VAL A 428 18.75 -14.84 -3.34
CA VAL A 428 17.86 -13.67 -3.19
C VAL A 428 18.66 -12.43 -2.81
N GLU A 429 19.63 -12.52 -1.89
CA GLU A 429 20.48 -11.38 -1.55
C GLU A 429 21.29 -10.88 -2.76
N VAL A 430 21.86 -11.77 -3.57
CA VAL A 430 22.60 -11.39 -4.80
C VAL A 430 21.67 -10.70 -5.80
N LEU A 431 20.46 -11.22 -6.01
CA LEU A 431 19.43 -10.58 -6.84
C LEU A 431 19.04 -9.19 -6.31
N GLN A 432 18.80 -9.04 -5.00
CA GLN A 432 18.49 -7.76 -4.36
C GLN A 432 19.65 -6.76 -4.43
N ARG A 433 20.91 -7.22 -4.35
CA ARG A 433 22.11 -6.39 -4.54
C ARG A 433 22.22 -5.91 -5.99
N HIS A 434 21.87 -6.75 -6.95
CA HIS A 434 21.64 -6.33 -8.35
C HIS A 434 20.46 -5.38 -8.55
N GLY A 435 19.57 -5.24 -7.56
CA GLY A 435 18.35 -4.45 -7.65
C GLY A 435 17.19 -5.16 -8.36
N VAL A 436 17.32 -6.45 -8.63
CA VAL A 436 16.21 -7.28 -9.12
C VAL A 436 15.14 -7.33 -8.03
N GLN A 437 13.90 -7.02 -8.40
CA GLN A 437 12.76 -7.13 -7.51
C GLN A 437 12.48 -8.62 -7.29
N VAL A 438 12.53 -9.03 -6.02
CA VAL A 438 12.20 -10.38 -5.57
C VAL A 438 11.03 -10.26 -4.61
N ASP A 439 10.02 -11.07 -4.86
CA ASP A 439 8.84 -11.21 -4.03
C ASP A 439 8.90 -12.51 -3.21
N GLU A 440 8.07 -12.60 -2.19
CA GLU A 440 7.78 -13.78 -1.38
C GLU A 440 6.33 -14.21 -1.62
N LEU A 441 6.10 -15.50 -1.86
CA LEU A 441 4.79 -16.09 -2.08
C LEU A 441 4.01 -16.15 -0.77
N ARG A 442 2.72 -15.78 -0.79
CA ARG A 442 1.90 -15.69 0.43
C ARG A 442 0.91 -16.82 0.60
N GLU A 443 0.58 -17.54 -0.47
CA GLU A 443 -0.42 -18.60 -0.52
C GLU A 443 0.22 -19.94 -0.89
N ARG A 444 -0.45 -21.04 -0.56
CA ARG A 444 -0.19 -22.33 -1.21
C ARG A 444 -0.97 -22.36 -2.50
N VAL A 445 -0.34 -22.72 -3.62
CA VAL A 445 -0.99 -22.75 -4.94
C VAL A 445 -0.33 -23.79 -5.85
N GLU A 446 -1.14 -24.57 -6.57
CA GLU A 446 -0.66 -25.40 -7.66
C GLU A 446 -0.55 -24.61 -8.96
N VAL A 447 0.54 -24.83 -9.66
CA VAL A 447 0.86 -24.24 -10.95
C VAL A 447 1.39 -25.33 -11.88
N ASP A 448 1.34 -25.09 -13.18
CA ASP A 448 2.13 -25.88 -14.14
C ASP A 448 3.47 -25.19 -14.30
N ALA A 449 4.52 -25.83 -13.75
CA ALA A 449 5.86 -25.27 -13.71
C ALA A 449 6.76 -25.99 -14.71
N GLU A 450 7.60 -25.23 -15.42
CA GLU A 450 8.70 -25.79 -16.18
C GLU A 450 9.93 -25.95 -15.28
N ILE A 451 10.53 -27.14 -15.31
CA ILE A 451 11.63 -27.55 -14.44
C ILE A 451 12.71 -28.15 -15.31
N TYR A 452 13.95 -27.76 -15.06
CA TYR A 452 15.10 -28.37 -15.71
C TYR A 452 15.58 -29.60 -14.95
N ARG A 453 15.73 -30.72 -15.65
CA ARG A 453 16.57 -31.83 -15.21
C ARG A 453 18.03 -31.47 -15.55
N VAL A 454 18.95 -31.68 -14.61
CA VAL A 454 20.39 -31.57 -14.84
C VAL A 454 20.86 -32.86 -15.50
N ASP A 455 21.23 -32.81 -16.78
CA ASP A 455 21.67 -33.99 -17.52
C ASP A 455 23.18 -34.21 -17.38
N LYS A 456 23.96 -33.12 -17.24
CA LYS A 456 25.42 -33.17 -17.10
C LYS A 456 26.00 -31.94 -16.42
N VAL A 457 27.04 -32.12 -15.60
CA VAL A 457 27.78 -31.06 -14.90
C VAL A 457 29.26 -31.10 -15.27
N THR A 458 29.75 -30.08 -15.98
CA THR A 458 31.18 -29.98 -16.36
C THR A 458 31.88 -28.93 -15.49
N ARG A 459 32.94 -29.34 -14.75
CA ARG A 459 33.74 -28.49 -13.85
C ARG A 459 35.23 -28.51 -14.20
N PRO A 460 35.95 -27.37 -14.24
CA PRO A 460 37.39 -27.30 -14.39
C PRO A 460 38.10 -27.64 -13.08
N GLN A 461 39.29 -28.24 -13.20
CA GLN A 461 40.10 -28.69 -12.06
C GLN A 461 40.70 -27.54 -11.24
N ARG A 462 40.91 -26.37 -11.86
CA ARG A 462 41.46 -25.19 -11.17
C ARG A 462 40.32 -24.22 -10.83
N PRO A 463 40.23 -23.72 -9.58
CA PRO A 463 39.27 -22.68 -9.26
C PRO A 463 39.65 -21.36 -9.97
N PHE A 464 38.63 -20.61 -10.34
CA PHE A 464 38.72 -19.29 -10.95
C PHE A 464 38.06 -18.27 -10.02
N GLN A 465 38.81 -17.25 -9.58
CA GLN A 465 38.33 -16.24 -8.62
C GLN A 465 37.75 -16.83 -7.31
N GLY A 466 38.22 -18.02 -6.90
CA GLY A 466 37.71 -18.76 -5.74
C GLY A 466 36.68 -19.86 -6.05
N HIS A 467 36.12 -19.87 -7.26
CA HIS A 467 35.00 -20.74 -7.65
C HIS A 467 35.41 -21.88 -8.57
N HIS A 468 34.81 -23.05 -8.41
CA HIS A 468 34.82 -24.09 -9.45
C HIS A 468 33.67 -23.82 -10.41
N THR A 469 33.89 -22.86 -11.33
CA THR A 469 32.86 -22.47 -12.31
C THR A 469 32.39 -23.67 -13.13
N GLN A 470 31.13 -23.71 -13.55
CA GLN A 470 30.57 -24.92 -14.14
C GLN A 470 29.67 -24.67 -15.34
N LYS A 471 29.60 -25.66 -16.24
CA LYS A 471 28.67 -25.67 -17.37
C LYS A 471 27.67 -26.80 -17.17
N LEU A 472 26.39 -26.46 -17.26
CA LEU A 472 25.27 -27.41 -17.16
C LEU A 472 24.72 -27.70 -18.55
N GLU A 473 24.39 -28.97 -18.80
CA GLU A 473 23.50 -29.38 -19.88
C GLU A 473 22.19 -29.82 -19.21
N VAL A 474 21.05 -29.32 -19.72
CA VAL A 474 19.74 -29.46 -19.07
C VAL A 474 18.62 -29.73 -20.07
N THR A 475 17.60 -30.48 -19.63
CA THR A 475 16.38 -30.75 -20.39
C THR A 475 15.17 -30.21 -19.62
N PRO A 476 14.34 -29.33 -20.21
CA PRO A 476 13.11 -28.85 -19.58
C PRO A 476 12.00 -29.91 -19.61
N ARG A 477 11.14 -29.89 -18.59
CA ARG A 477 9.84 -30.56 -18.60
C ARG A 477 8.80 -29.70 -17.88
N VAL A 478 7.54 -29.75 -18.33
CA VAL A 478 6.42 -29.07 -17.66
C VAL A 478 5.62 -30.07 -16.86
N GLU A 479 5.39 -29.80 -15.58
CA GLU A 479 4.59 -30.65 -14.70
C GLU A 479 3.88 -29.85 -13.59
N PRO A 480 2.74 -30.33 -13.07
CA PRO A 480 2.10 -29.78 -11.88
C PRO A 480 3.04 -29.72 -10.68
N ARG A 481 3.17 -28.55 -10.05
CA ARG A 481 3.86 -28.38 -8.77
C ARG A 481 3.06 -27.51 -7.81
N THR A 482 3.06 -27.88 -6.54
CA THR A 482 2.56 -27.04 -5.45
C THR A 482 3.67 -26.09 -5.03
N LEU A 483 3.40 -24.79 -5.10
CA LEU A 483 4.22 -23.75 -4.52
C LEU A 483 3.75 -23.49 -3.07
N GLU A 484 4.71 -23.32 -2.17
CA GLU A 484 4.45 -23.10 -0.74
C GLU A 484 4.68 -21.63 -0.34
N PRO A 485 3.90 -21.07 0.61
CA PRO A 485 4.17 -19.75 1.17
C PRO A 485 5.63 -19.62 1.63
N GLY A 486 6.24 -18.45 1.44
CA GLY A 486 7.65 -18.19 1.74
C GLY A 486 8.62 -18.52 0.59
N MET A 487 8.21 -19.27 -0.44
CA MET A 487 9.02 -19.40 -1.67
C MET A 487 9.19 -18.04 -2.35
N PHE A 488 10.33 -17.81 -2.99
CA PHE A 488 10.61 -16.52 -3.63
C PHE A 488 10.17 -16.51 -5.08
N VAL A 489 9.59 -15.40 -5.53
CA VAL A 489 9.07 -15.21 -6.89
C VAL A 489 9.77 -14.02 -7.54
N VAL A 490 10.37 -14.23 -8.71
CA VAL A 490 11.05 -13.19 -9.49
C VAL A 490 10.27 -13.01 -10.80
N LYS A 491 9.25 -12.15 -10.78
CA LYS A 491 8.49 -11.76 -11.98
C LYS A 491 9.43 -11.07 -12.95
N THR A 492 9.44 -11.46 -14.23
CA THR A 492 10.33 -10.81 -15.22
C THR A 492 9.74 -9.51 -15.76
N SER A 493 8.50 -9.14 -15.40
CA SER A 493 7.82 -7.87 -15.72
C SER A 493 8.42 -6.63 -15.01
N GLN A 494 9.74 -6.49 -15.04
CA GLN A 494 10.52 -5.44 -14.38
C GLN A 494 11.67 -5.00 -15.30
N LYS A 495 12.25 -3.81 -15.04
CA LYS A 495 13.36 -3.25 -15.84
C LYS A 495 14.52 -4.24 -16.01
N LEU A 496 14.86 -4.95 -14.93
CA LEU A 496 15.96 -5.91 -14.86
C LEU A 496 15.55 -7.35 -15.21
N GLY A 497 14.38 -7.55 -15.85
CA GLY A 497 13.85 -8.88 -16.16
C GLY A 497 14.78 -9.72 -17.04
N VAL A 498 15.50 -9.10 -17.98
CA VAL A 498 16.53 -9.76 -18.80
C VAL A 498 17.70 -10.24 -17.95
N LEU A 499 18.27 -9.37 -17.12
CA LEU A 499 19.37 -9.73 -16.22
C LEU A 499 18.95 -10.82 -15.23
N ALA A 500 17.74 -10.74 -14.67
CA ALA A 500 17.19 -11.76 -13.78
C ALA A 500 17.09 -13.12 -14.49
N SER A 501 16.60 -13.16 -15.73
CA SER A 501 16.61 -14.39 -16.54
C SER A 501 18.04 -14.91 -16.75
N TYR A 502 18.97 -14.07 -17.20
CA TYR A 502 20.35 -14.49 -17.46
C TYR A 502 21.04 -15.06 -16.20
N LEU A 503 20.81 -14.46 -15.04
CA LEU A 503 21.38 -14.90 -13.76
C LEU A 503 20.79 -16.24 -13.26
N LEU A 504 19.51 -16.51 -13.54
CA LEU A 504 18.76 -17.66 -13.00
C LEU A 504 18.67 -18.87 -13.93
N GLU A 505 18.90 -18.71 -15.23
CA GLU A 505 18.87 -19.82 -16.17
C GLU A 505 20.12 -20.73 -16.01
N PRO A 506 19.94 -22.06 -15.81
CA PRO A 506 21.07 -22.96 -15.55
C PRO A 506 22.02 -23.12 -16.73
N GLY A 507 21.53 -22.87 -17.97
CA GLY A 507 22.31 -22.98 -19.20
C GLY A 507 23.09 -21.72 -19.60
N SER A 508 23.09 -20.66 -18.78
CA SER A 508 23.78 -19.40 -19.06
C SER A 508 25.30 -19.56 -19.10
N ALA A 509 25.97 -18.78 -19.96
CA ALA A 509 27.44 -18.78 -20.06
C ALA A 509 28.12 -18.26 -18.78
N ASP A 510 27.44 -17.37 -18.05
CA ASP A 510 27.99 -16.66 -16.89
C ASP A 510 26.89 -16.30 -15.86
N GLY A 511 25.97 -17.25 -15.60
CA GLY A 511 24.89 -17.09 -14.61
C GLY A 511 25.30 -17.54 -13.20
N LEU A 512 24.40 -17.46 -12.23
CA LEU A 512 24.68 -17.88 -10.85
C LEU A 512 24.92 -19.40 -10.72
N ALA A 513 24.33 -20.19 -11.62
CA ALA A 513 24.66 -21.61 -11.78
C ALA A 513 26.11 -21.81 -12.24
N THR A 514 26.59 -20.99 -13.18
CA THR A 514 27.98 -20.99 -13.65
C THR A 514 28.95 -20.67 -12.52
N TRP A 515 28.62 -19.70 -11.67
CA TRP A 515 29.39 -19.32 -10.48
C TRP A 515 29.17 -20.22 -9.26
N ASN A 516 28.64 -21.43 -9.49
CA ASN A 516 28.51 -22.51 -8.51
C ASN A 516 27.73 -22.13 -7.22
N VAL A 517 26.89 -21.10 -7.30
CA VAL A 517 26.05 -20.58 -6.20
C VAL A 517 24.90 -21.54 -5.84
N PHE A 518 24.51 -22.41 -6.79
CA PHE A 518 23.47 -23.43 -6.63
C PHE A 518 24.02 -24.83 -6.25
N ASP A 519 25.29 -24.96 -5.88
CA ASP A 519 25.94 -26.28 -5.67
C ASP A 519 25.34 -27.12 -4.54
N ASP A 520 24.67 -26.50 -3.56
CA ASP A 520 24.01 -27.17 -2.43
C ASP A 520 22.86 -28.08 -2.90
N GLY A 521 23.20 -29.34 -3.24
CA GLY A 521 22.27 -30.38 -3.67
C GLY A 521 22.16 -30.61 -5.18
N MET A 522 22.94 -29.90 -6.00
CA MET A 522 22.91 -30.06 -7.46
C MET A 522 23.76 -31.26 -7.93
N ALA A 523 23.16 -32.20 -8.66
CA ALA A 523 23.81 -33.40 -9.18
C ALA A 523 23.26 -33.82 -10.54
N GLU A 524 24.00 -34.63 -11.30
CA GLU A 524 23.49 -35.22 -12.54
C GLU A 524 22.29 -36.13 -12.24
N GLY A 525 21.19 -35.92 -12.99
CA GLY A 525 19.90 -36.55 -12.78
C GLY A 525 18.97 -35.83 -11.79
N SER A 526 19.40 -34.78 -11.08
CA SER A 526 18.53 -34.01 -10.18
C SER A 526 17.70 -32.97 -10.93
N ASP A 527 16.63 -32.49 -10.28
CA ASP A 527 15.97 -31.25 -10.68
C ASP A 527 16.87 -30.06 -10.34
N PHE A 528 16.87 -29.02 -11.18
CA PHE A 528 17.46 -27.72 -10.86
C PHE A 528 16.54 -26.96 -9.90
N ALA A 529 17.11 -26.25 -8.92
CA ALA A 529 16.35 -25.66 -7.82
C ALA A 529 15.40 -24.51 -8.23
N VAL A 530 15.61 -23.89 -9.39
CA VAL A 530 14.75 -22.79 -9.89
C VAL A 530 13.72 -23.34 -10.87
N MET A 531 12.45 -23.10 -10.57
CA MET A 531 11.33 -23.41 -11.47
C MET A 531 10.95 -22.18 -12.30
N ARG A 532 10.38 -22.40 -13.48
CA ARG A 532 9.95 -21.35 -14.41
C ARG A 532 8.43 -21.41 -14.60
N LEU A 533 7.75 -20.29 -14.35
CA LEU A 533 6.38 -20.07 -14.77
C LEU A 533 6.44 -19.40 -16.14
N VAL A 534 6.15 -20.16 -17.20
CA VAL A 534 6.34 -19.68 -18.58
C VAL A 534 5.23 -18.71 -19.00
N THR A 535 3.99 -18.98 -18.58
CA THR A 535 2.78 -18.18 -18.88
C THR A 535 2.33 -17.35 -17.68
N GLN A 536 1.51 -16.32 -17.93
CA GLN A 536 0.95 -15.49 -16.85
C GLN A 536 0.22 -16.35 -15.80
N THR A 537 0.72 -16.34 -14.56
CA THR A 537 0.17 -17.14 -13.46
C THR A 537 -0.18 -16.24 -12.29
N ALA A 538 -1.46 -16.22 -11.90
CA ALA A 538 -1.99 -15.26 -10.92
C ALA A 538 -1.70 -15.67 -9.46
N VAL A 539 -0.47 -15.48 -9.01
CA VAL A 539 -0.01 -15.79 -7.64
C VAL A 539 -0.03 -14.56 -6.70
N LEU A 540 -0.36 -14.79 -5.42
CA LEU A 540 -0.37 -13.76 -4.37
C LEU A 540 1.02 -13.61 -3.74
N THR A 541 1.61 -12.42 -3.90
CA THR A 541 2.97 -12.12 -3.43
C THR A 541 3.05 -10.83 -2.59
N VAL A 542 4.23 -10.58 -2.03
CA VAL A 542 4.66 -9.33 -1.40
C VAL A 542 6.16 -9.16 -1.64
N ALA A 543 6.67 -7.93 -1.64
CA ALA A 543 8.11 -7.70 -1.67
C ALA A 543 8.80 -8.48 -0.52
N CYS A 544 9.87 -9.23 -0.84
CA CYS A 544 10.61 -9.97 0.17
C CYS A 544 11.30 -9.01 1.17
N ARG A 545 11.72 -9.54 2.33
CA ARG A 545 12.42 -8.74 3.35
C ARG A 545 13.67 -8.09 2.75
N ALA A 546 13.84 -6.79 2.98
CA ALA A 546 15.00 -6.04 2.51
C ALA A 546 16.33 -6.59 3.05
N LEU A 547 17.39 -6.43 2.26
CA LEU A 547 18.79 -6.66 2.64
C LEU A 547 19.12 -5.99 3.98
N GLU A 548 19.94 -6.63 4.79
CA GLU A 548 20.32 -6.11 6.10
C GLU A 548 21.01 -4.74 5.99
N GLU A 549 21.89 -4.58 4.99
CA GLU A 549 22.56 -3.32 4.67
C GLU A 549 21.65 -2.20 4.13
N ASP A 550 20.37 -2.48 3.86
CA ASP A 550 19.36 -1.52 3.38
C ASP A 550 18.22 -1.26 4.37
N ARG A 551 18.15 -1.98 5.50
CA ARG A 551 17.13 -1.76 6.53
C ARG A 551 17.37 -0.43 7.24
N GLN A 552 16.30 0.35 7.38
CA GLN A 552 16.32 1.57 8.15
C GLN A 552 16.41 1.25 9.66
N PRO A 553 17.05 2.11 10.48
CA PRO A 553 17.02 1.98 11.93
C PRO A 553 15.59 1.91 12.47
N ILE A 554 15.34 1.01 13.41
CA ILE A 554 14.05 0.90 14.09
C ILE A 554 13.78 2.21 14.84
N ARG A 555 12.61 2.82 14.59
CA ARG A 555 12.22 4.11 15.18
C ARG A 555 10.90 4.00 15.95
N SER A 556 10.65 4.89 16.90
CA SER A 556 9.33 4.94 17.57
C SER A 556 8.26 5.48 16.63
N ILE A 557 7.02 5.02 16.78
CA ILE A 557 5.86 5.50 16.03
C ILE A 557 5.30 6.78 16.64
N THR A 558 5.04 7.80 15.82
CA THR A 558 4.63 9.14 16.24
C THR A 558 3.32 9.58 15.57
N PHE A 559 2.69 10.63 16.08
CA PHE A 559 1.50 11.23 15.42
C PHE A 559 1.80 11.83 14.05
N GLU A 560 3.05 12.16 13.71
CA GLU A 560 3.42 12.61 12.36
C GLU A 560 3.32 11.46 11.35
N ASP A 561 3.78 10.26 11.73
CA ASP A 561 3.68 9.06 10.90
C ASP A 561 2.24 8.73 10.51
N LEU A 562 1.27 8.96 11.41
CA LEU A 562 -0.14 8.64 11.17
C LEU A 562 -0.84 9.58 10.17
N ARG A 563 -0.17 10.65 9.73
CA ARG A 563 -0.77 11.74 8.92
C ARG A 563 -0.16 11.86 7.51
N GLY A 564 0.86 11.05 7.21
CA GLY A 564 1.49 10.96 5.90
C GLY A 564 0.78 9.95 4.98
N PRO A 565 1.10 9.95 3.67
CA PRO A 565 0.69 8.85 2.77
C PRO A 565 1.38 7.53 3.16
N ASP A 566 2.55 7.60 3.78
CA ASP A 566 3.35 6.46 4.27
C ASP A 566 2.96 6.02 5.70
N ALA A 567 1.68 6.18 6.07
CA ALA A 567 1.19 5.80 7.39
C ALA A 567 1.38 4.29 7.64
N PRO A 568 1.87 3.89 8.83
CA PRO A 568 2.30 2.53 9.08
C PRO A 568 1.15 1.53 9.02
N ASN A 569 1.24 0.54 8.11
CA ASN A 569 0.27 -0.53 8.03
C ASN A 569 0.70 -1.71 8.90
N LEU A 570 0.43 -1.60 10.20
CA LEU A 570 0.73 -2.64 11.17
C LEU A 570 -0.17 -3.89 11.05
N SER A 571 -1.17 -3.91 10.16
CA SER A 571 -2.07 -5.07 9.94
C SER A 571 -1.73 -5.87 8.67
N GLY A 572 -0.89 -5.31 7.80
CA GLY A 572 -0.72 -5.80 6.44
C GLY A 572 -1.99 -5.60 5.59
N SER A 573 -2.06 -6.34 4.48
CA SER A 573 -3.17 -6.26 3.53
C SER A 573 -3.61 -7.69 3.20
N PRO A 574 -4.31 -8.37 4.12
CA PRO A 574 -4.76 -9.74 3.91
C PRO A 574 -5.72 -9.81 2.72
N THR A 575 -5.63 -10.87 1.93
CA THR A 575 -6.45 -11.05 0.72
C THR A 575 -7.93 -11.23 1.08
N GLY A 576 -8.82 -10.68 0.25
CA GLY A 576 -10.25 -10.62 0.52
C GLY A 576 -11.11 -10.86 -0.71
N GLY A 577 -12.42 -10.70 -0.57
CA GLY A 577 -13.36 -10.84 -1.69
C GLY A 577 -13.37 -12.24 -2.31
N HIS A 578 -13.24 -13.29 -1.49
CA HIS A 578 -13.45 -14.68 -1.90
C HIS A 578 -14.97 -14.90 -2.02
N GLU A 579 -15.47 -14.93 -3.25
CA GLU A 579 -16.88 -15.14 -3.52
C GLU A 579 -17.09 -16.53 -4.10
N TRP A 580 -17.71 -17.42 -3.31
CA TRP A 580 -18.01 -18.79 -3.73
C TRP A 580 -18.94 -18.82 -4.94
N LEU A 581 -18.69 -19.76 -5.86
CA LEU A 581 -19.66 -20.14 -6.88
C LEU A 581 -20.60 -21.23 -6.36
N ASP A 582 -21.73 -21.42 -7.03
CA ASP A 582 -22.79 -22.37 -6.66
C ASP A 582 -22.35 -23.85 -6.64
N ASP A 583 -21.20 -24.18 -7.20
CA ASP A 583 -20.62 -25.53 -7.11
C ASP A 583 -19.98 -25.83 -5.75
N GLY A 584 -19.54 -24.81 -5.01
CA GLY A 584 -18.81 -24.94 -3.75
C GLY A 584 -17.34 -25.39 -3.88
N GLU A 585 -16.83 -25.61 -5.09
CA GLU A 585 -15.45 -26.02 -5.38
C GLU A 585 -14.61 -24.88 -5.96
N HIS A 586 -15.26 -23.81 -6.46
CA HIS A 586 -14.60 -22.62 -7.00
C HIS A 586 -15.00 -21.36 -6.24
N PHE A 587 -14.08 -20.40 -6.16
CA PHE A 587 -14.39 -19.03 -5.79
C PHE A 587 -13.85 -18.05 -6.82
N ARG A 588 -14.52 -16.92 -6.96
CA ARG A 588 -14.06 -15.77 -7.72
C ARG A 588 -13.39 -14.76 -6.80
N GLN A 589 -12.32 -14.14 -7.30
CA GLN A 589 -11.58 -13.08 -6.59
C GLN A 589 -11.01 -12.08 -7.60
N ASN A 590 -10.95 -10.80 -7.24
CA ASN A 590 -10.15 -9.82 -7.98
C ASN A 590 -8.69 -9.96 -7.55
N ARG A 591 -7.80 -10.27 -8.50
CA ARG A 591 -6.35 -10.41 -8.28
C ARG A 591 -5.62 -9.60 -9.33
N GLU A 592 -4.66 -8.77 -8.93
CA GLU A 592 -3.93 -7.86 -9.85
C GLU A 592 -4.87 -6.98 -10.72
N GLY A 593 -6.03 -6.58 -10.19
CA GLY A 593 -7.02 -5.75 -10.89
C GLY A 593 -7.94 -6.51 -11.87
N LYS A 594 -7.70 -7.81 -12.12
CA LYS A 594 -8.55 -8.64 -12.98
C LYS A 594 -9.38 -9.63 -12.15
N LEU A 595 -10.66 -9.75 -12.50
CA LEU A 595 -11.58 -10.71 -11.89
C LEU A 595 -11.32 -12.11 -12.47
N ARG A 596 -11.01 -13.08 -11.62
CA ARG A 596 -10.70 -14.46 -12.04
C ARG A 596 -11.40 -15.48 -11.14
N VAL A 597 -11.68 -16.66 -11.70
CA VAL A 597 -12.20 -17.82 -10.99
C VAL A 597 -11.05 -18.77 -10.68
N PHE A 598 -11.00 -19.24 -9.43
CA PHE A 598 -9.96 -20.12 -8.91
C PHE A 598 -10.59 -21.41 -8.37
N ALA A 599 -9.99 -22.55 -8.66
CA ALA A 599 -10.30 -23.81 -7.98
C ALA A 599 -9.89 -23.68 -6.51
N ALA A 600 -10.81 -23.85 -5.57
CA ALA A 600 -10.58 -23.51 -4.18
C ALA A 600 -9.44 -24.32 -3.57
N ARG A 601 -9.43 -25.64 -3.77
CA ARG A 601 -8.45 -26.58 -3.19
C ARG A 601 -7.03 -26.44 -3.75
N THR A 602 -6.86 -26.06 -5.01
CA THR A 602 -5.55 -26.01 -5.67
C THR A 602 -5.04 -24.59 -5.87
N GLY A 603 -5.92 -23.60 -5.98
CA GLY A 603 -5.58 -22.22 -6.34
C GLY A 603 -5.30 -22.01 -7.84
N ARG A 604 -5.45 -23.05 -8.67
CA ARG A 604 -5.34 -22.92 -10.13
C ARG A 604 -6.39 -21.94 -10.64
N THR A 605 -6.00 -21.03 -11.52
CA THR A 605 -6.95 -20.19 -12.27
C THR A 605 -7.67 -21.07 -13.28
N VAL A 606 -9.00 -21.12 -13.23
CA VAL A 606 -9.81 -21.91 -14.18
C VAL A 606 -10.45 -21.04 -15.26
N ALA A 607 -10.71 -19.77 -14.98
CA ALA A 607 -11.22 -18.79 -15.95
C ALA A 607 -10.82 -17.36 -15.56
N ALA A 608 -10.66 -16.50 -16.57
CA ALA A 608 -10.64 -15.05 -16.40
C ALA A 608 -11.99 -14.48 -16.87
N ILE A 609 -12.54 -13.50 -16.14
CA ILE A 609 -13.74 -12.78 -16.55
C ILE A 609 -13.28 -11.47 -17.18
N ASP A 610 -13.49 -11.35 -18.48
CA ASP A 610 -13.22 -10.14 -19.23
C ASP A 610 -14.53 -9.33 -19.39
N THR A 611 -14.45 -8.03 -19.12
CA THR A 611 -15.57 -7.10 -19.28
C THR A 611 -15.40 -6.23 -20.53
N GLU A 612 -14.35 -6.41 -21.33
CA GLU A 612 -14.08 -5.61 -22.52
C GLU A 612 -15.16 -5.76 -23.59
N ALA A 613 -15.66 -6.98 -23.84
CA ALA A 613 -16.77 -7.20 -24.77
C ALA A 613 -18.05 -6.43 -24.35
N ALA A 614 -18.44 -6.54 -23.07
CA ALA A 614 -19.55 -5.78 -22.51
C ALA A 614 -19.32 -4.25 -22.54
N ALA A 615 -18.12 -3.78 -22.21
CA ALA A 615 -17.77 -2.36 -22.27
C ALA A 615 -17.81 -1.81 -23.70
N ASN A 616 -17.37 -2.57 -24.69
CA ASN A 616 -17.45 -2.20 -26.10
C ASN A 616 -18.89 -2.18 -26.61
N ALA A 617 -19.73 -3.13 -26.18
CA ALA A 617 -21.16 -3.14 -26.48
C ALA A 617 -21.89 -1.94 -25.86
N LEU A 618 -21.57 -1.58 -24.61
CA LEU A 618 -22.09 -0.37 -23.94
C LEU A 618 -21.61 0.92 -24.62
N ALA A 619 -20.34 0.99 -25.05
CA ALA A 619 -19.77 2.17 -25.71
C ALA A 619 -20.51 2.59 -26.99
N ALA A 620 -21.23 1.65 -27.63
CA ALA A 620 -22.06 1.91 -28.81
C ALA A 620 -23.42 2.57 -28.49
N LEU A 621 -23.81 2.68 -27.21
CA LEU A 621 -25.11 3.22 -26.77
C LEU A 621 -25.01 4.69 -26.33
N PRO A 622 -25.49 5.68 -27.10
CA PRO A 622 -25.46 7.07 -26.64
C PRO A 622 -26.34 7.30 -25.40
N PRO A 623 -25.97 8.21 -24.47
CA PRO A 623 -24.80 9.09 -24.48
C PRO A 623 -23.47 8.53 -23.91
N ILE A 624 -23.44 7.33 -23.28
CA ILE A 624 -22.36 6.91 -22.35
C ILE A 624 -20.93 7.06 -22.90
N GLY A 625 -20.70 6.68 -24.16
CA GLY A 625 -19.38 6.72 -24.80
C GLY A 625 -18.34 5.78 -24.18
N GLU A 626 -17.22 5.62 -24.88
CA GLU A 626 -16.21 4.58 -24.58
C GLU A 626 -15.62 4.66 -23.17
N LYS A 627 -15.27 5.88 -22.72
CA LYS A 627 -14.61 6.08 -21.42
C LYS A 627 -15.52 5.71 -20.25
N ALA A 628 -16.79 6.16 -20.27
CA ALA A 628 -17.71 5.82 -19.20
C ALA A 628 -18.17 4.36 -19.30
N ALA A 629 -18.36 3.81 -20.51
CA ALA A 629 -18.68 2.40 -20.71
C ALA A 629 -17.66 1.46 -20.02
N LYS A 630 -16.36 1.71 -20.23
CA LYS A 630 -15.27 0.97 -19.54
C LYS A 630 -15.29 1.19 -18.02
N GLN A 631 -15.64 2.39 -17.55
CA GLN A 631 -15.75 2.70 -16.12
C GLN A 631 -16.95 2.02 -15.44
N VAL A 632 -18.12 1.95 -16.10
CA VAL A 632 -19.33 1.34 -15.52
C VAL A 632 -19.26 -0.19 -15.53
N ALA A 633 -18.69 -0.80 -16.57
CA ALA A 633 -18.47 -2.25 -16.61
C ALA A 633 -17.56 -2.71 -15.46
N GLY A 634 -16.55 -1.89 -15.10
CA GLY A 634 -15.69 -2.12 -13.93
C GLY A 634 -16.34 -1.82 -12.56
N ARG A 635 -17.58 -1.33 -12.51
CA ARG A 635 -18.31 -0.93 -11.29
C ARG A 635 -19.71 -1.53 -11.19
N ALA A 636 -20.02 -2.51 -12.02
CA ALA A 636 -21.40 -2.94 -12.24
C ALA A 636 -22.01 -3.75 -11.09
N ARG A 637 -23.35 -3.72 -11.00
CA ARG A 637 -24.15 -4.64 -10.19
C ARG A 637 -24.53 -5.82 -11.06
N TRP A 638 -24.25 -7.03 -10.58
CA TRP A 638 -24.38 -8.26 -11.36
C TRP A 638 -25.68 -8.99 -11.01
N ASN A 639 -26.19 -9.80 -11.94
CA ASN A 639 -27.22 -10.78 -11.61
C ASN A 639 -26.58 -11.99 -10.88
N ASP A 640 -27.40 -12.86 -10.29
CA ASP A 640 -26.92 -13.92 -9.39
C ASP A 640 -26.02 -14.95 -10.12
N ASP A 641 -26.35 -15.32 -11.37
CA ASP A 641 -25.51 -16.18 -12.21
C ASP A 641 -24.25 -15.48 -12.78
N ARG A 642 -24.16 -14.15 -12.60
CA ARG A 642 -23.05 -13.29 -13.01
C ARG A 642 -22.77 -13.26 -14.52
N THR A 643 -23.70 -13.71 -15.36
CA THR A 643 -23.58 -13.65 -16.83
C THR A 643 -23.87 -12.26 -17.39
N ALA A 644 -24.55 -11.41 -16.62
CA ALA A 644 -24.92 -10.06 -17.00
C ALA A 644 -24.80 -9.07 -15.83
N PHE A 645 -24.89 -7.78 -16.16
CA PHE A 645 -24.85 -6.71 -15.19
C PHE A 645 -25.69 -5.52 -15.61
N PHE A 646 -26.05 -4.68 -14.63
CA PHE A 646 -26.45 -3.30 -14.87
C PHE A 646 -25.55 -2.30 -14.14
N ALA A 647 -25.55 -1.06 -14.59
CA ALA A 647 -24.89 0.06 -13.93
C ALA A 647 -25.65 1.38 -14.14
N GLU A 648 -25.52 2.29 -13.18
CA GLU A 648 -26.11 3.63 -13.19
C GLU A 648 -25.13 4.62 -13.87
N HIS A 649 -25.59 5.41 -14.84
CA HIS A 649 -24.82 6.46 -15.50
C HIS A 649 -25.73 7.62 -15.94
N GLU A 650 -25.36 8.86 -15.58
CA GLU A 650 -26.10 10.10 -15.96
C GLU A 650 -27.61 10.07 -15.69
N ASN A 651 -28.03 9.47 -14.56
CA ASN A 651 -29.45 9.25 -14.19
C ASN A 651 -30.19 8.23 -15.08
N ASP A 652 -29.49 7.26 -15.66
CA ASP A 652 -30.10 6.13 -16.33
C ASP A 652 -29.45 4.79 -15.96
N LEU A 653 -30.21 3.70 -16.11
CA LEU A 653 -29.76 2.32 -15.99
C LEU A 653 -29.29 1.78 -17.34
N TYR A 654 -28.09 1.20 -17.36
CA TYR A 654 -27.52 0.49 -18.52
C TYR A 654 -27.30 -0.98 -18.18
N TYR A 655 -27.57 -1.88 -19.12
CA TYR A 655 -27.43 -3.33 -19.00
C TYR A 655 -26.50 -3.89 -20.06
N ALA A 656 -25.71 -4.91 -19.72
CA ALA A 656 -24.97 -5.71 -20.69
C ALA A 656 -24.74 -7.17 -20.23
N THR A 657 -24.69 -8.09 -21.18
CA THR A 657 -24.14 -9.43 -20.98
C THR A 657 -22.60 -9.40 -21.04
N LEU A 658 -21.93 -10.27 -20.28
CA LEU A 658 -20.46 -10.30 -20.21
C LEU A 658 -19.78 -10.51 -21.55
N ASP A 659 -20.36 -11.39 -22.36
CA ASP A 659 -19.88 -11.73 -23.71
C ASP A 659 -20.08 -10.61 -24.74
N GLY A 660 -20.70 -9.49 -24.35
CA GLY A 660 -21.00 -8.35 -25.23
C GLY A 660 -22.05 -8.64 -26.29
N THR A 661 -22.71 -9.82 -26.28
CA THR A 661 -23.74 -10.17 -27.27
C THR A 661 -24.98 -9.30 -27.17
N ARG A 662 -25.22 -8.71 -25.98
CA ARG A 662 -26.35 -7.81 -25.72
C ARG A 662 -25.92 -6.67 -24.81
N ALA A 663 -26.27 -5.44 -25.20
CA ALA A 663 -26.24 -4.26 -24.35
C ALA A 663 -27.48 -3.40 -24.61
N LEU A 664 -28.00 -2.73 -23.58
CA LEU A 664 -29.20 -1.90 -23.64
C LEU A 664 -29.12 -0.76 -22.63
N ARG A 665 -29.56 0.44 -23.01
CA ARG A 665 -29.91 1.50 -22.06
C ARG A 665 -31.36 1.22 -21.63
N LEU A 666 -31.54 0.79 -20.38
CA LEU A 666 -32.82 0.32 -19.84
C LEU A 666 -33.80 1.46 -19.58
N THR A 667 -33.31 2.63 -19.14
CA THR A 667 -34.12 3.82 -18.86
C THR A 667 -33.61 5.03 -19.61
N SER A 668 -34.48 6.03 -19.82
CA SER A 668 -34.12 7.26 -20.54
C SER A 668 -34.84 8.48 -19.94
N THR A 669 -34.59 8.78 -18.66
CA THR A 669 -35.30 9.82 -17.89
C THR A 669 -34.39 10.90 -17.29
N PRO A 670 -34.88 12.15 -17.12
CA PRO A 670 -34.14 13.19 -16.40
C PRO A 670 -33.93 12.88 -14.90
N GLU A 671 -34.89 12.20 -14.28
CA GLU A 671 -34.88 11.83 -12.87
C GLU A 671 -34.07 10.54 -12.64
N ALA A 672 -33.25 10.52 -11.58
CA ALA A 672 -32.40 9.38 -11.26
C ALA A 672 -33.17 8.14 -10.81
N GLU A 673 -32.75 6.96 -11.30
CA GLU A 673 -33.13 5.67 -10.71
C GLU A 673 -32.25 5.34 -9.52
N GLU A 674 -32.86 5.34 -8.35
CA GLU A 674 -32.21 5.00 -7.10
C GLU A 674 -32.46 3.51 -6.74
N LEU A 675 -31.55 2.96 -5.93
CA LEU A 675 -31.78 1.69 -5.21
C LEU A 675 -32.03 0.48 -6.11
N ALA A 676 -31.55 0.50 -7.36
CA ALA A 676 -31.83 -0.53 -8.34
C ALA A 676 -31.35 -1.94 -7.92
N SER A 677 -32.14 -2.98 -8.19
CA SER A 677 -31.74 -4.38 -8.02
C SER A 677 -32.45 -5.36 -8.95
N PHE A 678 -31.70 -6.37 -9.42
CA PHE A 678 -32.19 -7.48 -10.24
C PHE A 678 -33.28 -8.30 -9.53
N SER A 679 -34.18 -8.88 -10.32
CA SER A 679 -34.96 -10.05 -9.91
C SER A 679 -34.06 -11.28 -9.72
N PRO A 680 -34.43 -12.27 -8.88
CA PRO A 680 -33.67 -13.51 -8.72
C PRO A 680 -33.38 -14.27 -10.03
N ASP A 681 -34.26 -14.16 -11.03
CA ASP A 681 -34.06 -14.76 -12.35
C ASP A 681 -33.30 -13.89 -13.36
N GLY A 682 -32.85 -12.70 -12.94
CA GLY A 682 -32.08 -11.74 -13.74
C GLY A 682 -32.85 -11.02 -14.86
N LYS A 683 -34.14 -11.31 -15.08
CA LYS A 683 -34.91 -10.77 -16.22
C LYS A 683 -35.42 -9.35 -16.02
N PHE A 684 -35.53 -8.90 -14.78
CA PHE A 684 -36.05 -7.57 -14.44
C PHE A 684 -35.08 -6.81 -13.53
N VAL A 685 -35.12 -5.49 -13.60
CA VAL A 685 -34.50 -4.60 -12.63
C VAL A 685 -35.59 -3.73 -12.02
N ALA A 686 -35.77 -3.82 -10.70
CA ALA A 686 -36.61 -2.89 -9.95
C ALA A 686 -35.78 -1.72 -9.46
N PHE A 687 -36.38 -0.54 -9.37
CA PHE A 687 -35.73 0.70 -8.93
C PHE A 687 -36.75 1.69 -8.38
N VAL A 688 -36.28 2.74 -7.71
CA VAL A 688 -37.11 3.85 -7.24
C VAL A 688 -36.82 5.08 -8.09
N ARG A 689 -37.85 5.74 -8.62
CA ARG A 689 -37.74 7.01 -9.34
C ARG A 689 -38.83 7.95 -8.85
N SER A 690 -38.44 9.16 -8.45
CA SER A 690 -39.35 10.18 -7.87
C SER A 690 -40.15 9.67 -6.67
N ASN A 691 -39.52 8.87 -5.80
CA ASN A 691 -40.12 8.23 -4.61
C ASN A 691 -41.24 7.19 -4.89
N ASP A 692 -41.47 6.81 -6.16
CA ASP A 692 -42.30 5.66 -6.56
C ASP A 692 -41.45 4.47 -7.00
N LEU A 693 -42.03 3.26 -6.91
CA LEU A 693 -41.40 2.00 -7.30
C LEU A 693 -41.69 1.66 -8.77
N TRP A 694 -40.64 1.26 -9.49
CA TRP A 694 -40.66 0.91 -10.91
C TRP A 694 -39.98 -0.42 -11.17
N VAL A 695 -40.25 -1.00 -12.33
CA VAL A 695 -39.55 -2.16 -12.87
C VAL A 695 -39.32 -2.01 -14.36
N VAL A 696 -38.16 -2.47 -14.84
CA VAL A 696 -37.82 -2.56 -16.27
C VAL A 696 -37.41 -3.98 -16.64
N ASP A 697 -37.84 -4.43 -17.81
CA ASP A 697 -37.47 -5.73 -18.39
C ASP A 697 -36.15 -5.59 -19.18
N VAL A 698 -35.18 -6.47 -18.93
CA VAL A 698 -33.84 -6.38 -19.56
C VAL A 698 -33.80 -6.89 -21.00
N VAL A 699 -34.88 -7.54 -21.47
CA VAL A 699 -35.02 -8.16 -22.81
C VAL A 699 -35.62 -7.20 -23.83
N ASP A 700 -36.53 -6.32 -23.44
CA ASP A 700 -37.15 -5.32 -24.33
C ASP A 700 -37.02 -3.85 -23.88
N GLY A 701 -36.58 -3.60 -22.64
CA GLY A 701 -36.46 -2.25 -22.08
C GLY A 701 -37.79 -1.63 -21.66
N VAL A 702 -38.87 -2.41 -21.54
CA VAL A 702 -40.19 -1.88 -21.17
C VAL A 702 -40.23 -1.56 -19.68
N GLU A 703 -40.20 -0.27 -19.37
CA GLU A 703 -40.46 0.29 -18.04
C GLU A 703 -41.94 0.19 -17.65
N ARG A 704 -42.20 -0.09 -16.37
CA ARG A 704 -43.55 -0.14 -15.77
C ARG A 704 -43.52 0.53 -14.40
N ALA A 705 -44.38 1.52 -14.20
CA ALA A 705 -44.66 2.06 -12.86
C ALA A 705 -45.44 1.02 -12.06
N LEU A 706 -44.97 0.70 -10.86
CA LEU A 706 -45.67 -0.18 -9.92
C LEU A 706 -46.44 0.62 -8.87
N THR A 707 -46.04 1.88 -8.65
CA THR A 707 -46.75 2.84 -7.80
C THR A 707 -46.74 4.23 -8.45
N VAL A 708 -47.65 5.12 -8.05
CA VAL A 708 -47.73 6.50 -8.56
C VAL A 708 -48.08 7.51 -7.46
N GLY A 709 -47.53 8.72 -7.55
CA GLY A 709 -47.84 9.84 -6.66
C GLY A 709 -46.96 9.91 -5.41
N GLY A 710 -45.73 9.40 -5.47
CA GLY A 710 -44.69 9.63 -4.46
C GLY A 710 -44.33 11.11 -4.30
N SER A 711 -43.77 11.46 -3.14
CA SER A 711 -43.40 12.84 -2.78
C SER A 711 -42.27 12.86 -1.75
N GLU A 712 -41.80 14.05 -1.37
CA GLU A 712 -40.83 14.23 -0.28
C GLU A 712 -41.34 13.78 1.10
N THR A 713 -42.64 13.55 1.26
CA THR A 713 -43.25 13.01 2.50
C THR A 713 -43.83 11.62 2.33
N LEU A 714 -44.01 11.12 1.10
CA LEU A 714 -44.61 9.81 0.82
C LEU A 714 -43.72 8.99 -0.10
N ARG A 715 -43.05 7.97 0.45
CA ARG A 715 -42.03 7.18 -0.25
C ARG A 715 -42.45 5.72 -0.38
N ARG A 716 -42.22 5.11 -1.54
CA ARG A 716 -42.57 3.70 -1.82
C ARG A 716 -41.38 2.90 -2.29
N GLY A 717 -41.05 1.84 -1.56
CA GLY A 717 -39.81 1.10 -1.75
C GLY A 717 -38.54 1.84 -1.28
N LYS A 718 -38.70 3.08 -0.77
CA LYS A 718 -37.63 3.92 -0.20
C LYS A 718 -37.97 4.33 1.24
N ALA A 719 -37.02 4.18 2.16
CA ALA A 719 -37.15 4.59 3.55
C ALA A 719 -37.19 6.12 3.69
N ASP A 720 -37.60 6.64 4.85
CA ASP A 720 -37.25 7.98 5.29
C ASP A 720 -36.01 7.97 6.20
N TRP A 721 -35.60 9.12 6.73
CA TRP A 721 -34.33 9.26 7.45
C TRP A 721 -34.22 8.32 8.68
N VAL A 722 -35.27 8.25 9.51
CA VAL A 722 -35.20 7.47 10.76
C VAL A 722 -35.30 5.96 10.52
N TYR A 723 -36.07 5.54 9.50
CA TYR A 723 -36.05 4.14 9.05
C TYR A 723 -34.73 3.77 8.34
N PHE A 724 -34.09 4.71 7.66
CA PHE A 724 -32.78 4.53 7.04
C PHE A 724 -31.68 4.32 8.08
N GLU A 725 -31.58 5.22 9.07
CA GLU A 725 -30.46 5.23 10.03
C GLU A 725 -30.57 4.05 11.01
N GLU A 726 -31.73 3.91 11.67
CA GLU A 726 -31.92 2.93 12.76
C GLU A 726 -32.35 1.55 12.20
N ILE A 727 -33.55 1.45 11.62
CA ILE A 727 -34.17 0.15 11.29
C ILE A 727 -33.45 -0.61 10.16
N PHE A 728 -33.05 0.08 9.10
CA PHE A 728 -32.49 -0.56 7.89
C PHE A 728 -30.97 -0.46 7.76
N GLY A 729 -30.26 -0.02 8.81
CA GLY A 729 -28.80 -0.06 8.90
C GLY A 729 -28.11 0.73 7.78
N ARG A 730 -28.56 1.96 7.56
CA ARG A 730 -28.16 2.87 6.47
C ARG A 730 -28.43 2.32 5.07
N SER A 731 -29.55 1.61 4.90
CA SER A 731 -30.09 1.25 3.59
C SER A 731 -31.40 1.96 3.32
N TRP A 732 -31.44 2.76 2.26
CA TRP A 732 -32.68 3.41 1.82
C TRP A 732 -33.68 2.42 1.20
N LYS A 733 -33.28 1.19 0.86
CA LYS A 733 -34.09 0.24 0.09
C LYS A 733 -35.03 -0.58 0.98
N VAL A 734 -36.33 -0.38 0.80
CA VAL A 734 -37.41 -1.08 1.54
C VAL A 734 -38.39 -1.79 0.58
N TYR A 735 -37.81 -2.46 -0.42
CA TYR A 735 -38.53 -3.40 -1.28
C TYR A 735 -37.72 -4.70 -1.49
N TRP A 736 -38.43 -5.80 -1.71
CA TRP A 736 -37.90 -7.17 -1.80
C TRP A 736 -38.64 -7.97 -2.88
N TRP A 737 -37.89 -8.54 -3.81
CA TRP A 737 -38.39 -9.48 -4.82
C TRP A 737 -38.85 -10.81 -4.20
N SER A 738 -39.90 -11.41 -4.76
CA SER A 738 -40.29 -12.78 -4.45
C SER A 738 -39.28 -13.78 -5.06
N PRO A 739 -39.07 -14.97 -4.45
CA PRO A 739 -38.14 -15.98 -4.97
C PRO A 739 -38.39 -16.40 -6.42
N ASP A 740 -39.65 -16.44 -6.84
CA ASP A 740 -40.09 -16.75 -8.21
C ASP A 740 -40.03 -15.55 -9.19
N SER A 741 -39.52 -14.39 -8.75
CA SER A 741 -39.43 -13.14 -9.54
C SER A 741 -40.77 -12.53 -9.99
N ALA A 742 -41.92 -13.10 -9.59
CA ALA A 742 -43.23 -12.67 -10.08
C ALA A 742 -43.80 -11.43 -9.36
N ARG A 743 -43.33 -11.13 -8.14
CA ARG A 743 -43.88 -10.08 -7.26
C ARG A 743 -42.77 -9.30 -6.55
N ILE A 744 -43.12 -8.10 -6.11
CA ILE A 744 -42.30 -7.29 -5.20
C ILE A 744 -43.14 -6.95 -3.98
N ALA A 745 -42.59 -7.17 -2.79
CA ALA A 745 -43.10 -6.62 -1.54
C ALA A 745 -42.38 -5.31 -1.25
N PHE A 746 -43.09 -4.27 -0.83
CA PHE A 746 -42.49 -2.97 -0.51
C PHE A 746 -43.18 -2.30 0.67
N MET A 747 -42.46 -1.38 1.30
CA MET A 747 -43.02 -0.47 2.29
C MET A 747 -43.37 0.88 1.66
N GLU A 748 -44.54 1.40 2.04
CA GLU A 748 -44.87 2.82 1.90
C GLU A 748 -44.58 3.51 3.23
N VAL A 749 -43.82 4.59 3.20
CA VAL A 749 -43.41 5.38 4.38
C VAL A 749 -43.95 6.80 4.22
N ASP A 750 -44.91 7.17 5.08
CA ASP A 750 -45.54 8.48 5.16
C ASP A 750 -44.95 9.29 6.33
N SER A 751 -44.03 10.19 6.00
CA SER A 751 -43.39 11.13 6.92
C SER A 751 -44.13 12.47 7.03
N SER A 752 -45.36 12.61 6.50
CA SER A 752 -46.08 13.91 6.46
C SER A 752 -46.39 14.52 7.84
N LYS A 753 -46.35 13.71 8.90
CA LYS A 753 -46.49 14.14 10.30
C LYS A 753 -45.17 14.36 11.04
N VAL A 754 -44.05 13.98 10.44
CA VAL A 754 -42.72 14.10 11.05
C VAL A 754 -42.29 15.57 11.03
N PRO A 755 -41.82 16.14 12.15
CA PRO A 755 -41.32 17.51 12.17
C PRO A 755 -40.11 17.72 11.24
N GLY A 756 -40.07 18.86 10.55
CA GLY A 756 -38.89 19.30 9.80
C GLY A 756 -37.86 19.95 10.72
N PHE A 757 -36.59 19.60 10.52
CA PHE A 757 -35.43 20.18 11.19
C PHE A 757 -34.52 20.87 10.17
N ALA A 758 -34.28 22.17 10.37
CA ALA A 758 -33.49 23.00 9.46
C ALA A 758 -31.98 22.95 9.80
N ILE A 759 -31.20 22.29 8.95
CA ILE A 759 -29.74 22.26 8.99
C ILE A 759 -29.21 23.38 8.09
N VAL A 760 -28.37 24.28 8.62
CA VAL A 760 -27.95 25.51 7.91
C VAL A 760 -26.46 25.45 7.53
N ASN A 761 -26.20 25.29 6.24
CA ASN A 761 -24.85 25.46 5.69
C ASN A 761 -24.50 26.96 5.60
N ASN A 762 -23.42 27.33 6.29
CA ASN A 762 -22.89 28.69 6.35
C ASN A 762 -21.48 28.83 5.73
N SER A 763 -20.98 27.83 4.99
CA SER A 763 -19.65 27.88 4.35
C SER A 763 -19.62 28.69 3.05
N GLN A 764 -20.79 28.94 2.44
CA GLN A 764 -20.95 29.68 1.19
C GLN A 764 -21.63 31.05 1.38
N ILE A 765 -21.35 31.99 0.47
CA ILE A 765 -21.91 33.36 0.48
C ILE A 765 -23.45 33.35 0.47
N LYS A 766 -24.05 32.42 -0.29
CA LYS A 766 -25.48 32.13 -0.23
C LYS A 766 -25.68 30.97 0.73
N GLN A 767 -26.31 31.22 1.88
CA GLN A 767 -26.70 30.17 2.82
C GLN A 767 -27.57 29.12 2.11
N ARG A 768 -27.34 27.85 2.43
CA ARG A 768 -28.18 26.73 2.01
C ARG A 768 -28.79 26.11 3.26
N VAL A 769 -30.10 25.95 3.26
CA VAL A 769 -30.84 25.25 4.31
C VAL A 769 -31.24 23.89 3.75
N GLU A 770 -30.94 22.82 4.49
CA GLU A 770 -31.50 21.48 4.28
C GLU A 770 -32.61 21.30 5.32
N ASP A 771 -33.84 21.04 4.86
CA ASP A 771 -34.95 20.67 5.73
C ASP A 771 -35.02 19.15 5.79
N THR A 772 -34.81 18.59 6.99
CA THR A 772 -34.73 17.14 7.21
C THR A 772 -35.88 16.71 8.10
N LEU A 773 -36.72 15.79 7.64
CA LEU A 773 -37.79 15.21 8.46
C LEU A 773 -37.17 14.30 9.52
N TYR A 774 -37.20 14.72 10.78
CA TYR A 774 -36.51 14.07 11.89
C TYR A 774 -37.41 14.05 13.13
N PRO A 775 -37.95 12.88 13.55
CA PRO A 775 -38.76 12.76 14.75
C PRO A 775 -37.87 12.61 15.97
N LYS A 776 -37.91 13.57 16.89
CA LYS A 776 -37.22 13.42 18.19
C LYS A 776 -38.00 12.52 19.14
N ALA A 777 -37.34 12.07 20.21
CA ALA A 777 -37.99 11.35 21.30
C ALA A 777 -39.28 12.07 21.78
N GLY A 778 -40.42 11.37 21.69
CA GLY A 778 -41.77 11.85 22.00
C GLY A 778 -42.53 12.52 20.85
N GLU A 779 -41.92 12.75 19.68
CA GLU A 779 -42.56 13.37 18.50
C GLU A 779 -43.22 12.31 17.57
N PRO A 780 -44.09 12.68 16.61
CA PRO A 780 -44.73 11.72 15.72
C PRO A 780 -43.73 11.03 14.78
N ASN A 781 -43.75 9.69 14.76
CA ASN A 781 -42.97 8.88 13.81
C ASN A 781 -43.62 8.86 12.42
N PRO A 782 -42.85 8.56 11.37
CA PRO A 782 -43.41 8.23 10.06
C PRO A 782 -44.27 6.96 10.15
N ARG A 783 -45.35 6.93 9.37
CA ARG A 783 -46.27 5.80 9.30
C ARG A 783 -45.83 4.85 8.20
N ALA A 784 -45.66 3.57 8.56
CA ALA A 784 -45.31 2.52 7.61
C ALA A 784 -46.54 1.67 7.23
N LYS A 785 -46.66 1.34 5.95
CA LYS A 785 -47.58 0.35 5.39
C LYS A 785 -46.81 -0.68 4.57
N VAL A 786 -47.39 -1.87 4.39
CA VAL A 786 -46.78 -2.97 3.62
C VAL A 786 -47.69 -3.34 2.45
N PHE A 787 -47.10 -3.47 1.27
CA PHE A 787 -47.80 -3.82 0.04
C PHE A 787 -47.09 -4.95 -0.72
N THR A 788 -47.86 -5.70 -1.51
CA THR A 788 -47.35 -6.61 -2.55
C THR A 788 -47.89 -6.22 -3.91
N VAL A 789 -47.03 -6.17 -4.93
CA VAL A 789 -47.40 -5.83 -6.31
C VAL A 789 -46.82 -6.84 -7.30
N SER A 790 -47.50 -7.04 -8.43
CA SER A 790 -47.03 -7.88 -9.54
C SER A 790 -45.90 -7.18 -10.30
N ALA A 791 -44.84 -7.91 -10.64
CA ALA A 791 -43.76 -7.41 -11.50
C ALA A 791 -44.24 -7.07 -12.93
N ALA A 792 -45.36 -7.65 -13.37
CA ALA A 792 -46.00 -7.31 -14.64
C ALA A 792 -46.85 -6.02 -14.57
N GLY A 793 -46.92 -5.35 -13.41
CA GLY A 793 -47.81 -4.21 -13.15
C GLY A 793 -49.21 -4.61 -12.66
N GLY A 794 -50.02 -3.60 -12.36
CA GLY A 794 -51.33 -3.73 -11.72
C GLY A 794 -51.35 -3.08 -10.32
N ASP A 795 -52.53 -3.01 -9.71
CA ASP A 795 -52.71 -2.31 -8.42
C ASP A 795 -51.98 -3.02 -7.26
N PRO A 796 -51.19 -2.29 -6.43
CA PRO A 796 -50.61 -2.83 -5.21
C PRO A 796 -51.69 -3.32 -4.23
N SER A 797 -51.48 -4.51 -3.66
CA SER A 797 -52.35 -5.09 -2.64
C SER A 797 -51.79 -4.82 -1.25
N GLU A 798 -52.54 -4.12 -0.40
CA GLU A 798 -52.15 -3.81 0.98
C GLU A 798 -52.19 -5.05 1.88
N VAL A 799 -51.20 -5.21 2.75
CA VAL A 799 -51.25 -6.15 3.89
C VAL A 799 -51.96 -5.45 5.03
N ASP A 800 -53.07 -6.02 5.48
CA ASP A 800 -53.90 -5.43 6.52
C ASP A 800 -53.23 -5.59 7.90
N LEU A 801 -52.73 -4.45 8.40
CA LEU A 801 -52.13 -4.26 9.71
C LEU A 801 -53.04 -3.42 10.64
N SER A 802 -54.35 -3.30 10.33
CA SER A 802 -55.29 -2.44 11.08
C SER A 802 -55.50 -2.83 12.55
N ALA A 803 -55.02 -4.01 12.96
CA ALA A 803 -54.95 -4.44 14.36
C ALA A 803 -53.91 -3.66 15.20
N TYR A 804 -53.05 -2.85 14.58
CA TYR A 804 -52.02 -2.05 15.23
C TYR A 804 -52.31 -0.55 15.08
N GLU A 805 -52.12 0.20 16.17
CA GLU A 805 -52.25 1.67 16.16
C GLU A 805 -51.16 2.32 15.29
N PRO A 806 -51.51 3.05 14.20
CA PRO A 806 -50.53 3.51 13.21
C PRO A 806 -49.42 4.42 13.73
N ASP A 807 -49.67 5.17 14.79
CA ASP A 807 -48.68 6.09 15.41
C ASP A 807 -47.81 5.39 16.49
N ASN A 808 -48.05 4.09 16.75
CA ASN A 808 -47.38 3.30 17.80
C ASN A 808 -46.77 1.98 17.29
N MET A 809 -46.81 1.71 15.97
CA MET A 809 -46.17 0.55 15.35
C MET A 809 -44.96 0.95 14.49
N LEU A 810 -43.98 0.05 14.41
CA LEU A 810 -42.86 0.12 13.47
C LEU A 810 -42.77 -1.20 12.69
N VAL A 811 -42.47 -1.14 11.39
CA VAL A 811 -42.33 -2.32 10.52
C VAL A 811 -40.84 -2.58 10.27
N THR A 812 -40.24 -3.49 11.04
CA THR A 812 -38.76 -3.62 11.06
C THR A 812 -38.20 -4.49 9.93
N ARG A 813 -38.96 -5.50 9.46
CA ARG A 813 -38.47 -6.40 8.41
C ARG A 813 -39.57 -7.15 7.68
N LEU A 814 -39.37 -7.35 6.37
CA LEU A 814 -40.15 -8.27 5.55
C LEU A 814 -39.27 -9.45 5.10
N PHE A 815 -39.85 -10.65 5.04
CA PHE A 815 -39.25 -11.83 4.44
C PHE A 815 -40.26 -12.54 3.52
N TRP A 816 -39.88 -12.93 2.31
CA TRP A 816 -40.70 -13.80 1.48
C TRP A 816 -40.61 -15.25 1.95
N ARG A 817 -41.73 -15.98 1.94
CA ARG A 817 -41.73 -17.44 2.06
C ARG A 817 -41.05 -18.07 0.83
N PRO A 818 -40.32 -19.20 0.96
CA PRO A 818 -39.59 -19.81 -0.16
C PRO A 818 -40.46 -20.21 -1.36
N ASP A 819 -41.74 -20.48 -1.13
CA ASP A 819 -42.75 -20.87 -2.12
C ASP A 819 -43.45 -19.66 -2.78
N SER A 820 -43.02 -18.43 -2.51
CA SER A 820 -43.66 -17.17 -2.93
C SER A 820 -45.14 -17.01 -2.51
N SER A 821 -45.67 -17.86 -1.63
CA SER A 821 -47.10 -17.84 -1.23
C SER A 821 -47.49 -16.61 -0.40
N GLY A 822 -46.50 -15.99 0.25
CA GLY A 822 -46.73 -14.84 1.13
C GLY A 822 -45.46 -14.36 1.84
N LEU A 823 -45.68 -13.48 2.81
CA LEU A 823 -44.67 -12.79 3.59
C LEU A 823 -44.68 -13.24 5.05
N VAL A 824 -43.53 -13.08 5.70
CA VAL A 824 -43.41 -12.86 7.14
C VAL A 824 -43.08 -11.39 7.37
N VAL A 825 -43.97 -10.68 8.06
CA VAL A 825 -43.87 -9.25 8.40
C VAL A 825 -43.52 -9.13 9.87
N CYS A 826 -42.49 -8.36 10.22
CA CYS A 826 -42.09 -8.09 11.60
C CYS A 826 -42.63 -6.73 12.02
N VAL A 827 -43.47 -6.69 13.05
CA VAL A 827 -44.08 -5.46 13.61
C VAL A 827 -43.73 -5.35 15.09
N THR A 828 -43.18 -4.22 15.50
CA THR A 828 -42.84 -3.91 16.89
C THR A 828 -43.62 -2.69 17.38
N ASN A 829 -43.77 -2.52 18.69
CA ASN A 829 -44.24 -1.24 19.24
C ASN A 829 -43.16 -0.15 19.15
N ARG A 830 -43.58 1.10 19.27
CA ARG A 830 -42.72 2.30 19.27
C ARG A 830 -41.52 2.22 20.24
N VAL A 831 -41.75 1.80 21.49
CA VAL A 831 -40.68 1.61 22.51
C VAL A 831 -39.96 0.25 22.42
N GLN A 832 -40.28 -0.54 21.39
CA GLN A 832 -39.54 -1.71 20.94
C GLN A 832 -39.28 -2.78 22.02
N ASN A 833 -40.28 -3.12 22.83
CA ASN A 833 -40.15 -4.16 23.88
C ASN A 833 -40.89 -5.48 23.57
N TRP A 834 -41.65 -5.53 22.48
CA TRP A 834 -42.15 -6.77 21.88
C TRP A 834 -42.20 -6.66 20.35
N MET A 835 -42.13 -7.80 19.66
CA MET A 835 -42.25 -7.86 18.20
C MET A 835 -43.13 -9.04 17.78
N ASP A 836 -44.16 -8.79 16.99
CA ASP A 836 -44.97 -9.83 16.36
C ASP A 836 -44.35 -10.24 15.01
N LEU A 837 -44.27 -11.54 14.76
CA LEU A 837 -44.06 -12.08 13.43
C LEU A 837 -45.42 -12.47 12.85
N LEU A 838 -45.77 -11.88 11.72
CA LEU A 838 -47.07 -12.01 11.05
C LEU A 838 -46.92 -12.75 9.72
N ALA A 839 -47.74 -13.75 9.45
CA ALA A 839 -47.89 -14.30 8.11
C ALA A 839 -48.94 -13.51 7.31
N ALA A 840 -48.58 -13.03 6.13
CA ALA A 840 -49.47 -12.29 5.23
C ALA A 840 -49.50 -12.93 3.82
N PRO A 841 -50.65 -13.01 3.13
CA PRO A 841 -50.70 -13.58 1.78
C PRO A 841 -49.98 -12.71 0.73
N ALA A 842 -49.45 -13.34 -0.33
CA ALA A 842 -48.82 -12.63 -1.47
C ALA A 842 -49.80 -11.80 -2.33
N ALA A 843 -51.09 -11.87 -2.03
CA ALA A 843 -52.18 -11.11 -2.64
C ALA A 843 -52.72 -10.00 -1.71
N GLY A 844 -52.00 -9.67 -0.62
CA GLY A 844 -52.46 -8.76 0.42
C GLY A 844 -53.58 -9.35 1.30
N GLY A 845 -54.28 -8.47 2.01
CA GLY A 845 -55.34 -8.84 2.96
C GLY A 845 -54.82 -9.13 4.37
N SER A 846 -55.70 -9.69 5.21
CA SER A 846 -55.48 -9.82 6.66
C SER A 846 -54.28 -10.71 7.02
N ALA A 847 -53.37 -10.15 7.81
CA ALA A 847 -52.24 -10.87 8.37
C ALA A 847 -52.62 -11.68 9.62
N ARG A 848 -51.94 -12.81 9.86
CA ARG A 848 -52.10 -13.66 11.05
C ARG A 848 -50.82 -13.68 11.87
N VAL A 849 -50.91 -13.41 13.18
CA VAL A 849 -49.79 -13.60 14.11
C VAL A 849 -49.33 -15.06 14.10
N LEU A 850 -48.04 -15.27 13.88
CA LEU A 850 -47.34 -16.54 14.08
C LEU A 850 -46.99 -16.69 15.56
N PHE A 851 -46.24 -15.74 16.10
CA PHE A 851 -45.95 -15.60 17.54
C PHE A 851 -45.50 -14.18 17.87
N ARG A 852 -45.47 -13.87 19.18
CA ARG A 852 -44.88 -12.65 19.74
C ARG A 852 -43.54 -12.94 20.41
N GLU A 853 -42.54 -12.16 20.06
CA GLU A 853 -41.23 -12.06 20.71
C GLU A 853 -41.29 -11.00 21.83
N THR A 854 -40.60 -11.24 22.95
CA THR A 854 -40.53 -10.30 24.08
C THR A 854 -39.25 -10.55 24.89
N THR A 855 -38.58 -9.48 25.32
CA THR A 855 -37.38 -9.52 26.18
C THR A 855 -37.62 -8.80 27.51
N LYS A 856 -36.60 -8.64 28.34
CA LYS A 856 -36.70 -7.91 29.62
C LYS A 856 -36.54 -6.39 29.49
N ALA A 857 -36.11 -5.89 28.33
CA ALA A 857 -35.85 -4.47 28.09
C ALA A 857 -36.31 -4.04 26.70
N TRP A 858 -35.56 -4.39 25.65
CA TRP A 858 -35.89 -4.09 24.25
C TRP A 858 -35.62 -5.26 23.30
N ILE A 859 -36.23 -5.22 22.12
CA ILE A 859 -35.97 -6.08 20.97
C ILE A 859 -34.97 -5.37 20.05
N GLU A 860 -33.88 -6.05 19.69
CA GLU A 860 -32.90 -5.50 18.76
C GLU A 860 -33.40 -5.56 17.30
N GLU A 861 -33.06 -4.56 16.49
CA GLU A 861 -33.79 -4.23 15.25
C GLU A 861 -33.72 -5.30 14.15
N SER A 862 -32.69 -6.15 14.20
CA SER A 862 -32.30 -7.01 13.09
C SER A 862 -32.57 -8.49 13.39
N PRO A 863 -33.80 -8.99 13.16
CA PRO A 863 -34.12 -10.40 13.32
C PRO A 863 -33.38 -11.24 12.30
N THR A 864 -32.56 -12.19 12.78
CA THR A 864 -32.04 -13.26 11.93
C THR A 864 -33.17 -14.24 11.64
N LEU A 865 -33.74 -14.20 10.44
CA LEU A 865 -34.66 -15.24 9.95
C LEU A 865 -34.02 -15.98 8.77
N ARG A 866 -34.10 -17.32 8.78
CA ARG A 866 -33.70 -18.21 7.68
C ARG A 866 -34.72 -19.33 7.51
N PHE A 867 -35.36 -19.39 6.35
CA PHE A 867 -36.27 -20.50 6.02
C PHE A 867 -35.50 -21.77 5.65
N LEU A 868 -36.14 -22.91 5.92
CA LEU A 868 -35.82 -24.23 5.38
C LEU A 868 -36.75 -24.54 4.20
N LYS A 869 -36.42 -25.57 3.43
CA LYS A 869 -37.18 -25.98 2.23
C LYS A 869 -38.62 -26.43 2.50
N ASP A 870 -38.94 -26.85 3.72
CA ASP A 870 -40.29 -27.24 4.15
C ASP A 870 -41.18 -26.07 4.60
N GLY A 871 -40.62 -24.85 4.63
CA GLY A 871 -41.27 -23.63 5.09
C GLY A 871 -41.15 -23.37 6.61
N SER A 872 -40.54 -24.28 7.37
CA SER A 872 -40.07 -23.99 8.74
C SER A 872 -38.92 -22.97 8.71
N PHE A 873 -38.58 -22.36 9.84
CA PHE A 873 -37.54 -21.33 9.88
C PHE A 873 -36.77 -21.25 11.20
N LEU A 874 -35.50 -20.86 11.10
CA LEU A 874 -34.67 -20.46 12.23
C LEU A 874 -34.86 -18.96 12.49
N PHE A 875 -35.11 -18.61 13.75
CA PHE A 875 -35.25 -17.25 14.25
C PHE A 875 -34.22 -16.96 15.35
N GLY A 876 -33.47 -15.87 15.20
CA GLY A 876 -32.54 -15.36 16.21
C GLY A 876 -33.26 -14.50 17.25
N SER A 877 -33.16 -14.86 18.53
CA SER A 877 -33.83 -14.19 19.65
C SER A 877 -32.91 -14.05 20.87
N GLU A 878 -33.06 -12.94 21.58
CA GLU A 878 -32.30 -12.58 22.78
C GLU A 878 -33.12 -12.75 24.07
N ARG A 879 -34.27 -13.45 24.03
CA ARG A 879 -35.20 -13.60 25.17
C ARG A 879 -34.58 -14.18 26.44
N SER A 880 -33.51 -14.97 26.33
CA SER A 880 -32.76 -15.52 27.46
C SER A 880 -31.81 -14.51 28.11
N GLY A 881 -31.53 -13.37 27.45
CA GLY A 881 -30.40 -12.49 27.72
C GLY A 881 -29.22 -12.68 26.76
N TRP A 882 -29.25 -13.73 25.93
CA TRP A 882 -28.21 -14.09 24.97
C TRP A 882 -28.83 -14.43 23.62
N ARG A 883 -28.19 -14.03 22.52
CA ARG A 883 -28.72 -14.26 21.17
C ARG A 883 -28.60 -15.74 20.80
N HIS A 884 -29.72 -16.42 20.62
CA HIS A 884 -29.77 -17.84 20.26
C HIS A 884 -30.73 -18.12 19.11
N LEU A 885 -30.61 -19.31 18.52
CA LEU A 885 -31.46 -19.76 17.42
C LEU A 885 -32.61 -20.62 17.92
N TYR A 886 -33.80 -20.35 17.41
CA TYR A 886 -35.04 -21.03 17.72
C TYR A 886 -35.67 -21.50 16.40
N HIS A 887 -35.93 -22.80 16.27
CA HIS A 887 -36.56 -23.42 15.11
C HIS A 887 -38.08 -23.43 15.29
N TYR A 888 -38.79 -22.80 14.36
CA TYR A 888 -40.23 -22.70 14.32
C TYR A 888 -40.79 -23.41 13.08
N ASP A 889 -41.98 -24.00 13.19
CA ASP A 889 -42.72 -24.46 12.01
C ASP A 889 -43.31 -23.29 11.21
N LYS A 890 -43.85 -23.60 10.03
CA LYS A 890 -44.47 -22.61 9.12
C LYS A 890 -45.78 -22.00 9.66
N GLU A 891 -46.37 -22.59 10.71
CA GLU A 891 -47.58 -22.15 11.38
C GLU A 891 -47.30 -21.15 12.51
N GLY A 892 -46.09 -21.18 13.09
CA GLY A 892 -45.62 -20.29 14.17
C GLY A 892 -45.30 -21.01 15.49
N ASN A 893 -45.36 -22.34 15.55
CA ASN A 893 -45.09 -23.09 16.76
C ASN A 893 -43.58 -23.33 16.94
N LEU A 894 -43.08 -23.14 18.16
CA LEU A 894 -41.68 -23.42 18.49
C LEU A 894 -41.45 -24.94 18.51
N LEU A 895 -40.59 -25.43 17.62
CA LEU A 895 -40.15 -26.82 17.57
C LEU A 895 -38.99 -27.06 18.55
N LYS A 896 -37.97 -26.19 18.52
CA LYS A 896 -36.75 -26.37 19.34
C LYS A 896 -35.98 -25.05 19.54
N GLN A 897 -35.43 -24.84 20.72
CA GLN A 897 -34.29 -23.92 20.90
C GLN A 897 -33.01 -24.65 20.50
N VAL A 898 -32.40 -24.25 19.39
CA VAL A 898 -31.27 -24.95 18.74
C VAL A 898 -29.93 -24.65 19.42
N THR A 899 -29.80 -23.46 20.03
CA THR A 899 -28.61 -23.09 20.81
C THR A 899 -29.00 -22.48 22.15
N ASP A 900 -28.18 -22.71 23.18
CA ASP A 900 -28.35 -22.16 24.53
C ASP A 900 -26.99 -21.94 25.23
N GLY A 901 -26.99 -21.20 26.33
CA GLY A 901 -25.83 -20.94 27.19
C GLY A 901 -25.59 -19.46 27.47
N GLU A 902 -24.44 -19.15 28.06
CA GLU A 902 -23.98 -17.77 28.31
C GLU A 902 -23.03 -17.31 27.20
N TRP A 903 -23.52 -17.30 25.96
CA TRP A 903 -22.78 -16.89 24.76
C TRP A 903 -23.74 -16.56 23.60
N GLU A 904 -23.27 -15.89 22.56
CA GLU A 904 -24.11 -15.44 21.45
C GLU A 904 -23.90 -16.28 20.18
N CYS A 905 -25.00 -16.76 19.60
CA CYS A 905 -25.08 -17.16 18.21
C CYS A 905 -25.38 -15.92 17.34
N ARG A 906 -24.35 -15.40 16.66
CA ARG A 906 -24.38 -14.13 15.92
C ARG A 906 -24.92 -14.27 14.50
N GLY A 907 -24.73 -15.43 13.86
CA GLY A 907 -25.16 -15.62 12.47
C GLY A 907 -25.44 -17.08 12.09
N VAL A 908 -26.16 -17.25 10.98
CA VAL A 908 -26.32 -18.54 10.28
C VAL A 908 -25.63 -18.40 8.93
N ALA A 909 -24.55 -19.15 8.73
CA ALA A 909 -23.71 -19.11 7.53
C ALA A 909 -24.24 -20.03 6.43
N ARG A 910 -24.73 -21.22 6.78
CA ARG A 910 -25.38 -22.19 5.88
C ARG A 910 -26.35 -23.07 6.67
N ILE A 911 -27.41 -23.53 6.01
CA ILE A 911 -28.25 -24.63 6.49
C ILE A 911 -28.07 -25.78 5.50
N ASP A 912 -28.02 -27.01 6.02
CA ASP A 912 -28.08 -28.24 5.24
C ASP A 912 -29.36 -28.99 5.61
N ASP A 913 -30.44 -28.75 4.85
CA ASP A 913 -31.76 -29.34 5.12
C ASP A 913 -31.75 -30.86 5.08
N ALA A 914 -30.85 -31.47 4.31
CA ALA A 914 -30.82 -32.93 4.11
C ALA A 914 -30.27 -33.66 5.34
N GLU A 915 -29.22 -33.11 5.94
CA GLU A 915 -28.59 -33.65 7.16
C GLU A 915 -29.19 -33.08 8.45
N GLY A 916 -30.09 -32.09 8.36
CA GLY A 916 -30.69 -31.42 9.51
C GLY A 916 -29.65 -30.63 10.32
N VAL A 917 -28.75 -29.92 9.64
CA VAL A 917 -27.59 -29.24 10.24
C VAL A 917 -27.59 -27.75 9.92
N ALA A 918 -27.24 -26.91 10.90
CA ALA A 918 -26.92 -25.50 10.69
C ALA A 918 -25.44 -25.24 10.96
N TYR A 919 -24.81 -24.42 10.10
CA TYR A 919 -23.50 -23.85 10.28
C TYR A 919 -23.66 -22.42 10.78
N ILE A 920 -23.19 -22.13 11.98
CA ILE A 920 -23.50 -20.92 12.73
C ILE A 920 -22.23 -20.21 13.19
N THR A 921 -22.27 -18.89 13.29
CA THR A 921 -21.18 -18.12 13.91
C THR A 921 -21.56 -17.68 15.32
N GLY A 922 -20.59 -17.65 16.24
CA GLY A 922 -20.87 -17.27 17.62
C GLY A 922 -19.67 -17.23 18.56
N THR A 923 -19.94 -16.93 19.83
CA THR A 923 -18.92 -16.59 20.85
C THR A 923 -18.75 -17.65 21.96
N LYS A 924 -19.30 -18.86 21.76
CA LYS A 924 -19.30 -19.96 22.76
C LYS A 924 -17.95 -20.24 23.42
N ASP A 925 -16.88 -20.23 22.63
CA ASP A 925 -15.52 -20.52 23.07
C ASP A 925 -14.71 -19.24 23.42
N ASN A 926 -15.20 -18.05 23.06
CA ASN A 926 -14.56 -16.76 23.32
C ASN A 926 -15.60 -15.63 23.26
N LEU A 927 -15.97 -15.03 24.40
CA LEU A 927 -17.01 -13.99 24.45
C LEU A 927 -16.66 -12.74 23.61
N ILE A 928 -15.38 -12.50 23.35
CA ILE A 928 -14.88 -11.38 22.54
C ILE A 928 -14.32 -11.81 21.17
N GLY A 929 -14.60 -13.05 20.73
CA GLY A 929 -14.10 -13.60 19.48
C GLY A 929 -15.11 -14.52 18.78
N GLU A 930 -15.39 -14.25 17.52
CA GLU A 930 -16.33 -15.02 16.72
C GLU A 930 -15.68 -16.30 16.18
N ASN A 931 -16.45 -17.39 16.12
CA ASN A 931 -16.01 -18.72 15.66
C ASN A 931 -17.12 -19.38 14.84
N LEU A 932 -16.76 -20.32 13.96
CA LEU A 932 -17.72 -21.14 13.22
C LEU A 932 -18.00 -22.46 13.97
N TYR A 933 -19.27 -22.84 14.03
CA TYR A 933 -19.73 -24.10 14.61
C TYR A 933 -20.69 -24.82 13.66
N ARG A 934 -20.73 -26.15 13.75
CA ARG A 934 -21.77 -27.04 13.24
C ARG A 934 -22.71 -27.42 14.39
N VAL A 935 -24.02 -27.40 14.17
CA VAL A 935 -25.04 -27.84 15.14
C VAL A 935 -26.18 -28.58 14.43
N LYS A 936 -26.75 -29.62 15.03
CA LYS A 936 -27.98 -30.25 14.53
C LYS A 936 -29.20 -29.41 14.91
N LEU A 937 -30.23 -29.39 14.07
CA LEU A 937 -31.45 -28.60 14.30
C LEU A 937 -32.23 -29.03 15.56
N ASP A 938 -31.99 -30.25 16.07
CA ASP A 938 -32.50 -30.72 17.37
C ASP A 938 -31.75 -30.15 18.60
N GLY A 939 -30.72 -29.33 18.37
CA GLY A 939 -29.84 -28.71 19.37
C GLY A 939 -28.66 -29.57 19.84
N SER A 940 -28.44 -30.75 19.24
CA SER A 940 -27.32 -31.63 19.58
C SER A 940 -26.05 -31.34 18.76
N GLU A 941 -24.92 -31.95 19.19
CA GLU A 941 -23.64 -31.96 18.46
C GLU A 941 -23.02 -30.59 18.12
N ILE A 942 -23.18 -29.56 18.96
CA ILE A 942 -22.50 -28.26 18.78
C ILE A 942 -20.99 -28.45 18.76
N THR A 943 -20.38 -28.35 17.58
CA THR A 943 -18.96 -28.65 17.31
C THR A 943 -18.30 -27.44 16.65
N ARG A 944 -17.16 -26.99 17.20
CA ARG A 944 -16.38 -25.85 16.67
C ARG A 944 -15.52 -26.29 15.47
N LEU A 945 -15.43 -25.45 14.43
CA LEU A 945 -14.70 -25.71 13.18
C LEU A 945 -13.50 -24.77 12.94
N THR A 946 -13.32 -23.75 13.79
CA THR A 946 -12.21 -22.80 13.75
C THR A 946 -11.41 -22.91 15.05
N PHE A 947 -10.20 -23.46 15.04
CA PHE A 947 -9.54 -23.93 16.27
C PHE A 947 -8.54 -22.96 16.89
N GLU A 948 -7.95 -22.08 16.09
CA GLU A 948 -6.98 -21.11 16.55
C GLU A 948 -7.60 -20.11 17.54
N ALA A 949 -6.76 -19.51 18.39
CA ALA A 949 -7.19 -18.47 19.31
C ALA A 949 -7.35 -17.15 18.54
N GLY A 950 -8.39 -16.37 18.85
CA GLY A 950 -8.73 -15.14 18.14
C GLY A 950 -10.21 -15.03 17.81
N SER A 951 -10.48 -14.27 16.75
CA SER A 951 -11.78 -14.10 16.12
C SER A 951 -11.69 -14.40 14.63
N HIS A 952 -12.66 -15.16 14.14
CA HIS A 952 -12.76 -15.70 12.79
C HIS A 952 -13.92 -15.06 12.03
N ARG A 953 -13.66 -14.60 10.81
CA ARG A 953 -14.68 -14.19 9.84
C ARG A 953 -14.69 -15.22 8.71
N VAL A 954 -15.80 -15.94 8.59
CA VAL A 954 -15.92 -17.06 7.66
C VAL A 954 -16.82 -16.78 6.47
N ALA A 955 -16.49 -17.36 5.32
CA ALA A 955 -17.37 -17.47 4.16
C ALA A 955 -17.53 -18.95 3.81
N VAL A 956 -18.69 -19.51 4.11
CA VAL A 956 -19.02 -20.93 3.90
C VAL A 956 -19.45 -21.16 2.46
N ALA A 957 -18.98 -22.24 1.83
CA ALA A 957 -19.38 -22.60 0.47
C ALA A 957 -20.86 -23.03 0.42
N PRO A 958 -21.62 -22.62 -0.61
CA PRO A 958 -23.06 -22.91 -0.72
C PRO A 958 -23.34 -24.41 -0.89
N LYS A 959 -22.37 -25.15 -1.45
CA LYS A 959 -22.34 -26.61 -1.55
C LYS A 959 -20.95 -27.13 -1.17
N GLY A 960 -20.75 -28.44 -1.20
CA GLY A 960 -19.48 -29.08 -0.83
C GLY A 960 -19.16 -28.95 0.67
N ASP A 961 -17.89 -29.22 1.00
CA ASP A 961 -17.37 -29.28 2.37
C ASP A 961 -16.36 -28.16 2.67
N LEU A 962 -16.42 -26.99 2.04
CA LEU A 962 -15.37 -25.96 2.18
C LEU A 962 -15.84 -24.65 2.82
N PHE A 963 -14.93 -23.95 3.50
CA PHE A 963 -15.10 -22.55 3.87
C PHE A 963 -13.79 -21.77 3.89
N VAL A 964 -13.87 -20.48 3.60
CA VAL A 964 -12.78 -19.53 3.79
C VAL A 964 -12.85 -18.99 5.22
N ASP A 965 -11.69 -18.93 5.88
CA ASP A 965 -11.52 -18.45 7.25
C ASP A 965 -10.49 -17.30 7.27
N SER A 966 -10.96 -16.07 7.49
CA SER A 966 -10.12 -14.89 7.73
C SER A 966 -10.06 -14.60 9.23
N TRP A 967 -8.91 -14.81 9.86
CA TRP A 967 -8.78 -14.76 11.32
C TRP A 967 -7.58 -13.94 11.79
N SER A 968 -7.67 -13.44 13.02
CA SER A 968 -6.58 -12.78 13.74
C SER A 968 -6.84 -12.88 15.24
N SER A 969 -5.82 -12.61 16.05
CA SER A 969 -5.96 -12.43 17.51
C SER A 969 -5.20 -11.21 17.99
N SER A 970 -5.36 -10.85 19.26
CA SER A 970 -4.53 -9.86 19.94
C SER A 970 -3.02 -10.06 19.72
N GLY A 971 -2.55 -11.30 19.59
CA GLY A 971 -1.15 -11.66 19.36
C GLY A 971 -0.77 -12.08 17.92
N GLN A 972 -1.72 -12.27 17.02
CA GLN A 972 -1.48 -12.80 15.67
C GLN A 972 -2.05 -11.87 14.59
N THR A 973 -1.18 -11.40 13.70
CA THR A 973 -1.54 -10.65 12.48
C THR A 973 -2.59 -11.40 11.65
N PRO A 974 -3.48 -10.71 10.91
CA PRO A 974 -4.51 -11.36 10.12
C PRO A 974 -3.95 -12.38 9.13
N ARG A 975 -4.59 -13.55 9.00
CA ARG A 975 -4.29 -14.59 8.01
C ARG A 975 -5.57 -15.06 7.33
N VAL A 976 -5.43 -15.75 6.19
CA VAL A 976 -6.57 -16.33 5.47
C VAL A 976 -6.30 -17.78 5.11
N MET A 977 -7.22 -18.67 5.48
CA MET A 977 -7.16 -20.10 5.27
C MET A 977 -8.38 -20.59 4.49
N LEU A 978 -8.22 -21.72 3.79
CA LEU A 978 -9.31 -22.57 3.33
C LEU A 978 -9.37 -23.79 4.25
N ARG A 979 -10.56 -24.13 4.74
CA ARG A 979 -10.80 -25.25 5.66
C ARG A 979 -11.91 -26.19 5.19
N SER A 980 -11.90 -27.42 5.70
CA SER A 980 -13.03 -28.33 5.56
C SER A 980 -14.11 -28.06 6.61
N LEU A 981 -15.38 -28.05 6.20
CA LEU A 981 -16.57 -28.05 7.05
C LEU A 981 -16.77 -29.39 7.78
N THR A 982 -16.10 -30.46 7.32
CA THR A 982 -16.20 -31.80 7.92
C THR A 982 -15.58 -31.83 9.31
N ASP A 983 -14.41 -31.22 9.48
CA ASP A 983 -13.59 -31.31 10.70
C ASP A 983 -12.82 -30.03 11.07
N GLY A 984 -12.93 -28.94 10.31
CA GLY A 984 -12.20 -27.69 10.53
C GLY A 984 -10.72 -27.70 10.11
N SER A 985 -10.24 -28.79 9.52
CA SER A 985 -8.84 -28.93 9.09
C SER A 985 -8.47 -27.93 7.98
N VAL A 986 -7.21 -27.48 7.98
CA VAL A 986 -6.69 -26.55 6.95
C VAL A 986 -6.42 -27.32 5.66
N VAL A 987 -7.16 -26.98 4.61
CA VAL A 987 -7.00 -27.52 3.26
C VAL A 987 -5.92 -26.74 2.50
N ARG A 988 -5.94 -25.40 2.57
CA ARG A 988 -4.98 -24.53 1.86
C ARG A 988 -4.74 -23.23 2.63
N VAL A 989 -3.49 -22.75 2.62
CA VAL A 989 -3.17 -21.38 3.04
C VAL A 989 -3.52 -20.44 1.88
N LEU A 990 -4.50 -19.55 2.06
CA LEU A 990 -4.87 -18.56 1.06
C LEU A 990 -4.03 -17.28 1.20
N ASP A 991 -3.60 -16.96 2.42
CA ASP A 991 -2.70 -15.83 2.69
C ASP A 991 -2.03 -15.91 4.07
N THR A 992 -0.69 -15.80 4.08
CA THR A 992 0.14 -15.65 5.28
C THR A 992 0.26 -14.20 5.76
N ASN A 993 0.00 -13.21 4.89
CA ASN A 993 0.01 -11.77 5.17
C ASN A 993 1.19 -11.31 6.08
N PRO A 994 2.45 -11.43 5.62
CA PRO A 994 3.61 -11.03 6.40
C PRO A 994 3.69 -9.49 6.52
N VAL A 995 3.57 -8.99 7.75
CA VAL A 995 3.51 -7.55 8.03
C VAL A 995 4.90 -6.97 8.25
N ARG A 996 5.58 -6.60 7.15
CA ARG A 996 6.96 -6.08 7.17
C ARG A 996 7.12 -4.72 7.87
N ASP A 997 6.04 -3.95 8.02
CA ASP A 997 6.09 -2.66 8.74
C ASP A 997 6.39 -2.83 10.24
N LEU A 998 6.07 -3.97 10.85
CA LEU A 998 6.43 -4.25 12.26
C LEU A 998 7.95 -4.24 12.48
N GLU A 999 8.74 -4.54 11.45
CA GLU A 999 10.20 -4.56 11.51
C GLU A 999 10.81 -3.13 11.49
N LYS A 1000 10.00 -2.09 11.20
CA LYS A 1000 10.44 -0.69 11.13
C LYS A 1000 10.24 0.08 12.45
N TYR A 1001 9.34 -0.39 13.32
CA TYR A 1001 8.88 0.39 14.47
C TYR A 1001 9.15 -0.28 15.81
N ARG A 1002 9.63 0.51 16.77
CA ARG A 1002 9.68 0.11 18.17
C ARG A 1002 8.32 0.39 18.80
N LEU A 1003 7.55 -0.66 19.01
CA LEU A 1003 6.20 -0.57 19.60
C LEU A 1003 6.25 -0.73 21.13
N GLY A 1004 5.29 -0.10 21.78
CA GLY A 1004 4.98 -0.29 23.19
C GLY A 1004 4.24 -1.60 23.44
N GLU A 1005 4.38 -2.13 24.66
CA GLU A 1005 3.65 -3.33 25.10
C GLU A 1005 2.14 -3.05 25.08
N SER A 1006 1.41 -3.79 24.25
CA SER A 1006 -0.06 -3.78 24.20
C SER A 1006 -0.58 -5.01 24.94
N THR A 1007 -1.23 -4.80 26.08
CA THR A 1007 -1.76 -5.87 26.94
C THR A 1007 -3.28 -5.88 26.87
N HIS A 1008 -3.87 -7.04 26.55
CA HIS A 1008 -5.28 -7.33 26.82
C HIS A 1008 -5.43 -7.90 28.23
N LEU A 1009 -6.44 -7.45 28.97
CA LEU A 1009 -6.68 -7.84 30.36
C LEU A 1009 -8.16 -7.68 30.72
N GLN A 1010 -8.59 -8.33 31.80
CA GLN A 1010 -9.93 -8.16 32.37
C GLN A 1010 -9.86 -7.42 33.72
N ILE A 1011 -10.79 -6.49 33.92
CA ILE A 1011 -10.97 -5.73 35.16
C ILE A 1011 -12.29 -6.19 35.80
N THR A 1012 -12.22 -6.75 37.01
CA THR A 1012 -13.43 -7.10 37.75
C THR A 1012 -13.98 -5.86 38.45
N THR A 1013 -15.21 -5.47 38.14
CA THR A 1013 -15.92 -4.38 38.84
C THR A 1013 -16.27 -4.79 40.27
N PRO A 1014 -16.61 -3.85 41.18
CA PRO A 1014 -16.99 -4.18 42.56
C PRO A 1014 -18.19 -5.12 42.71
N ASP A 1015 -19.06 -5.20 41.70
CA ASP A 1015 -20.21 -6.12 41.63
C ASP A 1015 -19.93 -7.43 40.85
N GLY A 1016 -18.67 -7.68 40.45
CA GLY A 1016 -18.23 -8.94 39.88
C GLY A 1016 -18.28 -9.05 38.36
N PHE A 1017 -18.64 -7.99 37.63
CA PHE A 1017 -18.62 -8.00 36.17
C PHE A 1017 -17.17 -7.95 35.65
N ALA A 1018 -16.81 -8.89 34.77
CA ALA A 1018 -15.51 -8.94 34.12
C ALA A 1018 -15.50 -8.03 32.88
N MET A 1019 -15.07 -6.78 33.07
CA MET A 1019 -14.91 -5.80 32.00
C MET A 1019 -13.64 -6.06 31.19
N GLU A 1020 -13.76 -5.99 29.88
CA GLU A 1020 -12.64 -6.14 28.95
C GLU A 1020 -11.86 -4.82 28.87
N ALA A 1021 -10.53 -4.90 28.88
CA ALA A 1021 -9.66 -3.73 28.86
C ALA A 1021 -8.39 -3.97 28.03
N THR A 1022 -7.83 -2.88 27.48
CA THR A 1022 -6.49 -2.91 26.89
C THR A 1022 -5.64 -1.74 27.35
N LEU A 1023 -4.37 -2.01 27.63
CA LEU A 1023 -3.38 -1.02 28.06
C LEU A 1023 -2.19 -1.05 27.11
N VAL A 1024 -1.83 0.11 26.53
CA VAL A 1024 -0.57 0.29 25.80
C VAL A 1024 0.38 1.16 26.61
N LYS A 1025 1.56 0.60 26.94
CA LYS A 1025 2.61 1.29 27.70
C LYS A 1025 3.67 1.86 26.76
N PRO A 1026 4.37 2.96 27.13
CA PRO A 1026 5.52 3.48 26.38
C PRO A 1026 6.56 2.41 26.01
N PRO A 1027 7.22 2.48 24.84
CA PRO A 1027 8.28 1.52 24.45
C PRO A 1027 9.48 1.46 25.41
N ASP A 1028 9.71 2.55 26.17
CA ASP A 1028 10.71 2.70 27.24
C ASP A 1028 10.01 2.90 28.61
N PHE A 1029 8.98 2.08 28.88
CA PHE A 1029 8.22 2.16 30.13
C PHE A 1029 9.11 1.89 31.36
N ASP A 1030 9.00 2.80 32.34
CA ASP A 1030 9.77 2.80 33.58
C ASP A 1030 8.78 2.90 34.76
N PRO A 1031 8.58 1.81 35.54
CA PRO A 1031 7.58 1.78 36.61
C PRO A 1031 7.88 2.73 37.79
N THR A 1032 9.03 3.41 37.79
CA THR A 1032 9.36 4.46 38.77
C THR A 1032 8.82 5.84 38.38
N LYS A 1033 8.41 6.04 37.12
CA LYS A 1033 7.86 7.30 36.60
C LYS A 1033 6.33 7.37 36.74
N LYS A 1034 5.78 8.59 36.71
CA LYS A 1034 4.35 8.89 36.72
C LYS A 1034 3.86 9.33 35.33
N TYR A 1035 3.03 8.50 34.71
CA TYR A 1035 2.47 8.72 33.37
C TYR A 1035 1.00 9.14 33.42
N PRO A 1036 0.55 10.09 32.59
CA PRO A 1036 -0.88 10.33 32.34
C PRO A 1036 -1.58 9.09 31.79
N VAL A 1037 -2.90 9.05 31.96
CA VAL A 1037 -3.78 8.06 31.36
C VAL A 1037 -4.69 8.76 30.37
N TRP A 1038 -4.76 8.27 29.13
CA TRP A 1038 -5.77 8.67 28.16
C TRP A 1038 -6.75 7.52 27.94
N PHE A 1039 -7.97 7.68 28.46
CA PHE A 1039 -9.03 6.69 28.41
C PHE A 1039 -9.89 6.84 27.16
N MET A 1040 -10.18 5.73 26.47
CA MET A 1040 -11.02 5.73 25.28
C MET A 1040 -12.03 4.58 25.34
N THR A 1041 -13.31 4.90 25.14
CA THR A 1041 -14.41 3.94 25.02
C THR A 1041 -15.52 4.55 24.16
N TYR A 1042 -16.38 3.71 23.58
CA TYR A 1042 -17.62 4.18 22.97
C TYR A 1042 -18.81 4.14 23.94
N ALA A 1043 -18.82 3.18 24.88
CA ALA A 1043 -19.84 2.93 25.91
C ALA A 1043 -21.30 2.69 25.47
N GLY A 1044 -21.67 2.97 24.22
CA GLY A 1044 -23.03 2.76 23.72
C GLY A 1044 -23.49 1.29 23.79
N PRO A 1045 -24.81 1.04 23.89
CA PRO A 1045 -25.36 -0.32 23.91
C PRO A 1045 -24.85 -1.18 22.75
N HIS A 1046 -24.46 -2.43 23.03
CA HIS A 1046 -24.00 -3.43 22.05
C HIS A 1046 -22.82 -3.03 21.15
N ALA A 1047 -22.03 -2.01 21.51
CA ALA A 1047 -20.96 -1.48 20.66
C ALA A 1047 -19.54 -1.66 21.28
N PRO A 1048 -18.99 -2.90 21.31
CA PRO A 1048 -17.67 -3.18 21.88
C PRO A 1048 -16.56 -2.55 21.03
N THR A 1049 -15.54 -2.00 21.71
CA THR A 1049 -14.30 -1.50 21.09
C THR A 1049 -13.13 -2.46 21.24
N ILE A 1050 -13.28 -3.49 22.08
CA ILE A 1050 -12.30 -4.53 22.37
C ILE A 1050 -12.82 -5.87 21.87
N GLY A 1051 -11.98 -6.57 21.12
CA GLY A 1051 -12.24 -7.90 20.59
C GLY A 1051 -10.92 -8.62 20.36
N ASP A 1052 -10.90 -9.95 20.48
CA ASP A 1052 -9.67 -10.74 20.31
C ASP A 1052 -9.27 -10.83 18.83
N THR A 1053 -8.72 -9.72 18.36
CA THR A 1053 -8.26 -9.47 16.99
C THR A 1053 -7.05 -8.55 17.05
N TRP A 1054 -6.27 -8.58 15.97
CA TRP A 1054 -5.06 -7.78 15.86
C TRP A 1054 -5.30 -6.27 16.00
N ASN A 1055 -6.50 -5.82 15.59
CA ASN A 1055 -6.92 -4.41 15.65
C ASN A 1055 -7.79 -4.09 16.88
N GLY A 1056 -8.48 -5.08 17.44
CA GLY A 1056 -9.38 -4.96 18.60
C GLY A 1056 -8.69 -5.12 19.95
N ALA A 1057 -7.54 -5.80 20.01
CA ALA A 1057 -6.74 -5.92 21.24
C ALA A 1057 -5.21 -5.98 21.01
N GLY A 1058 -4.77 -6.16 19.77
CA GLY A 1058 -3.35 -6.20 19.41
C GLY A 1058 -2.69 -4.83 19.19
N PRO A 1059 -1.38 -4.83 18.84
CA PRO A 1059 -0.56 -3.63 18.73
C PRO A 1059 -0.84 -2.79 17.46
N ALA A 1060 -1.81 -3.19 16.61
CA ALA A 1060 -2.14 -2.49 15.38
C ALA A 1060 -2.79 -1.12 15.58
N ARG A 1061 -3.22 -0.79 16.80
CA ARG A 1061 -3.73 0.54 17.16
C ARG A 1061 -2.60 1.57 17.19
N THR A 1062 -2.25 2.05 16.01
CA THR A 1062 -1.19 3.04 15.77
C THR A 1062 -1.39 4.34 16.55
N TRP A 1063 -2.63 4.76 16.80
CA TRP A 1063 -2.97 5.91 17.67
C TRP A 1063 -2.59 5.66 19.13
N ASP A 1064 -2.97 4.51 19.69
CA ASP A 1064 -2.65 4.11 21.06
C ASP A 1064 -1.12 3.97 21.24
N GLN A 1065 -0.44 3.45 20.22
CA GLN A 1065 1.02 3.39 20.16
C GLN A 1065 1.69 4.77 20.07
N ALA A 1066 1.11 5.73 19.34
CA ALA A 1066 1.62 7.11 19.28
C ALA A 1066 1.44 7.87 20.60
N LEU A 1067 0.32 7.65 21.32
CA LEU A 1067 0.13 8.11 22.71
C LEU A 1067 1.21 7.53 23.64
N ALA A 1068 1.45 6.22 23.54
CA ALA A 1068 2.47 5.52 24.32
C ALA A 1068 3.89 6.07 24.06
N THR A 1069 4.27 6.28 22.80
CA THR A 1069 5.53 6.94 22.43
C THR A 1069 5.66 8.36 23.03
N ALA A 1070 4.56 9.11 23.10
CA ALA A 1070 4.54 10.45 23.72
C ALA A 1070 4.58 10.43 25.26
N GLY A 1071 4.65 9.25 25.89
CA GLY A 1071 4.68 9.12 27.35
C GLY A 1071 3.30 9.20 28.01
N ILE A 1072 2.24 8.83 27.29
CA ILE A 1072 0.86 8.77 27.80
C ILE A 1072 0.39 7.32 27.72
N LEU A 1073 -0.17 6.78 28.81
CA LEU A 1073 -0.76 5.44 28.81
C LEU A 1073 -2.07 5.47 28.01
N ALA A 1074 -2.13 4.77 26.88
CA ALA A 1074 -3.39 4.58 26.17
C ALA A 1074 -4.15 3.43 26.82
N PHE A 1075 -5.35 3.72 27.31
CA PHE A 1075 -6.16 2.78 28.09
C PHE A 1075 -7.58 2.73 27.54
N ARG A 1076 -8.12 1.52 27.40
CA ARG A 1076 -9.49 1.28 26.93
C ARG A 1076 -10.15 0.28 27.85
N ALA A 1077 -11.45 0.47 28.08
CA ALA A 1077 -12.30 -0.53 28.70
C ALA A 1077 -13.72 -0.40 28.14
N ASP A 1078 -14.38 -1.54 27.89
CA ASP A 1078 -15.76 -1.57 27.42
C ASP A 1078 -16.71 -1.81 28.62
N PRO A 1079 -17.47 -0.80 29.08
CA PRO A 1079 -18.44 -0.98 30.16
C PRO A 1079 -19.50 -2.01 29.76
N ARG A 1080 -20.26 -2.54 30.73
CA ARG A 1080 -21.17 -3.66 30.50
C ARG A 1080 -22.18 -3.43 29.37
N SER A 1081 -22.61 -2.18 29.17
CA SER A 1081 -23.45 -1.71 28.07
C SER A 1081 -22.88 -2.06 26.68
N ALA A 1082 -21.57 -1.87 26.51
CA ALA A 1082 -20.84 -2.03 25.26
C ALA A 1082 -20.16 -3.40 25.11
N SER A 1083 -19.94 -4.12 26.22
CA SER A 1083 -19.06 -5.30 26.31
C SER A 1083 -19.24 -6.47 25.32
N GLY A 1084 -20.35 -6.55 24.58
CA GLY A 1084 -20.66 -7.67 23.69
C GLY A 1084 -20.93 -9.00 24.40
N LYS A 1085 -21.13 -8.99 25.73
CA LYS A 1085 -21.41 -10.16 26.58
C LYS A 1085 -22.91 -10.39 26.76
N GLY A 1086 -23.64 -10.48 25.64
CA GLY A 1086 -25.08 -10.70 25.64
C GLY A 1086 -25.90 -9.44 25.90
N ALA A 1087 -27.15 -9.45 25.42
CA ALA A 1087 -28.14 -8.42 25.68
C ALA A 1087 -28.40 -8.20 27.18
N VAL A 1088 -28.26 -9.24 28.02
CA VAL A 1088 -28.34 -9.12 29.48
C VAL A 1088 -27.33 -8.12 30.07
N SER A 1089 -26.14 -8.01 29.46
CA SER A 1089 -25.12 -7.04 29.86
C SER A 1089 -25.48 -5.62 29.39
N ALA A 1090 -26.03 -5.50 28.18
CA ALA A 1090 -26.50 -4.24 27.61
C ALA A 1090 -27.71 -3.66 28.38
N TRP A 1091 -28.69 -4.50 28.74
CA TRP A 1091 -29.93 -4.11 29.44
C TRP A 1091 -29.70 -3.38 30.77
N ALA A 1092 -28.50 -3.44 31.35
CA ALA A 1092 -28.15 -2.69 32.55
C ALA A 1092 -28.22 -1.16 32.37
N CYS A 1093 -28.13 -0.63 31.14
CA CYS A 1093 -28.32 0.81 30.86
C CYS A 1093 -29.78 1.20 30.57
N TYR A 1094 -30.72 0.23 30.52
CA TYR A 1094 -32.12 0.48 30.16
C TYR A 1094 -32.78 1.51 31.09
N LYS A 1095 -33.38 2.53 30.50
CA LYS A 1095 -33.99 3.72 31.14
C LYS A 1095 -33.01 4.66 31.84
N GLN A 1096 -31.70 4.40 31.79
CA GLN A 1096 -30.69 5.10 32.57
C GLN A 1096 -29.35 5.28 31.83
N LEU A 1097 -29.39 5.52 30.51
CA LEU A 1097 -28.20 5.78 29.68
C LEU A 1097 -27.25 6.77 30.35
N GLY A 1098 -25.95 6.47 30.28
CA GLY A 1098 -24.85 7.19 30.93
C GLY A 1098 -24.56 6.80 32.38
N GLN A 1099 -25.57 6.38 33.16
CA GLN A 1099 -25.43 6.19 34.62
C GLN A 1099 -24.71 4.91 35.03
N GLN A 1100 -24.93 3.79 34.33
CA GLN A 1100 -24.28 2.52 34.66
C GLN A 1100 -22.90 2.41 34.01
N GLU A 1101 -22.81 2.96 32.81
CA GLU A 1101 -21.63 3.11 31.99
C GLU A 1101 -20.56 3.91 32.73
N LEU A 1102 -20.94 5.02 33.38
CA LEU A 1102 -20.02 5.81 34.20
C LEU A 1102 -19.45 5.00 35.38
N LYS A 1103 -20.25 4.21 36.10
CA LYS A 1103 -19.76 3.41 37.25
C LYS A 1103 -18.72 2.37 36.84
N ASP A 1104 -18.93 1.73 35.70
CA ASP A 1104 -17.99 0.78 35.12
C ASP A 1104 -16.70 1.50 34.69
N ILE A 1105 -16.82 2.65 34.03
CA ILE A 1105 -15.68 3.51 33.66
C ILE A 1105 -14.89 3.97 34.89
N GLU A 1106 -15.55 4.44 35.96
CA GLU A 1106 -14.90 4.83 37.21
C GLU A 1106 -14.17 3.65 37.86
N SER A 1107 -14.71 2.43 37.74
CA SER A 1107 -14.03 1.20 38.17
C SER A 1107 -12.76 0.93 37.37
N ALA A 1108 -12.77 1.13 36.04
CA ALA A 1108 -11.58 1.03 35.19
C ALA A 1108 -10.51 2.08 35.56
N ILE A 1109 -10.92 3.34 35.76
CA ILE A 1109 -10.00 4.43 36.14
C ILE A 1109 -9.42 4.20 37.54
N THR A 1110 -10.21 3.68 38.48
CA THR A 1110 -9.71 3.29 39.81
C THR A 1110 -8.64 2.21 39.69
N TRP A 1111 -8.94 1.12 38.98
CA TRP A 1111 -8.00 0.00 38.77
C TRP A 1111 -6.66 0.45 38.17
N ILE A 1112 -6.65 1.30 37.14
CA ILE A 1112 -5.39 1.77 36.57
C ILE A 1112 -4.66 2.76 37.52
N THR A 1113 -5.38 3.62 38.23
CA THR A 1113 -4.76 4.64 39.11
C THR A 1113 -4.26 4.12 40.46
N GLU A 1114 -4.65 2.91 40.86
CA GLU A 1114 -4.02 2.16 41.96
C GLU A 1114 -2.56 1.78 41.65
N ASN A 1115 -2.17 1.71 40.37
CA ASN A 1115 -0.80 1.41 40.00
C ASN A 1115 0.15 2.58 40.31
N SER A 1116 1.30 2.28 40.91
CA SER A 1116 2.27 3.28 41.37
C SER A 1116 2.84 4.18 40.25
N TRP A 1117 2.73 3.76 38.99
CA TRP A 1117 3.20 4.48 37.80
C TRP A 1117 2.11 5.28 37.06
N ALA A 1118 0.83 5.10 37.39
CA ALA A 1118 -0.26 5.91 36.82
C ALA A 1118 -0.44 7.23 37.60
N ASP A 1119 -0.67 8.34 36.90
CA ASP A 1119 -0.89 9.65 37.50
C ASP A 1119 -2.38 9.99 37.62
N LYS A 1120 -2.95 9.75 38.80
CA LYS A 1120 -4.36 10.06 39.13
C LYS A 1120 -4.76 11.54 38.99
N SER A 1121 -3.80 12.46 38.83
CA SER A 1121 -4.08 13.89 38.57
C SER A 1121 -4.17 14.22 37.08
N ARG A 1122 -3.80 13.28 36.20
CA ARG A 1122 -3.72 13.45 34.74
C ARG A 1122 -4.38 12.26 34.03
N VAL A 1123 -5.66 12.08 34.31
CA VAL A 1123 -6.56 11.18 33.57
C VAL A 1123 -7.38 12.02 32.60
N GLY A 1124 -7.23 11.79 31.31
CA GLY A 1124 -8.06 12.38 30.27
C GLY A 1124 -8.90 11.32 29.56
N MET A 1125 -9.94 11.74 28.83
CA MET A 1125 -10.75 10.82 28.02
C MET A 1125 -11.22 11.40 26.68
N ALA A 1126 -11.59 10.54 25.74
CA ALA A 1126 -12.22 10.97 24.49
C ALA A 1126 -13.20 9.94 23.91
N GLY A 1127 -14.19 10.47 23.17
CA GLY A 1127 -15.06 9.70 22.30
C GLY A 1127 -15.85 10.58 21.34
N HIS A 1128 -16.55 9.94 20.40
CA HIS A 1128 -17.39 10.59 19.39
C HIS A 1128 -18.79 9.98 19.38
N SER A 1129 -19.83 10.74 19.02
CA SER A 1129 -21.24 10.30 19.07
C SER A 1129 -21.65 9.89 20.50
N TYR A 1130 -22.10 8.66 20.75
CA TYR A 1130 -22.29 8.14 22.11
C TYR A 1130 -21.00 8.22 22.95
N GLY A 1131 -19.83 7.97 22.35
CA GLY A 1131 -18.54 8.18 23.00
C GLY A 1131 -18.32 9.65 23.42
N GLY A 1132 -18.87 10.59 22.66
CA GLY A 1132 -18.88 12.02 23.01
C GLY A 1132 -19.85 12.31 24.15
N TYR A 1133 -21.05 11.71 24.11
CA TYR A 1133 -22.02 11.76 25.21
C TYR A 1133 -21.39 11.30 26.51
N ILE A 1134 -20.87 10.06 26.59
CA ILE A 1134 -20.30 9.53 27.84
C ILE A 1134 -19.07 10.33 28.30
N THR A 1135 -18.29 10.92 27.38
CA THR A 1135 -17.21 11.86 27.73
C THR A 1135 -17.77 13.11 28.41
N SER A 1136 -18.73 13.79 27.81
CA SER A 1136 -19.33 15.01 28.39
C SER A 1136 -20.14 14.72 29.67
N TYR A 1137 -20.75 13.53 29.76
CA TYR A 1137 -21.44 13.03 30.94
C TYR A 1137 -20.46 12.77 32.10
N ALA A 1138 -19.39 12.00 31.88
CA ALA A 1138 -18.35 11.75 32.88
C ALA A 1138 -17.69 13.05 33.38
N MET A 1139 -17.43 14.00 32.49
CA MET A 1139 -16.88 15.32 32.84
C MET A 1139 -17.83 16.20 33.67
N THR A 1140 -19.13 15.88 33.73
CA THR A 1140 -20.16 16.61 34.51
C THR A 1140 -20.71 15.82 35.71
N HIS A 1141 -20.39 14.53 35.81
CA HIS A 1141 -20.90 13.62 36.85
C HIS A 1141 -19.79 12.94 37.67
N SER A 1142 -18.52 13.05 37.26
CA SER A 1142 -17.36 12.52 37.99
C SER A 1142 -16.27 13.57 38.17
N THR A 1143 -15.42 13.37 39.19
CA THR A 1143 -14.26 14.23 39.50
C THR A 1143 -12.92 13.59 39.08
N LEU A 1144 -12.93 12.37 38.53
CA LEU A 1144 -11.71 11.64 38.18
C LEU A 1144 -10.99 12.17 36.93
N PHE A 1145 -11.67 12.96 36.08
CA PHE A 1145 -11.16 13.39 34.78
C PHE A 1145 -10.63 14.83 34.80
N ALA A 1146 -9.38 14.99 34.37
CA ALA A 1146 -8.71 16.28 34.22
C ALA A 1146 -9.00 16.94 32.86
N ALA A 1147 -9.27 16.14 31.81
CA ALA A 1147 -9.62 16.64 30.49
C ALA A 1147 -10.51 15.67 29.69
N GLY A 1148 -11.30 16.20 28.76
CA GLY A 1148 -12.20 15.43 27.92
C GLY A 1148 -12.32 16.00 26.50
N ILE A 1149 -12.35 15.15 25.47
CA ILE A 1149 -12.72 15.51 24.10
C ILE A 1149 -14.04 14.83 23.74
N ALA A 1150 -15.09 15.62 23.54
CA ALA A 1150 -16.41 15.14 23.13
C ALA A 1150 -16.70 15.55 21.67
N GLY A 1151 -16.54 14.59 20.76
CA GLY A 1151 -16.89 14.72 19.34
C GLY A 1151 -18.37 14.42 19.09
N ALA A 1152 -19.06 15.30 18.36
CA ALA A 1152 -20.49 15.22 18.03
C ALA A 1152 -21.36 14.58 19.14
N PRO A 1153 -21.32 15.07 20.40
CA PRO A 1153 -21.98 14.41 21.51
C PRO A 1153 -23.49 14.63 21.46
N VAL A 1154 -24.27 13.59 21.71
CA VAL A 1154 -25.61 13.79 22.30
C VAL A 1154 -25.39 14.46 23.66
N THR A 1155 -26.16 15.50 23.97
CA THR A 1155 -26.06 16.22 25.26
C THR A 1155 -27.37 16.13 26.05
N ASP A 1156 -28.47 15.84 25.35
CA ASP A 1156 -29.78 15.60 25.94
C ASP A 1156 -30.57 14.63 25.05
N TRP A 1157 -31.01 13.51 25.62
CA TRP A 1157 -31.76 12.48 24.88
C TRP A 1157 -33.10 12.99 24.31
N ARG A 1158 -33.62 14.14 24.75
CA ARG A 1158 -34.79 14.81 24.15
C ARG A 1158 -34.50 15.44 22.78
N GLU A 1159 -33.24 15.54 22.37
CA GLU A 1159 -32.81 16.17 21.10
C GLU A 1159 -32.45 15.17 20.01
N TYR A 1160 -32.35 13.88 20.37
CA TYR A 1160 -32.01 12.77 19.49
C TYR A 1160 -33.26 12.07 18.97
N ASP A 1161 -33.12 11.19 17.99
CA ASP A 1161 -34.25 10.58 17.29
C ASP A 1161 -35.08 9.67 18.20
N SER A 1162 -36.33 9.45 17.82
CA SER A 1162 -37.29 8.66 18.58
C SER A 1162 -37.00 7.15 18.58
N ILE A 1163 -36.48 6.58 17.48
CA ILE A 1163 -36.38 5.12 17.33
C ILE A 1163 -35.21 4.59 18.15
N TYR A 1164 -34.03 5.21 18.04
CA TYR A 1164 -32.89 4.92 18.91
C TYR A 1164 -33.24 5.20 20.36
N THR A 1165 -33.67 6.43 20.66
CA THR A 1165 -33.75 6.88 22.05
C THR A 1165 -34.82 6.12 22.83
N GLU A 1166 -36.01 5.92 22.26
CA GLU A 1166 -37.12 5.31 23.00
C GLU A 1166 -36.95 3.80 23.20
N ARG A 1167 -36.14 3.12 22.36
CA ARG A 1167 -35.69 1.73 22.60
C ARG A 1167 -35.00 1.59 23.95
N TYR A 1168 -34.06 2.50 24.23
CA TYR A 1168 -33.24 2.42 25.44
C TYR A 1168 -33.82 3.21 26.62
N MET A 1169 -34.60 4.27 26.38
CA MET A 1169 -35.05 5.20 27.42
C MET A 1169 -36.57 5.22 27.67
N LEU A 1170 -37.39 4.51 26.88
CA LEU A 1170 -38.84 4.77 26.72
C LEU A 1170 -39.11 6.20 26.22
N THR A 1171 -40.38 6.61 26.13
CA THR A 1171 -40.71 8.02 25.81
C THR A 1171 -40.31 8.98 26.95
N PRO A 1172 -40.04 10.27 26.67
CA PRO A 1172 -39.81 11.29 27.70
C PRO A 1172 -40.97 11.44 28.70
N GLN A 1173 -42.18 11.05 28.31
CA GLN A 1173 -43.39 11.06 29.13
C GLN A 1173 -43.46 9.86 30.09
N GLU A 1174 -42.93 8.70 29.69
CA GLU A 1174 -42.87 7.49 30.52
C GLU A 1174 -41.64 7.44 31.44
N ASN A 1175 -40.54 8.10 31.06
CA ASN A 1175 -39.28 8.10 31.82
C ASN A 1175 -38.69 9.52 32.08
N PRO A 1176 -39.48 10.48 32.62
CA PRO A 1176 -39.02 11.86 32.76
C PRO A 1176 -37.76 12.03 33.63
N GLU A 1177 -37.62 11.23 34.70
CA GLU A 1177 -36.43 11.29 35.56
C GLU A 1177 -35.19 10.65 34.90
N GLY A 1178 -35.34 9.61 34.06
CA GLY A 1178 -34.22 9.04 33.31
C GLY A 1178 -33.66 10.01 32.28
N TYR A 1179 -34.52 10.67 31.50
CA TYR A 1179 -34.10 11.72 30.55
C TYR A 1179 -33.40 12.90 31.24
N LYS A 1180 -33.86 13.30 32.42
CA LYS A 1180 -33.28 14.36 33.25
C LYS A 1180 -31.93 13.94 33.84
N ALA A 1181 -31.82 12.74 34.41
CA ALA A 1181 -30.59 12.20 34.99
C ALA A 1181 -29.52 11.87 33.92
N GLY A 1182 -29.94 11.59 32.69
CA GLY A 1182 -29.06 11.41 31.54
C GLY A 1182 -28.64 12.70 30.83
N SER A 1183 -29.18 13.88 31.21
CA SER A 1183 -28.90 15.14 30.50
C SER A 1183 -27.62 15.83 31.00
N VAL A 1184 -26.67 16.02 30.08
CA VAL A 1184 -25.44 16.78 30.32
C VAL A 1184 -25.74 18.28 30.49
N ILE A 1185 -26.82 18.76 29.87
CA ILE A 1185 -27.26 20.17 29.95
C ILE A 1185 -27.70 20.52 31.37
N GLU A 1186 -28.52 19.67 32.01
CA GLU A 1186 -28.97 19.86 33.40
C GLU A 1186 -27.77 19.83 34.39
N ALA A 1187 -26.73 19.06 34.06
CA ALA A 1187 -25.51 18.90 34.86
C ALA A 1187 -24.38 19.90 34.51
N ALA A 1188 -24.55 20.81 33.54
CA ALA A 1188 -23.46 21.64 33.01
C ALA A 1188 -22.67 22.44 34.08
N LYS A 1189 -23.35 22.89 35.15
CA LYS A 1189 -22.72 23.57 36.30
C LYS A 1189 -21.72 22.72 37.09
N ASN A 1190 -21.77 21.40 36.93
CA ASN A 1190 -20.88 20.44 37.54
C ASN A 1190 -19.68 20.09 36.64
N LEU A 1191 -19.45 20.79 35.52
CA LEU A 1191 -18.28 20.51 34.68
C LEU A 1191 -16.97 20.58 35.48
N HIS A 1192 -16.25 19.47 35.50
CA HIS A 1192 -14.91 19.29 36.03
C HIS A 1192 -13.88 19.23 34.89
N GLY A 1193 -12.60 19.47 35.19
CA GLY A 1193 -11.52 19.40 34.21
C GLY A 1193 -11.63 20.41 33.05
N ARG A 1194 -10.97 20.11 31.93
CA ARG A 1194 -10.99 20.88 30.67
C ARG A 1194 -11.77 20.12 29.60
N LEU A 1195 -12.80 20.73 29.01
CA LEU A 1195 -13.61 20.11 27.96
C LEU A 1195 -13.32 20.75 26.60
N LEU A 1196 -13.01 19.93 25.60
CA LEU A 1196 -13.05 20.29 24.18
C LEU A 1196 -14.29 19.65 23.53
N LEU A 1197 -15.14 20.51 22.98
CA LEU A 1197 -16.26 20.12 22.13
C LEU A 1197 -15.86 20.23 20.66
N SER A 1198 -16.17 19.23 19.83
CA SER A 1198 -15.98 19.32 18.37
C SER A 1198 -17.19 18.78 17.61
N HIS A 1199 -17.68 19.52 16.61
CA HIS A 1199 -18.97 19.20 15.96
C HIS A 1199 -18.98 19.58 14.46
N GLY A 1200 -19.65 18.78 13.63
CA GLY A 1200 -19.97 19.15 12.25
C GLY A 1200 -21.13 20.14 12.22
N MET A 1201 -21.06 21.18 11.38
CA MET A 1201 -22.20 22.13 11.28
C MET A 1201 -23.36 21.58 10.44
N MET A 1202 -23.10 20.55 9.64
CA MET A 1202 -24.09 19.84 8.82
C MET A 1202 -24.45 18.47 9.42
N ASP A 1203 -24.20 18.25 10.71
CA ASP A 1203 -24.56 16.99 11.38
C ASP A 1203 -26.08 16.79 11.36
N ASP A 1204 -26.49 15.75 10.66
CA ASP A 1204 -27.86 15.31 10.38
C ASP A 1204 -28.29 14.10 11.21
N ASN A 1205 -27.40 13.59 12.07
CA ASN A 1205 -27.73 12.56 13.05
C ASN A 1205 -27.73 13.17 14.47
N VAL A 1206 -26.55 13.53 14.99
CA VAL A 1206 -26.46 14.30 16.24
C VAL A 1206 -26.47 15.77 15.88
N HIS A 1207 -27.66 16.37 15.78
CA HIS A 1207 -27.76 17.78 15.40
C HIS A 1207 -26.92 18.71 16.29
N LEU A 1208 -26.30 19.73 15.68
CA LEU A 1208 -25.53 20.79 16.35
C LEU A 1208 -26.32 21.53 17.46
N GLN A 1209 -27.65 21.39 17.49
CA GLN A 1209 -28.51 21.83 18.59
C GLN A 1209 -27.99 21.33 19.96
N ASN A 1210 -27.52 20.08 20.03
CA ASN A 1210 -26.99 19.46 21.25
C ASN A 1210 -25.87 20.30 21.86
N ASN A 1211 -24.80 20.57 21.09
CA ASN A 1211 -23.71 21.41 21.55
C ASN A 1211 -24.15 22.86 21.73
N THR A 1212 -25.06 23.39 20.91
CA THR A 1212 -25.56 24.77 21.04
C THR A 1212 -26.27 24.99 22.39
N ARG A 1213 -27.08 24.04 22.85
CA ARG A 1213 -27.76 24.12 24.16
C ARG A 1213 -26.82 23.83 25.32
N LEU A 1214 -25.87 22.89 25.19
CA LEU A 1214 -24.84 22.67 26.21
C LEU A 1214 -23.92 23.89 26.38
N ILE A 1215 -23.46 24.51 25.29
CA ILE A 1215 -22.68 25.75 25.28
C ILE A 1215 -23.39 26.84 26.10
N ARG A 1216 -24.69 27.02 25.88
CA ARG A 1216 -25.50 27.99 26.62
C ARG A 1216 -25.52 27.68 28.11
N ALA A 1217 -25.77 26.42 28.50
CA ALA A 1217 -25.82 26.03 29.91
C ALA A 1217 -24.46 26.17 30.61
N LEU A 1218 -23.35 25.86 29.92
CA LEU A 1218 -21.99 26.10 30.41
C LEU A 1218 -21.70 27.59 30.62
N GLN A 1219 -22.11 28.45 29.68
CA GLN A 1219 -21.98 29.91 29.81
C GLN A 1219 -22.83 30.48 30.96
N GLU A 1220 -24.09 30.04 31.09
CA GLU A 1220 -24.97 30.43 32.20
C GLU A 1220 -24.41 29.98 33.56
N ALA A 1221 -23.70 28.85 33.61
CA ALA A 1221 -22.99 28.36 34.79
C ALA A 1221 -21.57 28.91 34.99
N ASN A 1222 -21.11 29.82 34.13
CA ASN A 1222 -19.74 30.38 34.12
C ASN A 1222 -18.63 29.32 34.07
N LYS A 1223 -18.81 28.29 33.24
CA LYS A 1223 -17.85 27.19 33.02
C LYS A 1223 -17.08 27.38 31.70
N PRO A 1224 -15.74 27.32 31.71
CA PRO A 1224 -14.93 27.41 30.48
C PRO A 1224 -14.93 26.08 29.71
N PHE A 1225 -14.89 26.17 28.38
CA PHE A 1225 -14.73 25.05 27.46
C PHE A 1225 -14.01 25.53 26.19
N GLU A 1226 -13.39 24.60 25.46
CA GLU A 1226 -12.89 24.82 24.10
C GLU A 1226 -13.92 24.27 23.09
N MET A 1227 -14.02 24.88 21.89
CA MET A 1227 -14.99 24.47 20.87
C MET A 1227 -14.34 24.53 19.48
N MET A 1228 -14.61 23.51 18.64
CA MET A 1228 -14.30 23.53 17.21
C MET A 1228 -15.51 23.13 16.36
N LEU A 1229 -15.78 23.93 15.34
CA LEU A 1229 -16.83 23.68 14.35
C LEU A 1229 -16.22 23.33 13.00
N TYR A 1230 -16.82 22.36 12.31
CA TYR A 1230 -16.41 21.92 10.97
C TYR A 1230 -17.56 22.22 9.97
N PRO A 1231 -17.50 23.34 9.21
CA PRO A 1231 -18.64 23.87 8.47
C PRO A 1231 -19.31 22.93 7.48
N ASP A 1232 -18.53 22.13 6.75
CA ASP A 1232 -19.05 21.21 5.72
C ASP A 1232 -19.05 19.73 6.17
N SER A 1233 -18.78 19.45 7.44
CA SER A 1233 -18.83 18.09 7.99
C SER A 1233 -20.22 17.78 8.54
N ARG A 1234 -20.69 16.55 8.27
CA ARG A 1234 -21.82 15.90 8.94
C ARG A 1234 -21.33 15.18 10.20
N HIS A 1235 -22.01 14.10 10.61
CA HIS A 1235 -21.64 13.30 11.78
C HIS A 1235 -20.22 12.73 11.76
N GLY A 1236 -19.70 12.38 10.57
CA GLY A 1236 -18.30 11.98 10.40
C GLY A 1236 -17.37 13.20 10.26
N ILE A 1237 -16.57 13.48 11.30
CA ILE A 1237 -15.53 14.52 11.27
C ILE A 1237 -14.16 13.88 11.01
N GLY A 1238 -13.39 14.44 10.09
CA GLY A 1238 -12.09 13.89 9.68
C GLY A 1238 -11.09 14.94 9.20
N GLY A 1239 -9.97 14.45 8.66
CA GLY A 1239 -8.92 15.28 8.07
C GLY A 1239 -7.88 15.81 9.06
N ARG A 1240 -6.78 16.35 8.50
CA ARG A 1240 -5.56 16.71 9.24
C ARG A 1240 -5.78 17.71 10.38
N HIS A 1241 -6.68 18.68 10.21
CA HIS A 1241 -6.98 19.67 11.24
C HIS A 1241 -7.66 19.05 12.47
N TYR A 1242 -8.62 18.15 12.27
CA TYR A 1242 -9.30 17.45 13.38
C TYR A 1242 -8.35 16.54 14.15
N GLN A 1243 -7.47 15.82 13.46
CA GLN A 1243 -6.43 15.01 14.09
C GLN A 1243 -5.43 15.87 14.88
N GLN A 1244 -4.93 16.97 14.31
CA GLN A 1244 -3.99 17.88 14.98
C GLN A 1244 -4.61 18.50 16.24
N LEU A 1245 -5.86 18.99 16.16
CA LEU A 1245 -6.56 19.58 17.30
C LEU A 1245 -6.65 18.62 18.50
N GLN A 1246 -6.98 17.35 18.25
CA GLN A 1246 -7.03 16.34 19.30
C GLN A 1246 -5.66 16.10 19.92
N VAL A 1247 -4.60 15.97 19.10
CA VAL A 1247 -3.23 15.81 19.59
C VAL A 1247 -2.80 17.02 20.42
N ASP A 1248 -3.01 18.25 19.94
CA ASP A 1248 -2.60 19.48 20.64
C ASP A 1248 -3.31 19.62 21.99
N PHE A 1249 -4.60 19.27 22.05
CA PHE A 1249 -5.35 19.27 23.30
C PHE A 1249 -4.84 18.20 24.28
N ILE A 1250 -4.57 16.98 23.80
CA ILE A 1250 -4.00 15.90 24.61
C ILE A 1250 -2.65 16.30 25.18
N MET A 1251 -1.72 16.78 24.35
CA MET A 1251 -0.36 17.16 24.79
C MET A 1251 -0.41 18.30 25.81
N ARG A 1252 -1.18 19.36 25.53
CA ARG A 1252 -1.32 20.53 26.40
C ARG A 1252 -2.00 20.24 27.73
N THR A 1253 -2.85 19.21 27.81
CA THR A 1253 -3.56 18.86 29.05
C THR A 1253 -2.86 17.77 29.86
N MET A 1254 -2.16 16.84 29.21
CA MET A 1254 -1.55 15.66 29.85
C MET A 1254 -0.05 15.81 30.12
N LEU A 1255 0.70 16.56 29.30
CA LEU A 1255 2.16 16.67 29.41
C LEU A 1255 2.63 18.05 29.91
N ASP A 1256 2.00 19.13 29.46
CA ASP A 1256 2.38 20.48 29.87
C ASP A 1256 1.98 20.76 31.33
N LYS A 1257 2.97 20.88 32.22
CA LYS A 1257 2.77 21.15 33.67
C LYS A 1257 2.23 22.56 33.99
N ALA A 1258 1.77 23.33 33.01
CA ALA A 1258 1.61 24.77 33.10
C ALA A 1258 0.17 25.26 32.86
N ALA A 1259 -0.72 25.01 33.82
CA ALA A 1259 -1.73 26.01 34.24
C ALA A 1259 -2.47 25.53 35.51
N PRO A 1260 -2.49 26.31 36.61
CA PRO A 1260 -3.27 25.96 37.79
C PRO A 1260 -4.78 25.93 37.49
N SER A 1261 -5.51 25.13 38.27
CA SER A 1261 -6.97 25.16 38.34
C SER A 1261 -7.47 26.55 38.71
N SER A 1262 -8.61 26.97 38.16
CA SER A 1262 -9.19 28.30 38.37
C SER A 1262 -9.92 28.44 39.70
N GLU A 1263 -9.27 28.08 40.80
CA GLU A 1263 -9.72 28.36 42.17
C GLU A 1263 -8.82 29.42 42.81
N GLY A 1264 -9.35 30.63 43.00
CA GLY A 1264 -8.62 31.72 43.66
C GLY A 1264 -8.73 33.10 42.99
N ALA A 1265 -9.95 33.60 42.77
CA ALA A 1265 -10.17 35.02 42.48
C ALA A 1265 -10.69 35.73 43.75
N PRO A 1266 -9.94 36.63 44.38
CA PRO A 1266 -10.44 37.43 45.50
C PRO A 1266 -11.39 38.53 44.99
N PRO A 1267 -12.42 38.91 45.76
CA PRO A 1267 -13.35 39.95 45.35
C PRO A 1267 -12.71 41.33 45.52
N ASN A 1268 -12.61 42.10 44.44
CA ASN A 1268 -12.41 43.54 44.51
C ASN A 1268 -13.25 44.22 43.42
N GLY A 1269 -14.21 45.05 43.83
CA GLY A 1269 -14.97 45.88 42.93
C GLY A 1269 -14.36 47.27 42.80
N ALA A 1270 -14.48 47.90 41.63
CA ALA A 1270 -14.60 49.35 41.50
C ALA A 1270 -15.16 49.75 40.12
N GLU A 1271 -16.14 50.65 40.17
CA GLU A 1271 -16.46 51.70 39.20
C GLU A 1271 -16.57 51.40 37.69
N ARG A 1272 -17.85 51.41 37.27
CA ARG A 1272 -18.31 51.80 35.93
C ARG A 1272 -17.60 53.05 35.39
N ARG A 1273 -17.09 52.98 34.15
CA ARG A 1273 -17.17 54.11 33.21
C ARG A 1273 -17.80 53.68 31.89
N ARG A 1274 -18.97 54.23 31.60
CA ARG A 1274 -19.63 54.15 30.28
C ARG A 1274 -18.84 54.99 29.26
N ARG A 1275 -18.73 54.51 28.03
CA ARG A 1275 -19.00 55.31 26.81
C ARG A 1275 -19.53 54.39 25.70
N ARG A 1276 -20.41 54.96 24.87
CA ARG A 1276 -21.13 54.29 23.76
C ARG A 1276 -20.41 54.58 22.42
N PRO A 1277 -20.81 53.91 21.31
CA PRO A 1277 -19.89 53.60 20.21
C PRO A 1277 -19.87 54.63 19.08
N SER A 1278 -18.97 54.39 18.13
CA SER A 1278 -19.06 54.69 16.70
C SER A 1278 -18.87 53.39 15.94
#